data_AF-A0A6J2JNQ1-F1
#
_entry.id   AF-A0A6J2JNQ1-F1
#
_cell.length_a   1.000
_cell.length_b   1.000
_cell.length_c   1.000
_cell.angle_alpha   90.00
_cell.angle_beta   90.00
_cell.angle_gamma   90.00
#
_symmetry.space_group_name_H-M   'P 1'
#
loop_
_entity.id
_entity.type
_entity.pdbx_description
1 polymer ?
#
loop_
_entity_poly.entity_id
_entity_poly.type
_entity_poly.pdbx_seq_one_letter_code
_entity_poly.pdbx_strand_id
1 'polypeptide(L)'
;MFAFVLMFLSVLDCCVPLYHHQFAVYVPNGLDRAHEIAHRHGFINHGEIGNLKNFYLFSHPHVSKRSTNASIDYVNRLKNDPQVRWVMQQKELRRTKRDHQWKPRHVMRQSSAPSFPDPLFKEQWYLNGGAADGLDMNVGYAWRKGYTGKGVVITILDDGIQPNHPDLSQNYDPAASTDINGNDTDPTPQDNGDNKHGTRCAGEVAAVAYNRYCGVGIAYNASIGGVRMLDGVVNDAVEAQALGFNTHHIDIYSASWGPEDDGKTVDGPGPLARRAFINGVTNGRGGKGSIFIWASGNGGRHTDSCNCDGYANSIFTISISSATQGGYKPWYLEECSSTLASTYSSGTPGRDKSVATVDMDVQLRAEHICTVDHTGTSASAPLAAGICALALEANPLLSWRDMQHLIVMTSRSQPLEKEEGWIVNGVKRKVSHKFGYGLMDAAQMVNLAEQWTNVAPQHICKSQEINEDKSIETSFGYTISVHMDVNGCSGTTNEVRYLEHVQCKISLSFFPRGNLRILLTSPMGTTSTLLFERTHDATSSNFDDWPFLSVHFWGENAEGRWTLQIINAGNTHATQAGVLKKWQLIFYGTAVSPIRLRNKDYMNSKNSYHEEKTYHINDVYDASEYSQFLNEIELGISDRRSYEKNIPSAQRKNVLADANDKQVQRLCDPECDSQGCYGKGPTQCVACKHYRLDNSCVSKCPPRSFVNQGGVCWPCHESCETCAGAGQDSCLTCAPAHLLVVDLAVCLQQCPDGYYEDPDANACFPCAEHCDTCTEKADLCSSCAHSYVLYNGSCLAACPPSTYQKDYYGCMPCHESCDSCYGPSQNSCVSCKIGDFVFKNQCISKCPSGFYADSQKRECLECPIGCLVCSYGVCSSCKEEWTLTKGGSCFPDGNEKCDTNEYYEGGRCKNCHSTCEKCSGPNEWDCISCSSPLLLQGSRCVAECGHGYYQTAGKCSHCPHTCSSCVSRLNCTSCTGALRLQSGTCRAICAPGYYPDDGICSKCYLSCETCTGPRRDQCASCPPDWRLAAGECRPECPQNFFPWETSCRRCHHYCQDCHGAGPQKCTSCPPHFSLEDGLCVECLSSQYYEVRTRKCRPCHDSCRSCSGSGPTSCVTCAHPLQLDRVNYKCLPCCLENMASIYLTVNETSDCCHCDKDIGGCLNGSSAGKRRIAENIRTHITASYFIEDSKDSADTIDLNYVIIWSAAATVIVIVIVIIILKVKSRKCMRRTLFPKAQYSQLTTIDEDLILLTTSTSLKSNEDQNVGEPT
;
A
#
# COMPACT_ATOMS: atom_id res chain seq x y z
N MET A 1 -7.93 27.80 44.75
CA MET A 1 -8.01 28.34 43.36
C MET A 1 -6.73 28.16 42.52
N PHE A 2 -5.82 27.23 42.82
CA PHE A 2 -4.66 26.93 41.94
C PHE A 2 -4.66 25.49 41.38
N ALA A 3 -5.58 24.63 41.84
CA ALA A 3 -5.72 23.24 41.37
C ALA A 3 -6.64 23.07 40.16
N PHE A 4 -7.45 24.08 39.82
CA PHE A 4 -8.45 24.01 38.73
C PHE A 4 -7.90 24.31 37.33
N VAL A 5 -6.66 24.80 37.22
CA VAL A 5 -6.06 25.24 35.93
C VAL A 5 -5.17 24.17 35.30
N LEU A 6 -4.67 23.20 36.07
CA LEU A 6 -3.79 22.14 35.58
C LEU A 6 -4.52 20.94 34.97
N MET A 7 -5.85 20.85 35.09
CA MET A 7 -6.67 19.79 34.46
C MET A 7 -7.08 20.08 33.01
N PHE A 8 -6.77 21.26 32.46
CA PHE A 8 -7.21 21.70 31.13
C PHE A 8 -6.11 21.69 30.05
N LEU A 9 -4.94 21.13 30.32
CA LEU A 9 -3.78 21.12 29.41
C LEU A 9 -3.22 19.72 29.12
N SER A 10 -4.06 18.68 29.20
CA SER A 10 -3.72 17.30 28.82
C SER A 10 -4.73 16.67 27.83
N VAL A 11 -5.44 17.50 27.06
CA VAL A 11 -6.36 17.07 26.00
C VAL A 11 -6.11 17.94 24.78
N LEU A 12 -5.10 17.57 23.98
CA LEU A 12 -4.92 17.95 22.56
C LEU A 12 -3.64 17.34 21.96
N ASP A 13 -3.49 16.00 22.05
CA ASP A 13 -2.64 15.28 21.09
C ASP A 13 -3.47 15.03 19.83
N CYS A 14 -3.54 16.05 18.96
CA CYS A 14 -3.95 15.85 17.57
C CYS A 14 -2.77 15.26 16.79
N CYS A 15 -2.97 14.10 16.17
CA CYS A 15 -1.95 13.44 15.38
C CYS A 15 -1.76 14.19 14.05
N VAL A 16 -0.79 15.11 13.99
CA VAL A 16 -0.41 15.82 12.77
C VAL A 16 0.50 14.91 11.91
N PRO A 17 0.18 14.65 10.63
CA PRO A 17 0.99 13.78 9.78
C PRO A 17 2.39 14.37 9.55
N LEU A 18 3.42 13.55 9.73
CA LEU A 18 4.82 13.91 9.54
C LEU A 18 5.28 13.50 8.14
N TYR A 19 5.80 14.44 7.36
CA TYR A 19 6.30 14.25 6.00
C TYR A 19 7.81 13.96 6.01
N HIS A 20 8.23 13.04 5.13
CA HIS A 20 9.60 12.55 5.01
C HIS A 20 10.32 13.15 3.78
N HIS A 21 11.65 13.08 3.76
CA HIS A 21 12.50 13.55 2.64
C HIS A 21 12.57 12.61 1.42
N GLN A 22 11.74 11.56 1.41
CA GLN A 22 11.62 10.58 0.33
C GLN A 22 10.32 10.75 -0.45
N PHE A 23 10.40 10.38 -1.73
CA PHE A 23 9.38 10.59 -2.74
C PHE A 23 9.28 9.30 -3.55
N ALA A 24 8.10 8.69 -3.62
CA ALA A 24 7.86 7.57 -4.53
C ALA A 24 7.48 8.14 -5.89
N VAL A 25 8.09 7.67 -6.98
CA VAL A 25 8.12 8.33 -8.30
C VAL A 25 7.89 7.30 -9.41
N TYR A 26 6.81 7.43 -10.17
CA TYR A 26 6.56 6.56 -11.33
C TYR A 26 7.30 7.10 -12.56
N VAL A 27 8.25 6.32 -13.10
CA VAL A 27 9.06 6.65 -14.29
C VAL A 27 8.92 5.50 -15.31
N PRO A 28 7.94 5.54 -16.24
CA PRO A 28 7.62 4.40 -17.13
C PRO A 28 8.74 4.02 -18.12
N ASN A 29 9.81 4.80 -18.19
CA ASN A 29 10.95 4.61 -19.11
C ASN A 29 12.08 3.76 -18.49
N GLY A 30 11.87 3.12 -17.34
CA GLY A 30 12.84 2.22 -16.71
C GLY A 30 13.92 2.88 -15.84
N LEU A 31 14.71 2.03 -15.19
CA LEU A 31 15.65 2.39 -14.12
C LEU A 31 16.71 3.40 -14.56
N ASP A 32 17.35 3.21 -15.71
CA ASP A 32 18.39 4.11 -16.23
C ASP A 32 17.91 5.56 -16.27
N ARG A 33 16.66 5.74 -16.71
CA ARG A 33 16.07 7.06 -16.87
C ARG A 33 15.62 7.65 -15.54
N ALA A 34 15.12 6.83 -14.61
CA ALA A 34 14.87 7.24 -13.23
C ALA A 34 16.17 7.74 -12.55
N HIS A 35 17.29 7.06 -12.78
CA HIS A 35 18.61 7.46 -12.30
C HIS A 35 19.06 8.82 -12.85
N GLU A 36 18.88 9.04 -14.16
CA GLU A 36 19.25 10.30 -14.81
C GLU A 36 18.36 11.48 -14.37
N ILE A 37 17.07 11.25 -14.15
CA ILE A 37 16.14 12.26 -13.62
C ILE A 37 16.54 12.65 -12.19
N ALA A 38 16.80 11.67 -11.32
CA ALA A 38 17.18 11.95 -9.95
C ALA A 38 18.44 12.82 -9.91
N HIS A 39 19.50 12.41 -10.62
CA HIS A 39 20.75 13.17 -10.70
C HIS A 39 20.56 14.59 -11.24
N ARG A 40 19.73 14.77 -12.30
CA ARG A 40 19.42 16.07 -12.90
C ARG A 40 18.75 17.05 -11.93
N HIS A 41 17.89 16.56 -11.03
CA HIS A 41 17.12 17.38 -10.10
C HIS A 41 17.73 17.47 -8.68
N GLY A 42 18.92 16.91 -8.46
CA GLY A 42 19.59 16.88 -7.15
C GLY A 42 19.05 15.81 -6.19
N PHE A 43 18.27 14.86 -6.69
CA PHE A 43 17.77 13.71 -5.94
C PHE A 43 18.71 12.51 -6.08
N ILE A 44 18.59 11.58 -5.15
CA ILE A 44 19.23 10.27 -5.17
C ILE A 44 18.14 9.26 -5.52
N ASN A 45 18.33 8.46 -6.58
CA ASN A 45 17.45 7.32 -6.90
C ASN A 45 17.89 6.12 -6.07
N HIS A 46 16.94 5.43 -5.46
CA HIS A 46 17.17 4.28 -4.59
C HIS A 46 16.79 2.93 -5.21
N GLY A 47 16.17 2.92 -6.40
CA GLY A 47 15.72 1.70 -7.09
C GLY A 47 14.19 1.57 -7.14
N GLU A 48 13.69 0.42 -7.65
CA GLU A 48 12.25 0.15 -7.74
C GLU A 48 11.62 -0.22 -6.39
N ILE A 49 10.35 0.18 -6.23
CA ILE A 49 9.54 -0.03 -5.02
C ILE A 49 8.90 -1.42 -5.08
N GLY A 50 9.68 -2.44 -4.72
CA GLY A 50 9.22 -3.83 -4.61
C GLY A 50 8.86 -4.44 -5.97
N ASN A 51 7.65 -4.99 -6.11
CA ASN A 51 7.14 -5.53 -7.38
C ASN A 51 6.39 -4.49 -8.25
N LEU A 52 6.35 -3.22 -7.84
CA LEU A 52 5.64 -2.17 -8.57
C LEU A 52 6.49 -1.68 -9.76
N LYS A 53 6.42 -2.40 -10.88
CA LYS A 53 7.15 -2.08 -12.12
C LYS A 53 7.12 -0.59 -12.45
N ASN A 54 8.29 0.00 -12.66
CA ASN A 54 8.51 1.41 -12.98
C ASN A 54 8.17 2.44 -11.87
N PHE A 55 7.90 2.02 -10.63
CA PHE A 55 7.83 2.94 -9.46
C PHE A 55 9.18 2.93 -8.75
N TYR A 56 9.80 4.11 -8.58
CA TYR A 56 11.13 4.29 -7.99
C TYR A 56 11.09 5.15 -6.72
N LEU A 57 11.96 4.88 -5.75
CA LEU A 57 12.08 5.71 -4.55
C LEU A 57 13.20 6.74 -4.73
N PHE A 58 12.89 8.03 -4.63
CA PHE A 58 13.88 9.12 -4.68
C PHE A 58 14.00 9.81 -3.32
N SER A 59 15.18 10.32 -2.95
CA SER A 59 15.36 11.21 -1.78
C SER A 59 16.10 12.49 -2.16
N HIS A 60 15.93 13.57 -1.37
CA HIS A 60 16.63 14.84 -1.62
C HIS A 60 17.44 15.31 -0.41
N PRO A 61 18.75 15.61 -0.55
CA PRO A 61 19.61 15.98 0.58
C PRO A 61 19.19 17.26 1.33
N HIS A 62 18.57 18.22 0.61
CA HIS A 62 18.13 19.50 1.17
C HIS A 62 16.66 19.53 1.64
N VAL A 63 15.99 18.37 1.70
CA VAL A 63 14.66 18.25 2.33
C VAL A 63 14.84 17.77 3.76
N SER A 64 14.14 18.40 4.72
CA SER A 64 14.19 17.95 6.11
C SER A 64 13.71 16.50 6.21
N LYS A 65 14.50 15.65 6.88
CA LYS A 65 14.13 14.25 7.10
C LYS A 65 12.80 14.09 7.83
N ARG A 66 12.38 15.07 8.62
CA ARG A 66 11.07 15.09 9.30
C ARG A 66 10.50 16.50 9.26
N SER A 67 9.22 16.64 8.91
CA SER A 67 8.52 17.92 8.81
C SER A 67 7.02 17.74 9.09
N THR A 68 6.37 18.67 9.78
CA THR A 68 4.88 18.69 9.86
C THR A 68 4.23 19.15 8.55
N ASN A 69 5.03 19.73 7.64
CA ASN A 69 4.57 20.36 6.41
C ASN A 69 5.18 19.65 5.19
N ALA A 70 4.39 19.45 4.14
CA ALA A 70 4.84 18.84 2.89
C ALA A 70 5.90 19.73 2.19
N SER A 71 6.87 19.08 1.53
CA SER A 71 7.98 19.71 0.81
C SER A 71 7.61 19.94 -0.65
N ILE A 72 6.56 20.74 -0.84
CA ILE A 72 5.83 20.94 -2.11
C ILE A 72 6.76 21.33 -3.27
N ASP A 73 7.74 22.20 -3.05
CA ASP A 73 8.73 22.59 -4.08
C ASP A 73 9.52 21.40 -4.65
N TYR A 74 9.88 20.43 -3.81
CA TYR A 74 10.67 19.27 -4.20
C TYR A 74 9.80 18.21 -4.89
N VAL A 75 8.56 18.02 -4.42
CA VAL A 75 7.53 17.28 -5.19
C VAL A 75 7.40 17.89 -6.58
N ASN A 76 7.22 19.22 -6.65
CA ASN A 76 7.03 19.93 -7.91
C ASN A 76 8.23 19.81 -8.86
N ARG A 77 9.48 19.85 -8.38
CA ARG A 77 10.68 19.63 -9.23
C ARG A 77 10.64 18.29 -9.93
N LEU A 78 10.41 17.19 -9.19
CA LEU A 78 10.33 15.85 -9.77
C LEU A 78 9.11 15.69 -10.66
N LYS A 79 7.94 16.07 -10.16
CA LYS A 79 6.66 15.96 -10.88
C LYS A 79 6.68 16.83 -12.16
N ASN A 80 7.56 17.83 -12.27
CA ASN A 80 7.78 18.66 -13.47
C ASN A 80 8.79 18.07 -14.47
N ASP A 81 9.59 17.05 -14.12
CA ASP A 81 10.41 16.37 -15.13
C ASP A 81 9.49 15.65 -16.13
N PRO A 82 9.65 15.87 -17.45
CA PRO A 82 8.71 15.33 -18.45
C PRO A 82 8.65 13.80 -18.53
N GLN A 83 9.48 13.09 -17.76
CA GLN A 83 9.55 11.62 -17.74
C GLN A 83 9.12 11.01 -16.40
N VAL A 84 8.79 11.85 -15.41
CA VAL A 84 8.07 11.46 -14.19
C VAL A 84 6.56 11.57 -14.45
N ARG A 85 5.80 10.53 -14.09
CA ARG A 85 4.35 10.42 -14.33
C ARG A 85 3.49 10.53 -13.08
N TRP A 86 4.06 10.22 -11.93
CA TRP A 86 3.43 10.36 -10.62
C TRP A 86 4.54 10.56 -9.61
N VAL A 87 4.33 11.41 -8.60
CA VAL A 87 5.15 11.37 -7.40
C VAL A 87 4.34 11.73 -6.16
N MET A 88 4.55 10.97 -5.10
CA MET A 88 4.00 11.18 -3.77
C MET A 88 5.14 11.31 -2.76
N GLN A 89 5.15 12.41 -2.01
CA GLN A 89 6.01 12.52 -0.84
C GLN A 89 5.53 11.56 0.24
N GLN A 90 6.46 10.79 0.80
CA GLN A 90 6.13 9.80 1.82
C GLN A 90 5.81 10.48 3.17
N LYS A 91 4.82 9.92 3.86
CA LYS A 91 4.40 10.33 5.21
C LYS A 91 4.73 9.23 6.19
N GLU A 92 5.24 9.61 7.36
CA GLU A 92 5.49 8.71 8.47
C GLU A 92 4.18 8.18 9.06
N LEU A 93 3.95 6.89 8.88
CA LEU A 93 2.93 6.10 9.55
C LEU A 93 3.48 5.61 10.89
N ARG A 94 2.67 5.69 11.94
CA ARG A 94 2.96 5.00 13.20
C ARG A 94 2.54 3.55 13.07
N ARG A 95 3.53 2.65 13.11
CA ARG A 95 3.32 1.21 13.28
C ARG A 95 4.01 0.80 14.57
N THR A 96 3.30 0.13 15.45
CA THR A 96 3.83 -0.36 16.72
C THR A 96 4.18 -1.83 16.62
N LYS A 97 5.44 -2.18 16.91
CA LYS A 97 5.82 -3.59 17.10
C LYS A 97 5.08 -4.16 18.29
N ARG A 98 4.55 -5.36 18.16
CA ARG A 98 3.65 -5.98 19.13
C ARG A 98 4.42 -6.82 20.18
N ASP A 99 5.41 -6.21 20.84
CA ASP A 99 6.37 -6.89 21.75
C ASP A 99 6.29 -6.37 23.21
N HIS A 100 6.45 -7.24 24.22
CA HIS A 100 6.34 -6.87 25.65
C HIS A 100 7.53 -7.38 26.49
N GLN A 101 8.23 -6.48 27.21
CA GLN A 101 9.48 -6.81 27.92
C GLN A 101 9.31 -7.04 29.44
N TRP A 102 9.78 -8.18 29.95
CA TRP A 102 9.94 -8.47 31.40
C TRP A 102 11.08 -9.51 31.62
N LYS A 103 11.61 -9.66 32.85
CA LYS A 103 12.70 -10.62 33.21
C LYS A 103 12.42 -11.40 34.52
N PRO A 104 12.46 -12.75 34.52
CA PRO A 104 12.76 -13.53 35.73
C PRO A 104 13.56 -14.86 35.52
N ARG A 105 13.79 -15.64 36.59
CA ARG A 105 14.73 -16.79 36.68
C ARG A 105 14.08 -18.19 36.49
N HIS A 106 14.89 -19.16 36.02
CA HIS A 106 14.55 -20.56 35.70
C HIS A 106 14.29 -21.53 36.89
N VAL A 107 13.47 -22.57 36.65
CA VAL A 107 13.64 -24.00 37.09
C VAL A 107 12.98 -24.94 36.04
N MET A 108 13.52 -26.16 35.82
CA MET A 108 13.12 -27.15 34.79
C MET A 108 12.46 -28.45 35.32
N ARG A 109 11.64 -29.13 34.48
CA ARG A 109 11.68 -30.60 34.25
C ARG A 109 10.91 -31.03 32.98
N GLN A 110 11.15 -32.26 32.51
CA GLN A 110 11.00 -32.72 31.11
C GLN A 110 9.81 -33.68 30.85
N SER A 111 9.16 -33.50 29.69
CA SER A 111 8.45 -34.52 28.88
C SER A 111 7.90 -33.85 27.59
N SER A 112 7.77 -34.49 26.40
CA SER A 112 8.49 -35.67 25.84
C SER A 112 8.17 -35.84 24.33
N ALA A 113 9.14 -35.59 23.44
CA ALA A 113 8.98 -35.56 21.97
C ALA A 113 10.24 -36.13 21.26
N PRO A 114 10.41 -36.07 19.91
CA PRO A 114 11.67 -36.45 19.27
C PRO A 114 12.84 -35.72 19.94
N SER A 115 13.87 -36.47 20.35
CA SER A 115 14.95 -35.91 21.18
C SER A 115 15.94 -35.11 20.36
N PHE A 116 15.55 -33.90 19.96
CA PHE A 116 16.47 -32.88 19.51
C PHE A 116 17.53 -32.60 20.60
N PRO A 117 18.83 -32.49 20.25
CA PRO A 117 19.90 -32.19 21.20
C PRO A 117 19.92 -30.70 21.62
N ASP A 118 19.03 -29.90 21.03
CA ASP A 118 19.02 -28.44 21.06
C ASP A 118 18.53 -27.90 22.43
N PRO A 119 19.28 -27.00 23.12
CA PRO A 119 19.11 -26.78 24.56
C PRO A 119 17.75 -26.23 25.03
N LEU A 120 17.04 -25.46 24.21
CA LEU A 120 15.71 -24.89 24.52
C LEU A 120 14.56 -25.74 23.99
N PHE A 121 14.78 -26.83 23.26
CA PHE A 121 13.67 -27.67 22.78
C PHE A 121 12.80 -28.22 23.94
N LYS A 122 13.40 -28.40 25.13
CA LYS A 122 12.69 -28.73 26.39
C LYS A 122 11.85 -27.58 26.98
N GLU A 123 12.17 -26.33 26.63
CA GLU A 123 11.39 -25.13 27.01
C GLU A 123 10.34 -24.74 25.96
N GLN A 124 10.46 -25.23 24.72
CA GLN A 124 9.46 -25.09 23.64
C GLN A 124 8.23 -25.99 23.89
N TRP A 125 7.53 -25.69 24.98
CA TRP A 125 6.38 -26.44 25.51
C TRP A 125 5.23 -26.62 24.51
N TYR A 126 5.11 -25.70 23.55
CA TYR A 126 4.11 -25.68 22.48
C TYR A 126 4.42 -26.64 21.31
N LEU A 127 5.59 -27.32 21.33
CA LEU A 127 6.03 -28.31 20.32
C LEU A 127 6.21 -29.74 20.88
N ASN A 128 6.19 -29.91 22.20
CA ASN A 128 6.70 -31.11 22.87
C ASN A 128 5.76 -31.77 23.90
N GLY A 129 4.47 -31.42 23.86
CA GLY A 129 3.46 -31.85 24.84
C GLY A 129 3.51 -31.12 26.18
N GLY A 130 4.13 -29.93 26.25
CA GLY A 130 4.39 -29.19 27.48
C GLY A 130 3.29 -28.21 27.92
N ALA A 131 2.14 -28.14 27.24
CA ALA A 131 1.00 -27.35 27.73
C ALA A 131 0.34 -28.02 28.95
N ALA A 132 -0.53 -27.29 29.66
CA ALA A 132 -1.02 -27.71 30.98
C ALA A 132 -1.76 -29.07 31.00
N ASP A 133 -2.38 -29.47 29.89
CA ASP A 133 -3.10 -30.75 29.74
C ASP A 133 -2.31 -31.82 28.97
N GLY A 134 -1.03 -31.59 28.68
CA GLY A 134 -0.21 -32.48 27.84
C GLY A 134 -0.48 -32.37 26.33
N LEU A 135 -1.23 -31.34 25.91
CA LEU A 135 -1.56 -31.05 24.51
C LEU A 135 -0.50 -30.12 23.88
N ASP A 136 -0.33 -30.20 22.56
CA ASP A 136 0.46 -29.25 21.77
C ASP A 136 -0.17 -29.07 20.38
N MET A 137 0.50 -28.35 19.46
CA MET A 137 0.03 -28.13 18.08
C MET A 137 0.25 -29.34 17.13
N ASN A 138 0.52 -30.52 17.69
CA ASN A 138 0.75 -31.80 17.01
C ASN A 138 1.91 -31.84 15.98
N VAL A 139 2.82 -30.85 16.05
CA VAL A 139 3.95 -30.68 15.10
C VAL A 139 4.85 -31.93 15.04
N GLY A 140 5.10 -32.57 16.19
CA GLY A 140 5.91 -33.79 16.24
C GLY A 140 5.37 -34.98 15.43
N TYR A 141 4.09 -34.99 15.03
CA TYR A 141 3.57 -35.98 14.10
C TYR A 141 3.91 -35.64 12.64
N ALA A 142 3.80 -34.37 12.24
CA ALA A 142 4.19 -33.92 10.90
C ALA A 142 5.69 -34.20 10.63
N TRP A 143 6.56 -33.89 11.60
CA TRP A 143 7.99 -34.23 11.54
C TRP A 143 8.24 -35.73 11.41
N ARG A 144 7.54 -36.59 12.17
CA ARG A 144 7.65 -38.06 12.03
C ARG A 144 7.18 -38.58 10.67
N LYS A 145 6.32 -37.84 9.99
CA LYS A 145 5.84 -38.14 8.63
C LYS A 145 6.80 -37.65 7.54
N GLY A 146 7.85 -36.90 7.90
CA GLY A 146 8.91 -36.41 7.01
C GLY A 146 8.77 -34.94 6.61
N TYR A 147 7.68 -34.27 6.99
CA TYR A 147 7.46 -32.86 6.67
C TYR A 147 8.16 -31.96 7.67
N THR A 148 9.01 -31.06 7.17
CA THR A 148 9.96 -30.23 7.92
C THR A 148 10.08 -28.79 7.40
N GLY A 149 9.25 -28.41 6.41
CA GLY A 149 9.24 -27.12 5.73
C GLY A 149 10.08 -27.10 4.45
N LYS A 150 10.63 -28.24 4.02
CA LYS A 150 11.70 -28.29 3.03
C LYS A 150 11.24 -27.78 1.66
N GLY A 151 11.97 -26.79 1.14
CA GLY A 151 11.69 -26.19 -0.17
C GLY A 151 10.55 -25.19 -0.19
N VAL A 152 10.04 -24.79 0.98
CA VAL A 152 9.14 -23.65 1.16
C VAL A 152 9.96 -22.44 1.59
N VAL A 153 9.64 -21.26 1.05
CA VAL A 153 10.34 -20.00 1.37
C VAL A 153 9.42 -19.09 2.18
N ILE A 154 9.88 -18.64 3.35
CA ILE A 154 9.14 -17.74 4.24
C ILE A 154 9.94 -16.45 4.43
N THR A 155 9.26 -15.30 4.50
CA THR A 155 9.86 -14.04 4.96
C THR A 155 9.13 -13.46 6.17
N ILE A 156 9.90 -12.85 7.08
CA ILE A 156 9.41 -12.07 8.21
C ILE A 156 9.41 -10.58 7.83
N LEU A 157 8.23 -9.95 7.79
CA LEU A 157 8.08 -8.52 7.48
C LEU A 157 8.10 -7.71 8.80
N ASP A 158 9.27 -7.25 9.24
CA ASP A 158 9.42 -6.70 10.59
C ASP A 158 10.63 -5.73 10.74
N ASP A 159 11.35 -5.78 11.86
CA ASP A 159 12.50 -4.93 12.21
C ASP A 159 13.87 -5.45 11.74
N GLY A 160 13.87 -6.57 11.02
CA GLY A 160 15.04 -7.24 10.48
C GLY A 160 15.22 -8.68 10.99
N ILE A 161 16.14 -9.41 10.36
CA ILE A 161 16.54 -10.76 10.75
C ILE A 161 18.06 -10.78 10.87
N GLN A 162 18.61 -11.31 11.96
CA GLN A 162 20.06 -11.46 12.12
C GLN A 162 20.59 -12.64 11.27
N PRO A 163 21.21 -12.43 10.09
CA PRO A 163 21.47 -13.51 9.13
C PRO A 163 22.60 -14.45 9.59
N ASN A 164 23.54 -13.91 10.38
CA ASN A 164 24.68 -14.63 10.92
C ASN A 164 24.38 -15.34 12.25
N HIS A 165 23.12 -15.34 12.71
CA HIS A 165 22.74 -16.06 13.92
C HIS A 165 22.96 -17.57 13.71
N PRO A 166 23.66 -18.27 14.62
CA PRO A 166 24.07 -19.67 14.39
C PRO A 166 22.89 -20.64 14.21
N ASP A 167 21.73 -20.28 14.73
CA ASP A 167 20.50 -21.06 14.64
C ASP A 167 19.60 -20.66 13.45
N LEU A 168 19.99 -19.65 12.65
CA LEU A 168 19.29 -19.23 11.43
C LEU A 168 20.16 -19.35 10.17
N SER A 169 21.47 -19.19 10.28
CA SER A 169 22.38 -18.95 9.14
C SER A 169 22.42 -20.05 8.08
N GLN A 170 22.05 -21.29 8.42
CA GLN A 170 21.95 -22.40 7.46
C GLN A 170 20.67 -22.32 6.62
N ASN A 171 19.58 -21.82 7.21
CA ASN A 171 18.27 -21.68 6.58
C ASN A 171 18.05 -20.28 5.99
N TYR A 172 18.92 -19.32 6.32
CA TYR A 172 18.85 -17.95 5.84
C TYR A 172 18.87 -17.86 4.31
N ASP A 173 17.90 -17.13 3.76
CA ASP A 173 17.75 -16.93 2.33
C ASP A 173 17.87 -15.43 1.97
N PRO A 174 18.96 -15.02 1.30
CA PRO A 174 19.12 -13.66 0.79
C PRO A 174 18.06 -13.25 -0.24
N ALA A 175 17.52 -14.18 -1.03
CA ALA A 175 16.48 -13.89 -2.01
C ALA A 175 15.09 -13.71 -1.36
N ALA A 176 14.94 -14.14 -0.11
CA ALA A 176 13.78 -13.84 0.73
C ALA A 176 13.99 -12.62 1.64
N SER A 177 15.10 -11.87 1.48
CA SER A 177 15.51 -10.80 2.40
C SER A 177 15.84 -9.47 1.72
N THR A 178 15.58 -8.35 2.41
CA THR A 178 16.01 -7.00 2.00
C THR A 178 15.87 -5.99 3.14
N ASP A 179 16.52 -4.84 3.05
CA ASP A 179 16.35 -3.72 3.97
C ASP A 179 15.78 -2.48 3.27
N ILE A 180 14.51 -2.21 3.54
CA ILE A 180 13.80 -1.04 2.99
C ILE A 180 14.11 0.23 3.79
N ASN A 181 14.45 0.10 5.08
CA ASN A 181 14.78 1.26 5.92
C ASN A 181 16.21 1.78 5.67
N GLY A 182 17.19 0.87 5.52
CA GLY A 182 18.57 1.18 5.12
C GLY A 182 18.73 1.42 3.61
N ASN A 183 17.83 0.85 2.80
CA ASN A 183 17.87 0.81 1.35
C ASN A 183 19.09 0.03 0.81
N ASP A 184 19.22 -1.20 1.29
CA ASP A 184 20.20 -2.18 0.84
C ASP A 184 19.62 -3.61 0.97
N THR A 185 20.46 -4.64 0.83
CA THR A 185 20.03 -6.06 0.84
C THR A 185 20.30 -6.78 2.16
N ASP A 186 20.86 -6.11 3.17
CA ASP A 186 21.23 -6.71 4.46
C ASP A 186 20.16 -6.40 5.52
N PRO A 187 19.27 -7.35 5.85
CA PRO A 187 18.19 -7.13 6.80
C PRO A 187 18.65 -7.13 8.27
N THR A 188 19.97 -7.06 8.54
CA THR A 188 20.53 -7.10 9.89
C THR A 188 19.94 -5.99 10.78
N PRO A 189 19.35 -6.33 11.95
CA PRO A 189 18.77 -5.34 12.86
C PRO A 189 19.81 -4.37 13.44
N GLN A 190 19.42 -3.11 13.70
CA GLN A 190 20.31 -2.17 14.42
C GLN A 190 20.39 -2.49 15.92
N ASP A 191 21.62 -2.49 16.48
CA ASP A 191 21.90 -2.73 17.91
C ASP A 191 21.55 -1.54 18.80
N ASN A 192 20.25 -1.26 18.95
CA ASN A 192 19.70 -0.25 19.86
C ASN A 192 18.93 -0.86 21.05
N GLY A 193 18.78 -2.19 21.09
CA GLY A 193 18.02 -2.95 22.10
C GLY A 193 16.53 -3.18 21.77
N ASP A 194 16.00 -2.47 20.77
CA ASP A 194 14.59 -2.51 20.35
C ASP A 194 14.36 -3.30 19.04
N ASN A 195 15.42 -3.58 18.27
CA ASN A 195 15.34 -4.34 17.02
C ASN A 195 15.76 -5.81 17.18
N LYS A 196 14.86 -6.64 17.70
CA LYS A 196 15.08 -8.08 17.93
C LYS A 196 13.87 -8.93 17.54
N HIS A 197 12.78 -8.29 17.14
CA HIS A 197 11.48 -8.90 17.03
C HIS A 197 11.41 -9.84 15.82
N GLY A 198 11.81 -9.37 14.63
CA GLY A 198 11.86 -10.18 13.42
C GLY A 198 12.83 -11.36 13.52
N THR A 199 13.93 -11.21 14.27
CA THR A 199 14.87 -12.30 14.56
C THR A 199 14.23 -13.39 15.43
N ARG A 200 13.52 -13.02 16.50
CA ARG A 200 12.75 -13.95 17.35
C ARG A 200 11.70 -14.71 16.55
N CYS A 201 10.92 -14.00 15.75
CA CYS A 201 9.90 -14.57 14.86
C CYS A 201 10.50 -15.55 13.83
N ALA A 202 11.67 -15.23 13.25
CA ALA A 202 12.34 -16.12 12.30
C ALA A 202 12.73 -17.47 12.92
N GLY A 203 13.18 -17.47 14.18
CA GLY A 203 13.53 -18.72 14.89
C GLY A 203 12.34 -19.62 15.17
N GLU A 204 11.16 -19.07 15.42
CA GLU A 204 9.93 -19.85 15.61
C GLU A 204 9.53 -20.61 14.34
N VAL A 205 9.75 -19.99 13.17
CA VAL A 205 9.53 -20.63 11.87
C VAL A 205 10.62 -21.66 11.60
N ALA A 206 11.89 -21.25 11.60
CA ALA A 206 12.96 -21.98 10.91
C ALA A 206 14.31 -22.04 11.67
N ALA A 207 14.32 -21.97 13.01
CA ALA A 207 15.51 -22.31 13.78
C ALA A 207 15.99 -23.74 13.45
N VAL A 208 17.30 -23.90 13.27
CA VAL A 208 17.94 -25.08 12.66
C VAL A 208 18.01 -26.25 13.65
N ALA A 209 17.32 -27.35 13.34
CA ALA A 209 17.37 -28.54 14.18
C ALA A 209 18.74 -29.23 14.23
N TYR A 210 19.05 -29.87 15.35
CA TYR A 210 20.21 -30.74 15.58
C TYR A 210 21.58 -30.04 15.63
N ASN A 211 21.63 -28.70 15.65
CA ASN A 211 22.88 -27.92 15.65
C ASN A 211 23.46 -27.67 17.08
N ARG A 212 22.68 -27.93 18.14
CA ARG A 212 22.94 -27.66 19.57
C ARG A 212 22.93 -26.18 19.98
N TYR A 213 22.39 -25.31 19.14
CA TYR A 213 22.04 -23.93 19.47
C TYR A 213 20.57 -23.84 19.88
N CYS A 214 20.14 -22.65 20.28
CA CYS A 214 18.89 -22.31 20.96
C CYS A 214 17.81 -23.39 20.95
N GLY A 215 16.97 -23.47 19.92
CA GLY A 215 15.76 -24.31 19.89
C GLY A 215 15.57 -24.99 18.55
N VAL A 216 14.31 -25.22 18.16
CA VAL A 216 13.96 -25.78 16.86
C VAL A 216 12.75 -25.02 16.30
N GLY A 217 12.81 -24.63 15.02
CA GLY A 217 11.68 -24.02 14.32
C GLY A 217 10.64 -25.07 13.92
N ILE A 218 9.37 -24.68 13.78
CA ILE A 218 8.32 -25.60 13.31
C ILE A 218 8.66 -26.19 11.93
N ALA A 219 9.22 -25.35 11.07
CA ALA A 219 9.65 -25.63 9.71
C ALA A 219 11.19 -25.54 9.61
N TYR A 220 11.92 -26.29 10.44
CA TYR A 220 13.38 -26.23 10.60
C TYR A 220 14.24 -26.56 9.36
N ASN A 221 13.65 -26.97 8.23
CA ASN A 221 14.32 -27.12 6.93
C ASN A 221 13.78 -26.16 5.85
N ALA A 222 12.93 -25.20 6.21
CA ALA A 222 12.47 -24.16 5.31
C ALA A 222 13.52 -23.06 5.11
N SER A 223 13.44 -22.37 3.98
CA SER A 223 14.22 -21.15 3.74
C SER A 223 13.55 -19.97 4.44
N ILE A 224 14.34 -19.18 5.19
CA ILE A 224 13.85 -18.05 5.98
C ILE A 224 14.58 -16.77 5.62
N GLY A 225 13.81 -15.74 5.27
CA GLY A 225 14.31 -14.38 5.07
C GLY A 225 13.65 -13.37 5.99
N GLY A 226 14.07 -12.12 5.86
CA GLY A 226 13.48 -11.01 6.58
C GLY A 226 13.54 -9.71 5.78
N VAL A 227 12.45 -8.95 5.86
CA VAL A 227 12.36 -7.61 5.29
C VAL A 227 12.40 -6.61 6.44
N ARG A 228 13.51 -5.87 6.56
CA ARG A 228 13.65 -4.78 7.53
C ARG A 228 12.86 -3.57 7.03
N MET A 229 11.70 -3.32 7.65
CA MET A 229 10.76 -2.26 7.25
C MET A 229 10.18 -1.46 8.43
N LEU A 230 10.18 -2.01 9.66
CA LEU A 230 9.69 -1.34 10.88
C LEU A 230 10.77 -0.53 11.63
N ASP A 231 12.04 -0.65 11.26
CA ASP A 231 13.16 0.03 11.92
C ASP A 231 13.49 1.35 11.22
N GLY A 232 12.46 2.17 11.04
CA GLY A 232 12.49 3.41 10.27
C GLY A 232 11.10 4.00 10.01
N VAL A 233 11.03 4.92 9.04
CA VAL A 233 9.79 5.62 8.66
C VAL A 233 8.94 4.74 7.76
N VAL A 234 7.91 4.10 8.33
CA VAL A 234 6.92 3.32 7.57
C VAL A 234 6.00 4.26 6.79
N ASN A 235 5.59 3.86 5.58
CA ASN A 235 4.67 4.57 4.70
C ASN A 235 4.01 3.58 3.72
N ASP A 236 2.94 3.97 3.01
CA ASP A 236 2.19 3.09 2.09
C ASP A 236 3.09 2.49 0.97
N ALA A 237 4.13 3.19 0.55
CA ALA A 237 5.10 2.65 -0.41
C ALA A 237 6.05 1.61 0.21
N VAL A 238 6.49 1.80 1.46
CA VAL A 238 7.29 0.83 2.24
C VAL A 238 6.48 -0.43 2.56
N GLU A 239 5.21 -0.26 2.94
CA GLU A 239 4.26 -1.37 3.16
C GLU A 239 4.04 -2.16 1.86
N ALA A 240 3.77 -1.47 0.75
CA ALA A 240 3.61 -2.11 -0.57
C ALA A 240 4.90 -2.78 -1.07
N GLN A 241 6.07 -2.19 -0.82
CA GLN A 241 7.37 -2.77 -1.17
C GLN A 241 7.65 -4.04 -0.39
N ALA A 242 7.35 -4.06 0.92
CA ALA A 242 7.50 -5.24 1.77
C ALA A 242 6.55 -6.37 1.37
N LEU A 243 5.25 -6.06 1.23
CA LEU A 243 4.21 -7.01 0.79
C LEU A 243 4.45 -7.54 -0.63
N GLY A 244 5.07 -6.71 -1.49
CA GLY A 244 5.36 -7.04 -2.88
C GLY A 244 6.74 -7.63 -3.11
N PHE A 245 7.59 -7.78 -2.10
CA PHE A 245 8.96 -8.24 -2.29
C PHE A 245 9.00 -9.70 -2.79
N ASN A 246 9.66 -9.96 -3.92
CA ASN A 246 9.96 -11.30 -4.47
C ASN A 246 8.82 -12.34 -4.44
N THR A 247 7.59 -11.95 -4.81
CA THR A 247 6.36 -12.79 -4.78
C THR A 247 6.37 -14.09 -5.60
N HIS A 248 7.37 -14.29 -6.47
CA HIS A 248 7.53 -15.53 -7.23
C HIS A 248 8.50 -16.53 -6.58
N HIS A 249 9.27 -16.08 -5.58
CA HIS A 249 10.24 -16.86 -4.82
C HIS A 249 9.73 -17.16 -3.42
N ILE A 250 9.12 -16.17 -2.76
CA ILE A 250 8.57 -16.30 -1.40
C ILE A 250 7.16 -16.92 -1.44
N ASP A 251 6.95 -17.97 -0.63
CA ASP A 251 5.64 -18.60 -0.45
C ASP A 251 4.80 -17.89 0.62
N ILE A 252 5.39 -17.65 1.79
CA ILE A 252 4.69 -17.18 2.99
C ILE A 252 5.31 -15.89 3.50
N TYR A 253 4.46 -14.91 3.80
CA TYR A 253 4.81 -13.65 4.44
C TYR A 253 4.22 -13.67 5.85
N SER A 254 5.06 -13.54 6.88
CA SER A 254 4.61 -13.42 8.26
C SER A 254 4.79 -11.97 8.72
N ALA A 255 3.72 -11.36 9.23
CA ALA A 255 3.73 -9.98 9.71
C ALA A 255 3.00 -9.85 11.06
N SER A 256 3.60 -9.05 11.94
CA SER A 256 3.16 -8.88 13.33
C SER A 256 2.99 -7.40 13.70
N TRP A 257 2.58 -6.58 12.73
CA TRP A 257 2.37 -5.14 12.83
C TRP A 257 0.99 -4.73 12.27
N GLY A 258 0.55 -3.53 12.62
CA GLY A 258 -0.74 -2.97 12.20
C GLY A 258 -0.87 -1.50 12.63
N PRO A 259 -2.08 -0.97 12.73
CA PRO A 259 -2.38 0.28 13.42
C PRO A 259 -1.92 0.28 14.89
N GLU A 260 -2.09 1.41 15.58
CA GLU A 260 -1.80 1.50 17.02
C GLU A 260 -2.91 0.77 17.80
N ASP A 261 -2.58 -0.34 18.48
CA ASP A 261 -3.50 -1.24 19.21
C ASP A 261 -4.04 -0.58 20.52
N ASP A 262 -4.70 0.58 20.40
CA ASP A 262 -4.97 1.54 21.47
C ASP A 262 -6.45 1.65 21.91
N GLY A 263 -7.34 0.86 21.31
CA GLY A 263 -8.77 0.86 21.62
C GLY A 263 -9.54 2.04 21.04
N LYS A 264 -8.96 2.83 20.13
CA LYS A 264 -9.60 3.99 19.49
C LYS A 264 -9.30 4.12 17.98
N THR A 265 -8.17 3.64 17.51
CA THR A 265 -7.74 3.75 16.11
C THR A 265 -8.62 2.88 15.19
N VAL A 266 -8.84 3.34 13.96
CA VAL A 266 -9.45 2.57 12.86
C VAL A 266 -8.67 2.97 11.61
N ASP A 267 -7.87 2.05 11.08
CA ASP A 267 -6.92 2.30 9.99
C ASP A 267 -6.62 0.97 9.26
N GLY A 268 -6.07 1.02 8.05
CA GLY A 268 -5.83 -0.17 7.24
C GLY A 268 -4.78 0.03 6.15
N PRO A 269 -4.66 -0.92 5.20
CA PRO A 269 -3.74 -0.79 4.08
C PRO A 269 -4.12 0.39 3.17
N GLY A 270 -3.13 1.22 2.86
CA GLY A 270 -3.26 2.28 1.88
C GLY A 270 -3.44 1.74 0.44
N PRO A 271 -3.68 2.62 -0.55
CA PRO A 271 -3.92 2.20 -1.93
C PRO A 271 -2.80 1.36 -2.55
N LEU A 272 -1.52 1.61 -2.18
CA LEU A 272 -0.41 0.81 -2.68
C LEU A 272 -0.32 -0.54 -1.95
N ALA A 273 -0.42 -0.56 -0.62
CA ALA A 273 -0.42 -1.79 0.17
C ALA A 273 -1.58 -2.73 -0.22
N ARG A 274 -2.78 -2.18 -0.44
CA ARG A 274 -3.95 -2.94 -0.91
C ARG A 274 -3.73 -3.52 -2.32
N ARG A 275 -3.07 -2.79 -3.22
CA ARG A 275 -2.67 -3.32 -4.54
C ARG A 275 -1.59 -4.41 -4.42
N ALA A 276 -0.65 -4.27 -3.49
CA ALA A 276 0.37 -5.28 -3.23
C ALA A 276 -0.25 -6.59 -2.71
N PHE A 277 -1.23 -6.53 -1.79
CA PHE A 277 -2.02 -7.70 -1.37
C PHE A 277 -2.72 -8.38 -2.55
N ILE A 278 -3.47 -7.62 -3.36
CA ILE A 278 -4.18 -8.17 -4.52
C ILE A 278 -3.20 -8.84 -5.49
N ASN A 279 -2.11 -8.17 -5.85
CA ASN A 279 -1.08 -8.74 -6.73
C ASN A 279 -0.39 -9.97 -6.12
N GLY A 280 -0.18 -9.98 -4.80
CA GLY A 280 0.35 -11.11 -4.05
C GLY A 280 -0.54 -12.34 -4.15
N VAL A 281 -1.84 -12.21 -3.86
CA VAL A 281 -2.79 -13.34 -3.89
C VAL A 281 -3.20 -13.78 -5.29
N THR A 282 -3.05 -12.95 -6.33
CA THR A 282 -3.37 -13.33 -7.72
C THR A 282 -2.16 -13.86 -8.48
N ASN A 283 -1.00 -13.19 -8.42
CA ASN A 283 0.17 -13.52 -9.24
C ASN A 283 1.28 -14.23 -8.46
N GLY A 284 1.32 -14.11 -7.13
CA GLY A 284 2.32 -14.74 -6.29
C GLY A 284 2.35 -16.27 -6.42
N ARG A 285 3.52 -16.85 -6.18
CA ARG A 285 3.78 -18.31 -6.26
C ARG A 285 3.36 -18.96 -7.60
N GLY A 286 3.48 -18.19 -8.69
CA GLY A 286 3.09 -18.62 -10.03
C GLY A 286 1.58 -18.76 -10.20
N GLY A 287 0.81 -17.79 -9.73
CA GLY A 287 -0.66 -17.78 -9.86
C GLY A 287 -1.44 -18.52 -8.75
N LYS A 288 -0.75 -19.10 -7.76
CA LYS A 288 -1.41 -19.77 -6.60
C LYS A 288 -1.78 -18.79 -5.50
N GLY A 289 -1.15 -17.61 -5.50
CA GLY A 289 -1.27 -16.57 -4.50
C GLY A 289 -0.37 -16.77 -3.29
N SER A 290 0.38 -15.71 -2.95
CA SER A 290 1.15 -15.55 -1.72
C SER A 290 0.26 -15.73 -0.48
N ILE A 291 0.81 -16.36 0.56
CA ILE A 291 0.11 -16.58 1.82
C ILE A 291 0.58 -15.55 2.84
N PHE A 292 -0.31 -14.62 3.22
CA PHE A 292 -0.03 -13.60 4.22
C PHE A 292 -0.58 -14.04 5.58
N ILE A 293 0.30 -14.33 6.54
CA ILE A 293 -0.06 -14.65 7.93
C ILE A 293 0.09 -13.39 8.78
N TRP A 294 -0.94 -13.05 9.56
CA TRP A 294 -1.01 -11.80 10.30
C TRP A 294 -1.34 -12.04 11.77
N ALA A 295 -0.63 -11.37 12.68
CA ALA A 295 -1.01 -11.35 14.10
C ALA A 295 -2.30 -10.53 14.29
N SER A 296 -3.24 -11.01 15.11
CA SER A 296 -4.55 -10.37 15.26
C SER A 296 -4.54 -9.05 16.03
N GLY A 297 -3.57 -8.81 16.92
CA GLY A 297 -3.48 -7.57 17.72
C GLY A 297 -3.19 -7.79 19.21
N ASN A 298 -2.63 -6.79 19.88
CA ASN A 298 -2.27 -6.81 21.31
C ASN A 298 -3.09 -5.80 22.18
N GLY A 299 -4.10 -5.15 21.61
CA GLY A 299 -4.95 -4.12 22.21
C GLY A 299 -6.01 -4.62 23.20
N GLY A 300 -6.01 -5.91 23.57
CA GLY A 300 -7.00 -6.49 24.48
C GLY A 300 -7.12 -5.78 25.83
N ARG A 301 -6.00 -5.23 26.36
CA ARG A 301 -5.99 -4.40 27.58
C ARG A 301 -6.71 -3.06 27.41
N HIS A 302 -6.74 -2.55 26.18
CA HIS A 302 -7.35 -1.28 25.79
C HIS A 302 -8.78 -1.44 25.28
N THR A 303 -9.36 -2.64 25.41
CA THR A 303 -10.69 -3.00 24.84
C THR A 303 -10.76 -2.75 23.34
N ASP A 304 -9.68 -3.06 22.61
CA ASP A 304 -9.68 -2.96 21.15
C ASP A 304 -10.34 -4.17 20.48
N SER A 305 -10.67 -4.02 19.19
CA SER A 305 -11.28 -5.05 18.37
C SER A 305 -10.64 -5.06 16.99
N CYS A 306 -10.01 -6.17 16.65
CA CYS A 306 -9.20 -6.34 15.44
C CYS A 306 -9.96 -6.26 14.10
N ASN A 307 -11.28 -6.06 14.10
CA ASN A 307 -12.02 -5.63 12.90
C ASN A 307 -11.83 -4.13 12.58
N CYS A 308 -11.22 -3.36 13.49
CA CYS A 308 -10.76 -1.98 13.27
C CYS A 308 -9.33 -1.91 12.69
N ASP A 309 -8.59 -3.04 12.70
CA ASP A 309 -7.32 -3.21 11.99
C ASP A 309 -7.61 -3.73 10.59
N GLY A 310 -7.49 -2.86 9.58
CA GLY A 310 -7.73 -3.22 8.18
C GLY A 310 -6.76 -4.24 7.58
N TYR A 311 -5.67 -4.59 8.26
CA TYR A 311 -4.78 -5.68 7.89
C TYR A 311 -5.34 -7.01 8.42
N ALA A 312 -5.64 -7.12 9.71
CA ALA A 312 -6.25 -8.33 10.30
C ALA A 312 -7.68 -8.59 9.76
N ASN A 313 -8.41 -7.54 9.41
CA ASN A 313 -9.76 -7.55 8.82
C ASN A 313 -9.77 -7.78 7.29
N SER A 314 -8.63 -8.11 6.66
CA SER A 314 -8.53 -8.39 5.22
C SER A 314 -8.84 -9.85 4.89
N ILE A 315 -9.53 -10.10 3.77
CA ILE A 315 -9.75 -11.48 3.29
C ILE A 315 -8.44 -12.15 2.80
N PHE A 316 -7.45 -11.34 2.42
CA PHE A 316 -6.17 -11.78 1.85
C PHE A 316 -5.17 -12.24 2.92
N THR A 317 -5.45 -11.93 4.19
CA THR A 317 -4.61 -12.28 5.34
C THR A 317 -5.24 -13.41 6.14
N ILE A 318 -4.39 -14.25 6.72
CA ILE A 318 -4.78 -15.25 7.70
C ILE A 318 -4.52 -14.65 9.09
N SER A 319 -5.56 -14.09 9.69
CA SER A 319 -5.49 -13.50 11.04
C SER A 319 -5.40 -14.60 12.10
N ILE A 320 -4.32 -14.56 12.90
CA ILE A 320 -3.97 -15.54 13.92
C ILE A 320 -3.92 -14.89 15.30
N SER A 321 -4.67 -15.49 16.23
CA SER A 321 -4.74 -15.10 17.64
C SER A 321 -3.94 -16.06 18.54
N SER A 322 -3.92 -15.79 19.85
CA SER A 322 -3.08 -16.48 20.84
C SER A 322 -3.87 -17.24 21.91
N ALA A 323 -3.36 -18.42 22.29
CA ALA A 323 -3.77 -19.12 23.51
C ALA A 323 -2.62 -19.20 24.52
N THR A 324 -2.94 -19.13 25.82
CA THR A 324 -1.93 -19.37 26.88
C THR A 324 -1.59 -20.87 27.03
N GLN A 325 -0.52 -21.18 27.78
CA GLN A 325 -0.16 -22.56 28.15
C GLN A 325 -1.30 -23.33 28.84
N GLY A 326 -2.18 -22.63 29.57
CA GLY A 326 -3.38 -23.20 30.18
C GLY A 326 -4.60 -23.36 29.25
N GLY A 327 -4.55 -22.90 28.00
CA GLY A 327 -5.67 -22.91 27.06
C GLY A 327 -6.70 -21.79 27.27
N TYR A 328 -6.28 -20.65 27.85
CA TYR A 328 -7.13 -19.49 28.14
C TYR A 328 -6.84 -18.30 27.21
N LYS A 329 -7.70 -17.27 27.25
CA LYS A 329 -7.45 -15.98 26.60
C LYS A 329 -6.28 -15.25 27.29
N PRO A 330 -5.19 -14.87 26.59
CA PRO A 330 -4.20 -13.95 27.13
C PRO A 330 -4.73 -12.52 27.24
N TRP A 331 -4.17 -11.75 28.18
CA TRP A 331 -4.64 -10.40 28.54
C TRP A 331 -4.51 -9.35 27.43
N TYR A 332 -3.64 -9.60 26.44
CA TYR A 332 -3.43 -8.73 25.28
C TYR A 332 -4.32 -9.06 24.08
N LEU A 333 -5.03 -10.20 24.08
CA LEU A 333 -5.80 -10.66 22.93
C LEU A 333 -6.98 -9.73 22.59
N GLU A 334 -7.04 -9.31 21.34
CA GLU A 334 -8.17 -8.62 20.72
C GLU A 334 -9.22 -9.59 20.20
N GLU A 335 -10.50 -9.23 20.34
CA GLU A 335 -11.63 -10.05 19.89
C GLU A 335 -12.26 -9.46 18.64
N CYS A 336 -12.39 -10.29 17.60
CA CYS A 336 -13.01 -9.90 16.33
C CYS A 336 -13.47 -11.12 15.52
N SER A 337 -14.30 -10.89 14.50
CA SER A 337 -14.85 -11.96 13.66
C SER A 337 -14.00 -12.34 12.44
N SER A 338 -12.89 -11.65 12.21
CA SER A 338 -11.93 -11.91 11.12
C SER A 338 -10.84 -12.94 11.49
N THR A 339 -10.57 -13.15 12.78
CA THR A 339 -9.63 -14.17 13.30
C THR A 339 -10.01 -15.57 12.80
N LEU A 340 -9.09 -16.24 12.09
CA LEU A 340 -9.36 -17.55 11.49
C LEU A 340 -9.05 -18.71 12.45
N ALA A 341 -7.95 -18.61 13.21
CA ALA A 341 -7.49 -19.64 14.13
C ALA A 341 -6.57 -19.06 15.22
N SER A 342 -6.00 -19.94 16.05
CA SER A 342 -4.99 -19.57 17.04
C SER A 342 -3.84 -20.56 17.10
N THR A 343 -2.70 -20.06 17.58
CA THR A 343 -1.57 -20.85 18.04
C THR A 343 -1.25 -20.49 19.49
N TYR A 344 -0.28 -21.16 20.10
CA TYR A 344 0.16 -20.79 21.44
C TYR A 344 1.00 -19.50 21.44
N SER A 345 1.00 -18.80 22.57
CA SER A 345 1.94 -17.74 22.91
C SER A 345 2.04 -17.61 24.45
N SER A 346 2.62 -16.52 24.94
CA SER A 346 2.70 -16.20 26.36
C SER A 346 1.32 -15.98 27.00
N GLY A 347 1.23 -16.19 28.32
CA GLY A 347 0.00 -15.98 29.08
C GLY A 347 0.15 -15.00 30.24
N THR A 348 -0.40 -15.39 31.39
CA THR A 348 -0.32 -14.61 32.62
C THR A 348 1.10 -14.71 33.19
N PRO A 349 1.83 -13.59 33.37
CA PRO A 349 3.20 -13.61 33.88
C PRO A 349 3.31 -14.35 35.21
N GLY A 350 4.24 -15.30 35.29
CA GLY A 350 4.48 -16.12 36.48
C GLY A 350 3.52 -17.30 36.68
N ARG A 351 2.52 -17.49 35.80
CA ARG A 351 1.64 -18.66 35.76
C ARG A 351 1.85 -19.49 34.49
N ASP A 352 1.86 -18.84 33.34
CA ASP A 352 2.07 -19.46 32.03
C ASP A 352 3.51 -19.21 31.56
N LYS A 353 4.11 -20.17 30.83
CA LYS A 353 5.37 -19.96 30.11
C LYS A 353 5.17 -19.05 28.88
N SER A 354 6.24 -18.37 28.50
CA SER A 354 6.36 -17.59 27.26
C SER A 354 6.94 -18.45 26.12
N VAL A 355 7.16 -17.86 24.94
CA VAL A 355 7.73 -18.55 23.78
C VAL A 355 9.26 -18.55 23.84
N ALA A 356 9.86 -19.70 23.53
CA ALA A 356 11.30 -19.91 23.52
C ALA A 356 11.83 -20.01 22.09
N THR A 357 12.72 -19.08 21.72
CA THR A 357 13.23 -18.91 20.36
C THR A 357 14.63 -18.29 20.40
N VAL A 358 15.20 -18.01 19.23
CA VAL A 358 16.43 -17.22 19.07
C VAL A 358 16.22 -15.78 19.54
N ASP A 359 17.29 -15.05 19.87
CA ASP A 359 17.26 -13.63 20.17
C ASP A 359 18.40 -12.91 19.43
N MET A 360 18.24 -11.61 19.22
CA MET A 360 19.26 -10.80 18.53
C MET A 360 20.40 -10.44 19.50
N ASP A 361 21.63 -10.81 19.13
CA ASP A 361 22.85 -10.34 19.79
C ASP A 361 23.98 -10.16 18.77
N VAL A 362 24.39 -8.91 18.52
CA VAL A 362 25.43 -8.58 17.53
C VAL A 362 26.79 -9.20 17.86
N GLN A 363 27.06 -9.47 19.14
CA GLN A 363 28.31 -10.11 19.58
C GLN A 363 28.24 -11.66 19.56
N LEU A 364 27.09 -12.24 19.19
CA LEU A 364 26.82 -13.69 19.17
C LEU A 364 27.22 -14.41 20.49
N ARG A 365 27.01 -13.75 21.63
CA ARG A 365 27.32 -14.29 22.95
C ARG A 365 26.35 -15.41 23.29
N ALA A 366 26.89 -16.59 23.61
CA ALA A 366 26.13 -17.83 23.78
C ALA A 366 24.99 -17.73 24.81
N GLU A 367 25.11 -16.86 25.81
CA GLU A 367 24.09 -16.62 26.84
C GLU A 367 23.07 -15.52 26.52
N HIS A 368 23.20 -14.82 25.38
CA HIS A 368 22.31 -13.75 24.92
C HIS A 368 21.61 -14.04 23.58
N ILE A 369 22.14 -14.95 22.75
CA ILE A 369 21.57 -15.33 21.44
C ILE A 369 20.24 -16.12 21.48
N CYS A 370 19.70 -16.41 22.67
CA CYS A 370 18.46 -17.18 22.82
C CYS A 370 17.56 -16.54 23.89
N THR A 371 16.24 -16.63 23.71
CA THR A 371 15.24 -16.14 24.66
C THR A 371 14.22 -17.20 25.04
N VAL A 372 13.64 -17.06 26.22
CA VAL A 372 12.44 -17.80 26.68
C VAL A 372 11.26 -16.87 26.94
N ASP A 373 11.40 -15.59 26.57
CA ASP A 373 10.53 -14.47 26.95
C ASP A 373 9.94 -13.73 25.73
N HIS A 374 9.71 -14.42 24.59
CA HIS A 374 8.92 -13.82 23.49
C HIS A 374 7.42 -13.97 23.77
N THR A 375 6.63 -12.97 23.38
CA THR A 375 5.27 -12.73 23.88
C THR A 375 4.36 -12.06 22.85
N GLY A 376 3.04 -12.07 23.09
CA GLY A 376 2.06 -11.36 22.27
C GLY A 376 1.53 -12.20 21.10
N THR A 377 0.56 -11.66 20.36
CA THR A 377 0.07 -12.29 19.11
C THR A 377 1.16 -12.38 18.04
N SER A 378 2.23 -11.60 18.18
CA SER A 378 3.42 -11.61 17.33
C SER A 378 4.20 -12.92 17.30
N ALA A 379 4.16 -13.70 18.38
CA ALA A 379 4.74 -15.04 18.42
C ALA A 379 3.78 -16.08 17.81
N SER A 380 2.46 -15.82 17.89
CA SER A 380 1.47 -16.73 17.34
C SER A 380 1.47 -16.78 15.80
N ALA A 381 1.67 -15.64 15.12
CA ALA A 381 1.69 -15.59 13.65
C ALA A 381 2.87 -16.36 12.99
N PRO A 382 4.13 -16.24 13.46
CA PRO A 382 5.25 -17.06 13.00
C PRO A 382 5.04 -18.56 13.21
N LEU A 383 4.50 -18.97 14.37
CA LEU A 383 4.18 -20.39 14.61
C LEU A 383 3.14 -20.89 13.60
N ALA A 384 2.13 -20.10 13.26
CA ALA A 384 1.17 -20.44 12.21
C ALA A 384 1.80 -20.48 10.81
N ALA A 385 2.72 -19.57 10.49
CA ALA A 385 3.48 -19.57 9.24
C ALA A 385 4.33 -20.85 9.10
N GLY A 386 4.98 -21.29 10.17
CA GLY A 386 5.69 -22.57 10.22
C GLY A 386 4.76 -23.77 9.96
N ILE A 387 3.58 -23.81 10.57
CA ILE A 387 2.61 -24.89 10.32
C ILE A 387 2.11 -24.87 8.87
N CYS A 388 1.85 -23.68 8.30
CA CYS A 388 1.49 -23.53 6.90
C CYS A 388 2.60 -24.02 5.95
N ALA A 389 3.87 -23.82 6.30
CA ALA A 389 4.99 -24.34 5.52
C ALA A 389 5.03 -25.88 5.49
N LEU A 390 4.71 -26.55 6.61
CA LEU A 390 4.58 -28.02 6.63
C LEU A 390 3.46 -28.51 5.69
N ALA A 391 2.33 -27.80 5.66
CA ALA A 391 1.23 -28.11 4.74
C ALA A 391 1.56 -27.81 3.27
N LEU A 392 2.34 -26.77 2.97
CA LEU A 392 2.84 -26.49 1.62
C LEU A 392 3.86 -27.52 1.12
N GLU A 393 4.74 -28.02 1.98
CA GLU A 393 5.63 -29.15 1.60
C GLU A 393 4.82 -30.41 1.27
N ALA A 394 3.75 -30.68 2.04
CA ALA A 394 2.82 -31.77 1.78
C ALA A 394 2.03 -31.62 0.47
N ASN A 395 1.70 -30.38 0.07
CA ASN A 395 1.05 -30.11 -1.21
C ASN A 395 1.43 -28.72 -1.77
N PRO A 396 2.46 -28.63 -2.63
CA PRO A 396 2.91 -27.37 -3.22
C PRO A 396 1.91 -26.71 -4.19
N LEU A 397 0.76 -27.35 -4.48
CA LEU A 397 -0.28 -26.82 -5.37
C LEU A 397 -1.34 -26.00 -4.63
N LEU A 398 -1.36 -26.01 -3.29
CA LEU A 398 -2.33 -25.24 -2.48
C LEU A 398 -2.28 -23.75 -2.84
N SER A 399 -3.44 -23.18 -3.14
CA SER A 399 -3.64 -21.73 -3.24
C SER A 399 -3.74 -21.07 -1.86
N TRP A 400 -3.72 -19.73 -1.84
CA TRP A 400 -3.96 -18.95 -0.62
C TRP A 400 -5.32 -19.27 0.05
N ARG A 401 -6.38 -19.49 -0.75
CA ARG A 401 -7.70 -19.92 -0.25
C ARG A 401 -7.70 -21.36 0.26
N ASP A 402 -7.01 -22.27 -0.43
CA ASP A 402 -6.91 -23.66 0.02
C ASP A 402 -6.28 -23.74 1.43
N MET A 403 -5.25 -22.91 1.71
CA MET A 403 -4.65 -22.84 3.04
C MET A 403 -5.66 -22.39 4.11
N GLN A 404 -6.49 -21.38 3.83
CA GLN A 404 -7.54 -20.95 4.76
C GLN A 404 -8.58 -22.05 5.00
N HIS A 405 -9.02 -22.76 3.95
CA HIS A 405 -9.91 -23.92 4.09
C HIS A 405 -9.30 -25.02 4.97
N LEU A 406 -8.02 -25.38 4.75
CA LEU A 406 -7.33 -26.37 5.57
C LEU A 406 -7.34 -25.98 7.05
N ILE A 407 -7.04 -24.71 7.38
CA ILE A 407 -7.07 -24.20 8.76
C ILE A 407 -8.47 -24.34 9.37
N VAL A 408 -9.52 -23.88 8.68
CA VAL A 408 -10.92 -23.97 9.17
C VAL A 408 -11.37 -25.40 9.42
N MET A 409 -10.87 -26.37 8.64
CA MET A 409 -11.26 -27.79 8.76
C MET A 409 -10.44 -28.60 9.75
N THR A 410 -9.28 -28.12 10.19
CA THR A 410 -8.32 -28.92 10.99
C THR A 410 -7.99 -28.31 12.35
N SER A 411 -8.25 -27.01 12.56
CA SER A 411 -8.16 -26.38 13.87
C SER A 411 -9.07 -27.07 14.90
N ARG A 412 -8.56 -27.22 16.13
CA ARG A 412 -9.24 -27.91 17.23
C ARG A 412 -9.75 -26.90 18.26
N SER A 413 -11.06 -26.88 18.51
CA SER A 413 -11.63 -26.13 19.64
C SER A 413 -11.26 -26.75 20.99
N GLN A 414 -11.28 -28.08 21.10
CA GLN A 414 -11.14 -28.85 22.35
C GLN A 414 -10.08 -28.33 23.35
N PRO A 415 -8.83 -27.98 22.96
CA PRO A 415 -7.80 -27.51 23.90
C PRO A 415 -8.15 -26.16 24.57
N LEU A 416 -9.10 -25.42 24.00
CA LEU A 416 -9.46 -24.03 24.34
C LEU A 416 -10.93 -23.90 24.80
N GLU A 417 -11.67 -25.01 24.93
CA GLU A 417 -13.08 -25.02 25.37
C GLU A 417 -13.28 -24.74 26.88
N LYS A 418 -12.18 -24.58 27.63
CA LYS A 418 -12.20 -24.10 29.02
C LYS A 418 -12.49 -22.59 29.13
N GLU A 419 -12.31 -21.86 28.05
CA GLU A 419 -12.59 -20.42 27.94
C GLU A 419 -13.98 -20.22 27.32
N GLU A 420 -14.77 -19.31 27.88
CA GLU A 420 -16.13 -19.03 27.42
C GLU A 420 -16.15 -18.20 26.12
N GLY A 421 -17.27 -18.26 25.38
CA GLY A 421 -17.44 -17.50 24.11
C GLY A 421 -17.32 -18.33 22.83
N TRP A 422 -17.52 -19.65 22.92
CA TRP A 422 -17.68 -20.52 21.76
C TRP A 422 -19.13 -20.49 21.25
N ILE A 423 -19.30 -20.27 19.94
CA ILE A 423 -20.57 -20.42 19.24
C ILE A 423 -20.49 -21.60 18.26
N VAL A 424 -21.64 -22.20 17.93
CA VAL A 424 -21.74 -23.26 16.92
C VAL A 424 -22.41 -22.65 15.68
N ASN A 425 -21.71 -22.69 14.54
CA ASN A 425 -22.22 -22.11 13.30
C ASN A 425 -23.23 -23.02 12.58
N GLY A 426 -23.79 -22.55 11.46
CA GLY A 426 -24.87 -23.22 10.72
C GLY A 426 -24.49 -24.63 10.26
N VAL A 427 -23.21 -24.83 9.90
CA VAL A 427 -22.60 -26.11 9.51
C VAL A 427 -21.95 -26.87 10.67
N LYS A 428 -22.35 -26.56 11.91
CA LYS A 428 -22.00 -27.27 13.15
C LYS A 428 -20.51 -27.24 13.55
N ARG A 429 -19.73 -26.30 13.02
CA ARG A 429 -18.38 -26.03 13.51
C ARG A 429 -18.43 -25.10 14.73
N LYS A 430 -17.56 -25.34 15.71
CA LYS A 430 -17.32 -24.40 16.82
C LYS A 430 -16.39 -23.29 16.33
N VAL A 431 -16.74 -22.04 16.64
CA VAL A 431 -15.94 -20.84 16.32
C VAL A 431 -16.05 -19.84 17.49
N SER A 432 -15.04 -19.01 17.68
CA SER A 432 -15.00 -18.00 18.75
C SER A 432 -14.34 -16.71 18.27
N HIS A 433 -14.87 -15.55 18.66
CA HIS A 433 -14.23 -14.24 18.42
C HIS A 433 -12.85 -14.09 19.07
N LYS A 434 -12.51 -14.97 20.03
CA LYS A 434 -11.19 -15.04 20.67
C LYS A 434 -10.19 -15.85 19.85
N PHE A 435 -10.62 -17.03 19.36
CA PHE A 435 -9.72 -18.07 18.85
C PHE A 435 -9.96 -18.51 17.40
N GLY A 436 -10.90 -17.87 16.69
CA GLY A 436 -11.38 -18.36 15.40
C GLY A 436 -11.94 -19.78 15.51
N TYR A 437 -11.55 -20.66 14.60
CA TYR A 437 -11.89 -22.09 14.63
C TYR A 437 -11.07 -22.93 15.65
N GLY A 438 -10.17 -22.29 16.40
CA GLY A 438 -9.42 -22.92 17.50
C GLY A 438 -7.94 -23.11 17.22
N LEU A 439 -7.31 -24.01 17.99
CA LEU A 439 -5.87 -24.23 17.96
C LEU A 439 -5.47 -25.00 16.69
N MET A 440 -4.53 -24.46 15.92
CA MET A 440 -4.00 -25.12 14.72
C MET A 440 -3.39 -26.49 15.03
N ASP A 441 -3.58 -27.45 14.13
CA ASP A 441 -3.10 -28.82 14.23
C ASP A 441 -2.26 -29.19 13.00
N ALA A 442 -0.94 -29.19 13.17
CA ALA A 442 0.00 -29.46 12.08
C ALA A 442 -0.14 -30.87 11.50
N ALA A 443 -0.51 -31.86 12.32
CA ALA A 443 -0.72 -33.23 11.85
C ALA A 443 -1.92 -33.31 10.93
N GLN A 444 -3.04 -32.69 11.34
CA GLN A 444 -4.29 -32.73 10.58
C GLN A 444 -4.21 -31.85 9.33
N MET A 445 -3.55 -30.68 9.39
CA MET A 445 -3.29 -29.86 8.21
C MET A 445 -2.49 -30.62 7.14
N VAL A 446 -1.38 -31.27 7.52
CA VAL A 446 -0.57 -32.10 6.62
C VAL A 446 -1.34 -33.30 6.07
N ASN A 447 -2.08 -34.03 6.94
CA ASN A 447 -2.87 -35.20 6.54
C ASN A 447 -3.97 -34.84 5.52
N LEU A 448 -4.58 -33.67 5.66
CA LEU A 448 -5.62 -33.20 4.74
C LEU A 448 -5.00 -32.62 3.46
N ALA A 449 -3.88 -31.89 3.56
CA ALA A 449 -3.16 -31.30 2.42
C ALA A 449 -2.77 -32.33 1.34
N GLU A 450 -2.24 -33.50 1.74
CA GLU A 450 -1.88 -34.61 0.82
C GLU A 450 -3.05 -35.08 -0.07
N GLN A 451 -4.27 -35.01 0.47
CA GLN A 451 -5.50 -35.51 -0.14
C GLN A 451 -6.30 -34.38 -0.80
N TRP A 452 -5.91 -33.14 -0.54
CA TRP A 452 -6.63 -31.93 -0.96
C TRP A 452 -6.61 -31.75 -2.47
N THR A 453 -7.76 -31.40 -3.02
CA THR A 453 -7.92 -30.90 -4.38
C THR A 453 -8.37 -29.46 -4.29
N ASN A 454 -7.69 -28.57 -5.02
CA ASN A 454 -7.94 -27.13 -4.94
C ASN A 454 -9.43 -26.77 -5.06
N VAL A 455 -9.85 -25.77 -4.28
CA VAL A 455 -11.21 -25.25 -4.33
C VAL A 455 -11.57 -24.69 -5.71
N ALA A 456 -12.86 -24.55 -5.97
CA ALA A 456 -13.34 -23.86 -7.16
C ALA A 456 -12.94 -22.36 -7.12
N PRO A 457 -12.96 -21.66 -8.27
CA PRO A 457 -12.70 -20.22 -8.36
C PRO A 457 -13.56 -19.43 -7.38
N GLN A 458 -13.04 -18.32 -6.87
CA GLN A 458 -13.79 -17.50 -5.91
C GLN A 458 -14.86 -16.71 -6.64
N HIS A 459 -16.11 -16.89 -6.24
CA HIS A 459 -17.24 -16.08 -6.67
C HIS A 459 -17.46 -14.95 -5.66
N ILE A 460 -17.88 -13.78 -6.15
CA ILE A 460 -18.16 -12.60 -5.31
C ILE A 460 -19.59 -12.15 -5.57
N CYS A 461 -20.50 -12.45 -4.65
CA CYS A 461 -21.87 -11.98 -4.68
C CYS A 461 -22.04 -10.72 -3.81
N LYS A 462 -22.41 -9.58 -4.42
CA LYS A 462 -22.79 -8.38 -3.67
C LYS A 462 -24.31 -8.34 -3.51
N SER A 463 -24.79 -8.02 -2.31
CA SER A 463 -26.20 -7.69 -2.10
C SER A 463 -26.56 -6.36 -2.74
N GLN A 464 -27.87 -6.08 -2.83
CA GLN A 464 -28.33 -4.69 -2.95
C GLN A 464 -27.71 -3.83 -1.83
N GLU A 465 -27.38 -2.58 -2.16
CA GLU A 465 -26.94 -1.58 -1.20
C GLU A 465 -28.16 -0.86 -0.64
N ILE A 466 -28.31 -0.82 0.69
CA ILE A 466 -29.43 -0.16 1.36
C ILE A 466 -28.97 1.23 1.82
N ASN A 467 -29.44 2.24 1.09
CA ASN A 467 -29.20 3.66 1.33
C ASN A 467 -30.39 4.30 2.07
N GLU A 468 -30.60 3.91 3.33
CA GLU A 468 -31.68 4.43 4.17
C GLU A 468 -31.15 4.92 5.53
N ASP A 469 -31.33 6.21 5.82
CA ASP A 469 -31.01 6.80 7.12
C ASP A 469 -31.88 6.17 8.23
N LYS A 470 -31.25 5.40 9.13
CA LYS A 470 -31.85 4.89 10.38
C LYS A 470 -31.21 5.55 11.59
N SER A 471 -32.02 6.28 12.35
CA SER A 471 -31.61 6.93 13.60
C SER A 471 -31.24 5.90 14.68
N ILE A 472 -30.16 6.16 15.40
CA ILE A 472 -29.68 5.38 16.55
C ILE A 472 -29.79 6.30 17.77
N GLU A 473 -30.72 6.00 18.68
CA GLU A 473 -30.94 6.84 19.87
C GLU A 473 -29.76 6.81 20.85
N THR A 474 -29.66 7.85 21.66
CA THR A 474 -28.63 8.02 22.70
C THR A 474 -28.87 7.17 23.96
N SER A 475 -30.03 6.53 24.07
CA SER A 475 -30.41 5.71 25.23
C SER A 475 -29.54 4.44 25.31
N PHE A 476 -29.01 4.16 26.50
CA PHE A 476 -28.18 2.98 26.74
C PHE A 476 -28.98 1.69 26.49
N GLY A 477 -28.41 0.74 25.75
CA GLY A 477 -29.07 -0.49 25.32
C GLY A 477 -30.00 -0.33 24.12
N TYR A 478 -30.14 0.87 23.54
CA TYR A 478 -30.92 1.06 22.32
C TYR A 478 -30.37 0.19 21.19
N THR A 479 -31.27 -0.48 20.47
CA THR A 479 -30.94 -1.42 19.41
C THR A 479 -31.75 -1.09 18.16
N ILE A 480 -31.07 -0.82 17.05
CA ILE A 480 -31.71 -0.90 15.73
C ILE A 480 -31.45 -2.29 15.14
N SER A 481 -32.47 -2.85 14.48
CA SER A 481 -32.39 -4.12 13.79
C SER A 481 -32.92 -3.92 12.37
N VAL A 482 -32.04 -4.07 11.37
CA VAL A 482 -32.38 -4.02 9.94
C VAL A 482 -32.08 -5.38 9.32
N HIS A 483 -32.74 -5.69 8.20
CA HIS A 483 -32.57 -6.97 7.53
C HIS A 483 -32.58 -6.81 6.01
N MET A 484 -32.00 -7.79 5.32
CA MET A 484 -32.16 -7.97 3.89
C MET A 484 -32.32 -9.45 3.57
N ASP A 485 -33.21 -9.75 2.63
CA ASP A 485 -33.37 -11.10 2.09
C ASP A 485 -32.52 -11.18 0.81
N VAL A 486 -31.58 -12.14 0.76
CA VAL A 486 -30.63 -12.31 -0.36
C VAL A 486 -30.75 -13.71 -0.96
N ASN A 487 -30.51 -13.83 -2.26
CA ASN A 487 -30.57 -15.10 -2.98
C ASN A 487 -29.18 -15.73 -3.25
N GLY A 488 -28.11 -15.24 -2.62
CA GLY A 488 -26.74 -15.69 -2.89
C GLY A 488 -26.29 -15.51 -4.34
N CYS A 489 -26.91 -14.59 -5.10
CA CYS A 489 -26.72 -14.43 -6.55
C CYS A 489 -27.06 -15.69 -7.37
N SER A 490 -27.98 -16.52 -6.85
CA SER A 490 -28.50 -17.72 -7.51
C SER A 490 -28.96 -17.46 -8.95
N GLY A 491 -28.58 -18.37 -9.85
CA GLY A 491 -28.84 -18.25 -11.30
C GLY A 491 -27.86 -17.36 -12.07
N THR A 492 -26.86 -16.76 -11.42
CA THR A 492 -25.76 -16.02 -12.07
C THR A 492 -24.44 -16.78 -11.94
N THR A 493 -23.40 -16.37 -12.67
CA THR A 493 -22.03 -16.91 -12.48
C THR A 493 -21.39 -16.50 -11.17
N ASN A 494 -21.94 -15.50 -10.49
CA ASN A 494 -21.44 -14.99 -9.22
C ASN A 494 -22.14 -15.70 -8.04
N GLU A 495 -22.87 -16.78 -8.31
CA GLU A 495 -23.60 -17.57 -7.32
C GLU A 495 -22.66 -18.09 -6.21
N VAL A 496 -22.97 -17.78 -4.96
CA VAL A 496 -22.27 -18.25 -3.77
C VAL A 496 -23.23 -19.11 -2.94
N ARG A 497 -23.01 -20.44 -2.94
CA ARG A 497 -23.77 -21.40 -2.12
C ARG A 497 -23.02 -21.87 -0.88
N TYR A 498 -21.69 -21.78 -0.91
CA TYR A 498 -20.82 -22.15 0.20
C TYR A 498 -19.93 -20.95 0.53
N LEU A 499 -20.20 -20.31 1.67
CA LEU A 499 -19.50 -19.11 2.11
C LEU A 499 -18.05 -19.40 2.53
N GLU A 500 -17.18 -18.45 2.25
CA GLU A 500 -15.83 -18.32 2.79
C GLU A 500 -15.80 -17.09 3.71
N HIS A 501 -15.72 -15.90 3.10
CA HIS A 501 -15.71 -14.61 3.77
C HIS A 501 -17.07 -13.91 3.61
N VAL A 502 -17.50 -13.19 4.65
CA VAL A 502 -18.62 -12.23 4.55
C VAL A 502 -18.15 -10.87 5.03
N GLN A 503 -18.21 -9.86 4.16
CA GLN A 503 -17.97 -8.47 4.53
C GLN A 503 -19.29 -7.71 4.64
N CYS A 504 -19.47 -6.98 5.74
CA CYS A 504 -20.54 -6.03 5.93
C CYS A 504 -19.94 -4.62 5.81
N LYS A 505 -20.13 -3.97 4.65
CA LYS A 505 -19.77 -2.58 4.45
C LYS A 505 -20.79 -1.69 5.14
N ILE A 506 -20.33 -0.76 5.99
CA ILE A 506 -21.20 0.13 6.76
C ILE A 506 -20.67 1.57 6.68
N SER A 507 -21.54 2.52 6.29
CA SER A 507 -21.35 3.95 6.59
C SER A 507 -22.30 4.38 7.71
N LEU A 508 -21.71 4.77 8.84
CA LEU A 508 -22.42 5.04 10.09
C LEU A 508 -21.71 6.13 10.90
N SER A 509 -22.50 7.06 11.43
CA SER A 509 -22.04 8.13 12.33
C SER A 509 -22.70 8.02 13.69
N PHE A 510 -21.95 7.89 14.78
CA PHE A 510 -22.45 7.89 16.16
C PHE A 510 -21.37 8.45 17.10
N PHE A 511 -21.75 9.20 18.13
CA PHE A 511 -20.79 9.76 19.10
C PHE A 511 -21.18 9.48 20.55
N PRO A 512 -20.29 8.86 21.36
CA PRO A 512 -18.95 8.38 21.00
C PRO A 512 -19.00 7.04 20.24
N ARG A 513 -18.17 6.89 19.20
CA ARG A 513 -18.16 5.71 18.32
C ARG A 513 -17.92 4.39 19.07
N GLY A 514 -17.08 4.43 20.11
CA GLY A 514 -16.78 3.29 20.98
C GLY A 514 -17.95 2.69 21.75
N ASN A 515 -19.09 3.37 21.82
CA ASN A 515 -20.30 2.78 22.41
C ASN A 515 -20.96 1.70 21.54
N LEU A 516 -20.63 1.66 20.25
CA LEU A 516 -21.31 0.80 19.30
C LEU A 516 -20.89 -0.66 19.49
N ARG A 517 -21.90 -1.53 19.51
CA ARG A 517 -21.74 -2.97 19.29
C ARG A 517 -22.53 -3.35 18.05
N ILE A 518 -21.90 -4.04 17.11
CA ILE A 518 -22.49 -4.40 15.82
C ILE A 518 -22.52 -5.92 15.71
N LEU A 519 -23.67 -6.50 15.37
CA LEU A 519 -23.85 -7.94 15.18
C LEU A 519 -24.50 -8.23 13.82
N LEU A 520 -24.06 -9.30 13.17
CA LEU A 520 -24.63 -9.81 11.93
C LEU A 520 -25.09 -11.26 12.15
N THR A 521 -26.35 -11.55 11.81
CA THR A 521 -26.94 -12.88 11.89
C THR A 521 -27.21 -13.44 10.50
N SER A 522 -26.75 -14.67 10.25
CA SER A 522 -26.94 -15.40 9.00
C SER A 522 -28.31 -16.11 8.92
N PRO A 523 -28.76 -16.52 7.71
CA PRO A 523 -30.00 -17.28 7.52
C PRO A 523 -30.02 -18.62 8.27
N MET A 524 -28.85 -19.20 8.54
CA MET A 524 -28.71 -20.46 9.29
C MET A 524 -28.70 -20.26 10.82
N GLY A 525 -28.86 -19.02 11.30
CA GLY A 525 -28.98 -18.68 12.72
C GLY A 525 -27.65 -18.39 13.44
N THR A 526 -26.53 -18.34 12.71
CA THR A 526 -25.24 -17.95 13.29
C THR A 526 -25.22 -16.44 13.51
N THR A 527 -24.88 -15.98 14.72
CA THR A 527 -24.69 -14.55 15.01
C THR A 527 -23.22 -14.26 15.28
N SER A 528 -22.64 -13.31 14.54
CA SER A 528 -21.26 -12.87 14.70
C SER A 528 -21.22 -11.39 15.09
N THR A 529 -20.55 -11.07 16.20
CA THR A 529 -20.20 -9.69 16.57
C THR A 529 -19.15 -9.15 15.59
N LEU A 530 -19.50 -8.12 14.83
CA LEU A 530 -18.63 -7.41 13.89
C LEU A 530 -17.84 -6.28 14.57
N LEU A 531 -18.36 -5.72 15.66
CA LEU A 531 -17.69 -4.71 16.47
C LEU A 531 -18.11 -4.88 17.92
N PHE A 532 -17.13 -4.96 18.82
CA PHE A 532 -17.33 -4.89 20.26
C PHE A 532 -17.22 -3.45 20.74
N GLU A 533 -17.85 -3.16 21.89
CA GLU A 533 -17.71 -1.89 22.58
C GLU A 533 -16.24 -1.56 22.93
N ARG A 534 -15.75 -0.38 22.50
CA ARG A 534 -14.35 0.06 22.68
C ARG A 534 -14.30 1.28 23.60
N THR A 535 -13.90 1.07 24.85
CA THR A 535 -14.07 2.08 25.92
C THR A 535 -13.21 3.34 25.76
N HIS A 536 -12.16 3.29 24.94
CA HIS A 536 -11.27 4.42 24.68
C HIS A 536 -11.61 5.20 23.39
N ASP A 537 -12.50 4.68 22.53
CA ASP A 537 -12.91 5.33 21.27
C ASP A 537 -13.97 6.42 21.50
N ALA A 538 -13.57 7.46 22.21
CA ALA A 538 -14.33 8.69 22.38
C ALA A 538 -14.15 9.68 21.20
N THR A 539 -13.81 9.19 20.00
CA THR A 539 -13.55 10.04 18.83
C THR A 539 -14.86 10.48 18.15
N SER A 540 -14.88 11.70 17.62
CA SER A 540 -16.00 12.23 16.81
C SER A 540 -15.89 11.82 15.34
N SER A 541 -15.47 10.59 15.09
CA SER A 541 -15.24 10.05 13.74
C SER A 541 -16.29 9.01 13.36
N ASN A 542 -16.47 8.81 12.06
CA ASN A 542 -17.48 7.91 11.51
C ASN A 542 -16.84 6.58 11.07
N PHE A 543 -17.67 5.56 10.84
CA PHE A 543 -17.34 4.53 9.87
C PHE A 543 -17.83 5.01 8.50
N ASP A 544 -16.99 4.94 7.47
CA ASP A 544 -17.33 5.34 6.10
C ASP A 544 -16.91 4.20 5.16
N ASP A 545 -17.90 3.49 4.61
CA ASP A 545 -17.76 2.26 3.84
C ASP A 545 -16.83 1.20 4.45
N TRP A 546 -16.75 1.15 5.78
CA TRP A 546 -15.85 0.24 6.49
C TRP A 546 -16.28 -1.23 6.31
N PRO A 547 -15.43 -2.11 5.75
CA PRO A 547 -15.81 -3.47 5.37
C PRO A 547 -15.57 -4.46 6.52
N PHE A 548 -16.45 -4.49 7.53
CA PHE A 548 -16.32 -5.42 8.66
C PHE A 548 -16.36 -6.89 8.18
N LEU A 549 -15.29 -7.66 8.42
CA LEU A 549 -15.16 -9.05 7.97
C LEU A 549 -15.62 -10.04 9.05
N SER A 550 -16.35 -11.08 8.64
CA SER A 550 -16.62 -12.26 9.44
C SER A 550 -16.29 -13.54 8.66
N VAL A 551 -15.48 -14.41 9.28
CA VAL A 551 -15.22 -15.78 8.81
C VAL A 551 -16.08 -16.84 9.51
N HIS A 552 -16.93 -16.44 10.47
CA HIS A 552 -17.70 -17.37 11.31
C HIS A 552 -18.75 -18.19 10.52
N PHE A 553 -19.14 -17.68 9.35
CA PHE A 553 -20.14 -18.28 8.46
C PHE A 553 -19.54 -19.30 7.48
N TRP A 554 -18.26 -19.69 7.63
CA TRP A 554 -17.57 -20.54 6.66
C TRP A 554 -18.27 -21.88 6.42
N GLY A 555 -18.64 -22.12 5.16
CA GLY A 555 -19.39 -23.28 4.68
C GLY A 555 -20.91 -23.15 4.74
N GLU A 556 -21.47 -22.08 5.33
CA GLU A 556 -22.93 -21.84 5.34
C GLU A 556 -23.46 -21.45 3.95
N ASN A 557 -24.78 -21.60 3.76
CA ASN A 557 -25.47 -21.06 2.58
C ASN A 557 -25.69 -19.55 2.75
N ALA A 558 -25.40 -18.79 1.68
CA ALA A 558 -25.63 -17.35 1.64
C ALA A 558 -27.11 -16.97 1.51
N GLU A 559 -27.94 -17.84 0.91
CA GLU A 559 -29.35 -17.58 0.64
C GLU A 559 -30.22 -17.49 1.91
N GLY A 560 -31.07 -16.46 1.96
CA GLY A 560 -32.07 -16.23 2.98
C GLY A 560 -31.96 -14.86 3.66
N ARG A 561 -32.50 -14.76 4.88
CA ARG A 561 -32.55 -13.50 5.64
C ARG A 561 -31.28 -13.24 6.43
N TRP A 562 -30.60 -12.14 6.12
CA TRP A 562 -29.52 -11.58 6.95
C TRP A 562 -30.05 -10.45 7.81
N THR A 563 -29.64 -10.41 9.08
CA THR A 563 -30.06 -9.37 10.03
C THR A 563 -28.84 -8.66 10.61
N LEU A 564 -28.79 -7.33 10.45
CA LEU A 564 -27.78 -6.46 11.05
C LEU A 564 -28.39 -5.77 12.28
N GLN A 565 -27.73 -5.88 13.42
CA GLN A 565 -28.10 -5.23 14.67
C GLN A 565 -27.00 -4.27 15.10
N ILE A 566 -27.38 -3.04 15.45
CA ILE A 566 -26.47 -2.03 15.98
C ILE A 566 -27.02 -1.56 17.31
N ILE A 567 -26.20 -1.68 18.35
CA ILE A 567 -26.56 -1.47 19.76
C ILE A 567 -25.68 -0.36 20.35
N ASN A 568 -26.30 0.60 21.04
CA ASN A 568 -25.60 1.54 21.93
C ASN A 568 -25.27 0.84 23.25
N ALA A 569 -24.20 0.04 23.27
CA ALA A 569 -23.83 -0.86 24.35
C ALA A 569 -22.80 -0.27 25.35
N GLY A 570 -22.13 0.82 25.00
CA GLY A 570 -21.14 1.47 25.87
C GLY A 570 -21.75 2.38 26.94
N ASN A 571 -21.11 2.45 28.10
CA ASN A 571 -21.56 3.23 29.25
C ASN A 571 -21.28 4.76 29.14
N THR A 572 -20.61 5.22 28.08
CA THR A 572 -20.28 6.64 27.90
C THR A 572 -21.53 7.40 27.44
N HIS A 573 -21.79 8.58 27.99
CA HIS A 573 -23.01 9.33 27.68
C HIS A 573 -23.00 9.90 26.24
N ALA A 574 -23.82 9.34 25.36
CA ALA A 574 -24.03 9.86 24.00
C ALA A 574 -24.84 11.17 24.04
N THR A 575 -24.32 12.24 23.43
CA THR A 575 -24.95 13.57 23.43
C THR A 575 -25.75 13.87 22.16
N GLN A 576 -25.61 13.06 21.12
CA GLN A 576 -26.27 13.21 19.83
C GLN A 576 -26.71 11.83 19.33
N ALA A 577 -27.89 11.74 18.73
CA ALA A 577 -28.32 10.53 18.05
C ALA A 577 -27.41 10.26 16.84
N GLY A 578 -27.05 8.99 16.64
CA GLY A 578 -26.33 8.58 15.44
C GLY A 578 -27.26 8.20 14.30
N VAL A 579 -26.67 7.87 13.16
CA VAL A 579 -27.37 7.46 11.94
C VAL A 579 -26.56 6.35 11.26
N LEU A 580 -27.20 5.21 11.01
CA LEU A 580 -26.79 4.27 9.96
C LEU A 580 -27.28 4.86 8.64
N LYS A 581 -26.37 5.18 7.71
CA LYS A 581 -26.73 5.80 6.42
C LYS A 581 -26.82 4.78 5.29
N LYS A 582 -25.86 3.84 5.29
CA LYS A 582 -25.64 2.90 4.19
C LYS A 582 -25.09 1.59 4.71
N TRP A 583 -25.57 0.47 4.15
CA TRP A 583 -24.92 -0.84 4.33
C TRP A 583 -25.12 -1.79 3.14
N GLN A 584 -24.14 -2.66 2.95
CA GLN A 584 -24.12 -3.71 1.92
C GLN A 584 -23.43 -4.97 2.45
N LEU A 585 -23.92 -6.15 2.07
CA LEU A 585 -23.25 -7.42 2.29
C LEU A 585 -22.50 -7.87 1.04
N ILE A 586 -21.27 -8.35 1.21
CA ILE A 586 -20.47 -8.96 0.16
C ILE A 586 -20.11 -10.38 0.61
N PHE A 587 -20.57 -11.36 -0.15
CA PHE A 587 -20.36 -12.78 0.06
C PHE A 587 -19.26 -13.28 -0.87
N TYR A 588 -18.24 -13.90 -0.30
CA TYR A 588 -17.18 -14.58 -1.03
C TYR A 588 -17.35 -16.08 -0.84
N GLY A 589 -17.14 -16.88 -1.88
CA GLY A 589 -17.22 -18.33 -1.76
C GLY A 589 -17.33 -19.06 -3.08
N THR A 590 -18.03 -20.19 -3.09
CA THR A 590 -18.17 -21.06 -4.28
C THR A 590 -19.62 -21.49 -4.54
N ALA A 591 -19.98 -21.68 -5.81
CA ALA A 591 -21.27 -22.26 -6.21
C ALA A 591 -21.36 -23.78 -5.95
N VAL A 592 -20.21 -24.47 -5.97
CA VAL A 592 -20.06 -25.91 -5.74
C VAL A 592 -19.37 -26.18 -4.40
N SER A 593 -19.55 -27.38 -3.84
CA SER A 593 -18.88 -27.77 -2.58
C SER A 593 -17.36 -27.61 -2.71
N PRO A 594 -16.69 -26.85 -1.83
CA PRO A 594 -15.24 -26.64 -1.90
C PRO A 594 -14.45 -27.90 -1.52
N ILE A 595 -15.03 -28.81 -0.72
CA ILE A 595 -14.36 -30.01 -0.23
C ILE A 595 -14.34 -31.08 -1.33
N ARG A 596 -13.16 -31.31 -1.92
CA ARG A 596 -12.90 -32.37 -2.90
C ARG A 596 -11.61 -33.11 -2.53
N LEU A 597 -11.71 -34.40 -2.22
CA LEU A 597 -10.58 -35.25 -1.86
C LEU A 597 -10.20 -36.18 -3.01
N ARG A 598 -8.90 -36.47 -3.16
CA ARG A 598 -8.39 -37.40 -4.17
C ARG A 598 -8.76 -38.85 -3.80
N ASN A 599 -9.52 -39.54 -4.63
CA ASN A 599 -9.83 -40.97 -4.44
C ASN A 599 -8.55 -41.83 -4.43
N LYS A 600 -8.45 -42.75 -3.48
CA LYS A 600 -7.28 -43.64 -3.33
C LYS A 600 -7.20 -44.79 -4.36
N ASP A 601 -8.23 -45.00 -5.15
CA ASP A 601 -8.38 -46.20 -6.00
C ASP A 601 -7.48 -46.25 -7.25
N TYR A 602 -6.65 -45.23 -7.50
CA TYR A 602 -5.73 -45.22 -8.66
C TYR A 602 -4.26 -45.53 -8.34
N MET A 603 -3.92 -45.88 -7.09
CA MET A 603 -2.54 -46.23 -6.69
C MET A 603 -2.34 -47.68 -6.23
N ASN A 604 -3.36 -48.54 -6.31
CA ASN A 604 -3.26 -49.96 -5.91
C ASN A 604 -3.11 -50.93 -7.09
N SER A 605 -2.30 -50.55 -8.10
CA SER A 605 -1.94 -51.36 -9.26
C SER A 605 -0.43 -51.44 -9.49
N LYS A 606 0.35 -51.62 -8.41
CA LYS A 606 1.71 -52.21 -8.40
C LYS A 606 2.26 -52.34 -6.98
N ASN A 607 2.03 -53.51 -6.38
CA ASN A 607 2.98 -54.31 -5.59
C ASN A 607 2.23 -55.18 -4.56
N SER A 608 1.78 -56.36 -4.99
CA SER A 608 1.71 -57.49 -4.07
C SER A 608 3.11 -58.10 -3.96
N TYR A 609 3.65 -58.27 -2.75
CA TYR A 609 4.29 -59.51 -2.29
C TYR A 609 4.69 -59.41 -0.81
N HIS A 610 4.36 -60.46 -0.05
CA HIS A 610 4.57 -60.72 1.40
C HIS A 610 3.80 -59.80 2.37
N GLU A 611 2.88 -60.30 3.21
CA GLU A 611 3.00 -61.30 4.31
C GLU A 611 3.83 -60.76 5.50
N GLU A 612 3.37 -60.79 6.76
CA GLU A 612 2.09 -61.25 7.35
C GLU A 612 1.95 -60.73 8.81
N LYS A 613 0.74 -60.89 9.41
CA LYS A 613 0.40 -60.84 10.87
C LYS A 613 0.29 -59.45 11.54
N THR A 614 -0.92 -58.90 11.77
CA THR A 614 -1.92 -59.16 12.87
C THR A 614 -1.38 -58.82 14.27
N TYR A 615 -2.08 -58.09 15.16
CA TYR A 615 -3.52 -58.08 15.54
C TYR A 615 -4.07 -56.62 15.62
N HIS A 616 -5.32 -56.28 15.27
CA HIS A 616 -6.62 -56.56 15.94
C HIS A 616 -6.67 -56.05 17.41
N ILE A 617 -7.73 -55.40 17.94
CA ILE A 617 -9.17 -55.43 17.57
C ILE A 617 -9.91 -54.18 18.16
N ASN A 618 -10.80 -53.54 17.37
CA ASN A 618 -12.19 -53.10 17.70
C ASN A 618 -12.46 -52.08 18.85
N ASP A 619 -13.63 -51.42 19.03
CA ASP A 619 -14.97 -51.32 18.35
C ASP A 619 -15.71 -50.06 18.92
N VAL A 620 -16.77 -49.43 18.37
CA VAL A 620 -17.46 -49.43 17.05
C VAL A 620 -18.35 -48.14 16.93
N TYR A 621 -19.16 -48.05 15.88
CA TYR A 621 -20.28 -47.12 15.54
C TYR A 621 -19.96 -46.11 14.43
N ASP A 622 -20.09 -46.43 13.13
CA ASP A 622 -21.16 -47.05 12.31
C ASP A 622 -21.95 -45.99 11.53
N ALA A 623 -22.06 -46.22 10.23
CA ALA A 623 -22.73 -45.38 9.25
C ALA A 623 -23.08 -46.23 8.01
N SER A 624 -23.97 -47.20 8.18
CA SER A 624 -24.54 -47.99 7.09
C SER A 624 -26.06 -47.81 7.00
N GLU A 625 -26.51 -47.05 6.00
CA GLU A 625 -27.77 -47.22 5.23
C GLU A 625 -28.09 -45.94 4.45
N TYR A 626 -27.86 -45.93 3.12
CA TYR A 626 -28.95 -45.94 2.13
C TYR A 626 -28.36 -45.98 0.71
N SER A 627 -28.39 -47.15 0.07
CA SER A 627 -27.96 -47.31 -1.33
C SER A 627 -28.93 -48.23 -2.09
N GLN A 628 -30.09 -47.70 -2.46
CA GLN A 628 -31.00 -48.36 -3.40
C GLN A 628 -32.05 -47.38 -3.98
N PHE A 629 -31.85 -46.90 -5.22
CA PHE A 629 -32.88 -46.90 -6.27
C PHE A 629 -32.33 -46.60 -7.67
N LEU A 630 -32.96 -47.22 -8.70
CA LEU A 630 -32.82 -46.98 -10.15
C LEU A 630 -31.61 -47.58 -10.93
N ASN A 631 -31.67 -48.90 -11.08
CA ASN A 631 -31.75 -49.67 -12.34
C ASN A 631 -31.30 -49.09 -13.71
N GLU A 632 -30.58 -49.97 -14.44
CA GLU A 632 -30.83 -50.42 -15.83
C GLU A 632 -31.09 -49.39 -16.95
N ILE A 633 -30.16 -49.33 -17.94
CA ILE A 633 -30.43 -49.83 -19.30
C ILE A 633 -29.19 -50.58 -19.80
N GLU A 634 -29.39 -51.83 -20.22
CA GLU A 634 -28.40 -52.66 -20.93
C GLU A 634 -28.85 -52.83 -22.40
N LEU A 635 -27.99 -52.52 -23.37
CA LEU A 635 -28.08 -53.03 -24.74
C LEU A 635 -26.65 -53.16 -25.30
N GLY A 636 -26.15 -54.39 -25.38
CA GLY A 636 -24.79 -54.68 -25.85
C GLY A 636 -24.72 -55.15 -27.31
N ILE A 637 -23.59 -55.76 -27.68
CA ILE A 637 -23.51 -57.02 -28.42
C ILE A 637 -22.08 -57.58 -28.32
N SER A 638 -21.98 -58.90 -28.33
CA SER A 638 -20.77 -59.72 -28.18
C SER A 638 -19.77 -59.66 -29.34
N ASP A 639 -18.48 -59.92 -29.07
CA ASP A 639 -17.90 -61.22 -29.43
C ASP A 639 -16.66 -61.61 -28.58
N ARG A 640 -16.37 -62.90 -28.52
CA ARG A 640 -15.23 -63.51 -27.83
C ARG A 640 -14.00 -63.58 -28.75
N ARG A 641 -12.81 -63.28 -28.23
CA ARG A 641 -11.65 -64.20 -28.35
C ARG A 641 -10.51 -63.89 -27.39
N SER A 642 -9.71 -64.93 -27.16
CA SER A 642 -8.74 -65.08 -26.07
C SER A 642 -7.34 -64.55 -26.38
N TYR A 643 -6.73 -63.92 -25.37
CA TYR A 643 -5.29 -63.92 -25.04
C TYR A 643 -4.24 -63.88 -26.16
N GLU A 644 -3.42 -62.82 -26.12
CA GLU A 644 -1.98 -63.00 -25.91
C GLU A 644 -1.37 -61.80 -25.16
N LYS A 645 -0.50 -62.07 -24.17
CA LYS A 645 0.26 -61.03 -23.46
C LYS A 645 1.56 -60.78 -24.19
N ASN A 646 1.96 -59.53 -24.39
CA ASN A 646 3.35 -59.20 -24.72
C ASN A 646 3.99 -58.30 -23.64
N ILE A 647 5.13 -58.76 -23.14
CA ILE A 647 5.93 -58.11 -22.09
C ILE A 647 6.96 -57.19 -22.77
N PRO A 648 7.14 -55.93 -22.34
CA PRO A 648 8.17 -55.07 -22.92
C PRO A 648 9.59 -55.56 -22.56
N SER A 649 10.37 -55.94 -23.56
CA SER A 649 11.83 -56.09 -23.45
C SER A 649 12.56 -54.82 -23.89
N ALA A 650 13.80 -54.63 -23.44
CA ALA A 650 14.47 -53.33 -23.30
C ALA A 650 15.04 -52.69 -24.60
N GLN A 651 14.44 -52.92 -25.76
CA GLN A 651 14.91 -52.35 -27.04
C GLN A 651 13.74 -51.87 -27.92
N ARG A 652 13.09 -50.76 -27.54
CA ARG A 652 11.94 -50.16 -28.27
C ARG A 652 12.33 -49.66 -29.67
N LYS A 653 12.42 -50.57 -30.65
CA LYS A 653 12.24 -50.28 -32.08
C LYS A 653 10.88 -50.82 -32.53
N ASN A 654 9.91 -49.93 -32.71
CA ASN A 654 8.68 -50.27 -33.42
C ASN A 654 8.80 -49.76 -34.86
N VAL A 655 9.14 -50.67 -35.77
CA VAL A 655 8.96 -50.47 -37.22
C VAL A 655 8.14 -51.65 -37.73
N LEU A 656 6.86 -51.39 -38.02
CA LEU A 656 6.11 -52.25 -38.93
C LEU A 656 6.36 -51.70 -40.34
N ALA A 657 7.24 -52.37 -41.07
CA ALA A 657 7.56 -52.02 -42.45
C ALA A 657 6.57 -52.66 -43.42
N ASP A 658 6.13 -51.89 -44.42
CA ASP A 658 5.77 -52.43 -45.73
C ASP A 658 7.07 -52.62 -46.54
N ALA A 659 7.09 -53.61 -47.43
CA ALA A 659 8.27 -54.26 -47.99
C ALA A 659 9.04 -53.43 -49.06
N ASN A 660 9.02 -52.09 -48.99
CA ASN A 660 9.70 -51.21 -49.95
C ASN A 660 10.21 -49.87 -49.37
N ASP A 661 10.24 -49.71 -48.05
CA ASP A 661 11.04 -48.70 -47.32
C ASP A 661 10.95 -47.24 -47.85
N LYS A 662 9.74 -46.82 -48.26
CA LYS A 662 9.44 -45.44 -48.67
C LYS A 662 8.46 -44.78 -47.71
N GLN A 663 8.84 -43.61 -47.18
CA GLN A 663 7.94 -42.73 -46.45
C GLN A 663 6.68 -42.44 -47.28
N VAL A 664 5.50 -42.73 -46.73
CA VAL A 664 4.22 -42.51 -47.40
C VAL A 664 3.75 -41.06 -47.21
N GLN A 665 4.49 -40.10 -47.76
CA GLN A 665 4.11 -38.67 -47.77
C GLN A 665 2.82 -38.36 -48.55
N ARG A 666 2.20 -39.34 -49.23
CA ARG A 666 1.02 -39.14 -50.10
C ARG A 666 -0.35 -39.39 -49.43
N LEU A 667 -0.39 -39.73 -48.14
CA LEU A 667 -1.64 -40.05 -47.42
C LEU A 667 -1.74 -39.42 -46.02
N CYS A 668 -0.84 -38.49 -45.70
CA CYS A 668 -0.87 -37.76 -44.44
C CYS A 668 -2.00 -36.72 -44.39
N ASP A 669 -2.41 -36.37 -43.17
CA ASP A 669 -3.34 -35.27 -42.95
C ASP A 669 -2.72 -33.93 -43.41
N PRO A 670 -3.49 -33.00 -44.00
CA PRO A 670 -2.98 -31.68 -44.40
C PRO A 670 -2.34 -30.85 -43.28
N GLU A 671 -2.65 -31.16 -42.02
CA GLU A 671 -2.11 -30.54 -40.81
C GLU A 671 -0.82 -31.23 -40.29
N CYS A 672 -0.36 -32.31 -40.93
CA CYS A 672 0.98 -32.87 -40.69
C CYS A 672 2.06 -32.05 -41.39
N ASP A 673 3.23 -31.92 -40.78
CA ASP A 673 4.38 -31.23 -41.38
C ASP A 673 5.18 -32.13 -42.34
N SER A 674 6.33 -31.61 -42.80
CA SER A 674 7.23 -32.33 -43.71
C SER A 674 7.86 -33.62 -43.16
N GLN A 675 7.82 -33.85 -41.84
CA GLN A 675 8.32 -35.08 -41.21
C GLN A 675 7.36 -36.27 -41.40
N GLY A 676 6.14 -36.01 -41.87
CA GLY A 676 5.19 -37.04 -42.30
C GLY A 676 4.28 -37.56 -41.19
N CYS A 677 3.76 -38.77 -41.38
CA CYS A 677 2.72 -39.37 -40.57
C CYS A 677 2.89 -40.89 -40.44
N TYR A 678 2.33 -41.46 -39.37
CA TYR A 678 2.23 -42.91 -39.16
C TYR A 678 0.82 -43.46 -39.46
N GLY A 679 -0.07 -42.65 -40.06
CA GLY A 679 -1.40 -43.06 -40.48
C GLY A 679 -2.24 -41.91 -41.05
N LYS A 680 -3.57 -42.07 -41.09
CA LYS A 680 -4.52 -41.13 -41.69
C LYS A 680 -5.27 -40.35 -40.61
N GLY A 681 -5.18 -39.03 -40.65
CA GLY A 681 -5.88 -38.11 -39.76
C GLY A 681 -4.93 -37.31 -38.86
N PRO A 682 -5.41 -36.21 -38.25
CA PRO A 682 -4.57 -35.20 -37.62
C PRO A 682 -3.92 -35.69 -36.31
N THR A 683 -4.36 -36.83 -35.77
CA THR A 683 -3.77 -37.49 -34.59
C THR A 683 -2.64 -38.47 -34.91
N GLN A 684 -2.29 -38.59 -36.20
CA GLN A 684 -1.30 -39.55 -36.69
C GLN A 684 -0.10 -38.90 -37.39
N CYS A 685 0.10 -37.59 -37.17
CA CYS A 685 1.25 -36.83 -37.64
C CYS A 685 2.49 -37.06 -36.75
N VAL A 686 3.68 -37.05 -37.35
CA VAL A 686 4.96 -37.07 -36.61
C VAL A 686 5.20 -35.71 -35.94
N ALA A 687 4.90 -34.62 -36.65
CA ALA A 687 4.82 -33.26 -36.12
C ALA A 687 3.72 -32.46 -36.84
N CYS A 688 3.25 -31.40 -36.20
CA CYS A 688 2.15 -30.57 -36.69
C CYS A 688 2.66 -29.40 -37.52
N LYS A 689 1.97 -29.13 -38.64
CA LYS A 689 2.28 -28.05 -39.58
C LYS A 689 1.99 -26.66 -39.01
N HIS A 690 0.94 -26.54 -38.20
CA HIS A 690 0.55 -25.28 -37.55
C HIS A 690 0.63 -25.43 -36.03
N TYR A 691 -0.41 -25.99 -35.38
CA TYR A 691 -0.46 -26.11 -33.92
C TYR A 691 -0.82 -27.52 -33.46
N ARG A 692 -0.48 -27.85 -32.22
CA ARG A 692 -0.84 -29.12 -31.56
C ARG A 692 -1.82 -28.87 -30.42
N LEU A 693 -2.95 -29.58 -30.46
CA LEU A 693 -3.92 -29.69 -29.37
C LEU A 693 -3.95 -31.14 -28.88
N ASP A 694 -3.49 -31.39 -27.66
CA ASP A 694 -3.25 -32.73 -27.09
C ASP A 694 -2.43 -33.64 -28.02
N ASN A 695 -3.06 -34.58 -28.72
CA ASN A 695 -2.44 -35.47 -29.70
C ASN A 695 -2.89 -35.20 -31.14
N SER A 696 -3.68 -34.15 -31.40
CA SER A 696 -4.15 -33.76 -32.73
C SER A 696 -3.45 -32.50 -33.24
N CYS A 697 -3.11 -32.48 -34.52
CA CYS A 697 -2.72 -31.26 -35.20
C CYS A 697 -3.96 -30.44 -35.59
N VAL A 698 -3.87 -29.11 -35.46
CA VAL A 698 -4.96 -28.17 -35.76
C VAL A 698 -4.42 -26.90 -36.42
N SER A 699 -5.19 -26.34 -37.35
CA SER A 699 -4.81 -25.13 -38.10
C SER A 699 -4.95 -23.83 -37.30
N LYS A 700 -5.80 -23.84 -36.25
CA LYS A 700 -5.95 -22.80 -35.23
C LYS A 700 -6.29 -23.45 -33.89
N CYS A 701 -5.86 -22.84 -32.79
CA CYS A 701 -6.28 -23.26 -31.46
C CYS A 701 -7.78 -22.96 -31.24
N PRO A 702 -8.54 -23.86 -30.59
CA PRO A 702 -9.95 -23.65 -30.28
C PRO A 702 -10.15 -22.54 -29.22
N PRO A 703 -11.40 -22.03 -29.05
CA PRO A 703 -11.76 -21.19 -27.92
C PRO A 703 -11.31 -21.79 -26.58
N ARG A 704 -11.04 -20.91 -25.61
CA ARG A 704 -10.37 -21.20 -24.33
C ARG A 704 -8.95 -21.75 -24.45
N SER A 705 -8.30 -21.57 -25.60
CA SER A 705 -6.85 -21.81 -25.73
C SER A 705 -6.14 -20.80 -26.62
N PHE A 706 -4.85 -20.60 -26.36
CA PHE A 706 -3.94 -19.74 -27.13
C PHE A 706 -2.68 -20.53 -27.52
N VAL A 707 -1.91 -20.01 -28.46
CA VAL A 707 -0.67 -20.66 -28.92
C VAL A 707 0.47 -20.34 -27.96
N ASN A 708 1.07 -21.36 -27.33
CA ASN A 708 2.31 -21.16 -26.57
C ASN A 708 3.53 -21.07 -27.50
N GLN A 709 4.67 -20.60 -26.96
CA GLN A 709 5.92 -20.49 -27.74
C GLN A 709 6.31 -21.80 -28.46
N GLY A 710 5.97 -22.97 -27.91
CA GLY A 710 6.25 -24.28 -28.51
C GLY A 710 5.30 -24.74 -29.62
N GLY A 711 4.35 -23.91 -30.07
CA GLY A 711 3.34 -24.29 -31.07
C GLY A 711 2.23 -25.20 -30.54
N VAL A 712 2.05 -25.27 -29.22
CA VAL A 712 1.03 -26.08 -28.56
C VAL A 712 -0.09 -25.16 -28.05
N CYS A 713 -1.34 -25.55 -28.29
CA CYS A 713 -2.50 -24.86 -27.74
C CYS A 713 -2.54 -25.06 -26.22
N TRP A 714 -2.37 -23.98 -25.46
CA TRP A 714 -2.44 -23.95 -24.01
C TRP A 714 -3.76 -23.31 -23.57
N PRO A 715 -4.36 -23.74 -22.44
CA PRO A 715 -5.61 -23.18 -21.97
C PRO A 715 -5.45 -21.69 -21.62
N CYS A 716 -6.48 -20.91 -21.90
CA CYS A 716 -6.62 -19.54 -21.39
C CYS A 716 -6.79 -19.54 -19.87
N HIS A 717 -6.61 -18.38 -19.25
CA HIS A 717 -7.15 -18.15 -17.91
C HIS A 717 -8.67 -18.42 -17.92
N GLU A 718 -9.20 -18.99 -16.84
CA GLU A 718 -10.56 -19.54 -16.77
C GLU A 718 -11.69 -18.51 -16.96
N SER A 719 -11.40 -17.23 -16.68
CA SER A 719 -12.32 -16.12 -16.91
C SER A 719 -12.33 -15.64 -18.37
N CYS A 720 -11.39 -16.06 -19.21
CA CYS A 720 -11.37 -15.74 -20.64
C CYS A 720 -12.06 -16.83 -21.48
N GLU A 721 -12.89 -16.45 -22.44
CA GLU A 721 -13.38 -17.36 -23.50
C GLU A 721 -12.41 -17.40 -24.69
N THR A 722 -11.71 -16.30 -24.96
CA THR A 722 -10.56 -16.26 -25.87
C THR A 722 -9.47 -15.37 -25.26
N CYS A 723 -8.20 -15.67 -25.54
CA CYS A 723 -7.06 -14.99 -24.94
C CYS A 723 -5.87 -14.92 -25.91
N ALA A 724 -4.96 -13.99 -25.65
CA ALA A 724 -3.66 -13.87 -26.31
C ALA A 724 -2.53 -14.57 -25.52
N GLY A 725 -2.80 -15.03 -24.29
CA GLY A 725 -1.82 -15.54 -23.33
C GLY A 725 -2.47 -16.26 -22.15
N ALA A 726 -1.66 -16.91 -21.31
CA ALA A 726 -2.14 -17.65 -20.14
C ALA A 726 -2.59 -16.76 -18.96
N GLY A 727 -2.19 -15.49 -18.96
CA GLY A 727 -2.49 -14.55 -17.87
C GLY A 727 -3.96 -14.11 -17.86
N GLN A 728 -4.45 -13.72 -16.69
CA GLN A 728 -5.79 -13.14 -16.57
C GLN A 728 -5.90 -11.77 -17.25
N ASP A 729 -4.79 -11.07 -17.47
CA ASP A 729 -4.64 -9.81 -18.23
C ASP A 729 -4.55 -10.02 -19.76
N SER A 730 -4.70 -11.26 -20.21
CA SER A 730 -4.53 -11.66 -21.61
C SER A 730 -5.87 -11.98 -22.29
N CYS A 731 -7.02 -11.68 -21.67
CA CYS A 731 -8.33 -12.00 -22.24
C CYS A 731 -8.67 -11.10 -23.45
N LEU A 732 -9.08 -11.73 -24.55
CA LEU A 732 -9.62 -11.05 -25.74
C LEU A 732 -11.16 -11.00 -25.69
N THR A 733 -11.78 -12.05 -25.15
CA THR A 733 -13.21 -12.11 -24.80
C THR A 733 -13.39 -12.88 -23.50
N CYS A 734 -14.47 -12.59 -22.77
CA CYS A 734 -14.73 -13.21 -21.48
C CYS A 734 -15.59 -14.46 -21.56
N ALA A 735 -15.36 -15.37 -20.61
CA ALA A 735 -16.26 -16.47 -20.30
C ALA A 735 -17.65 -15.90 -19.93
N PRO A 736 -18.73 -16.68 -20.10
CA PRO A 736 -20.09 -16.23 -19.78
C PRO A 736 -20.19 -15.51 -18.43
N ALA A 737 -20.93 -14.40 -18.41
CA ALA A 737 -21.15 -13.50 -17.27
C ALA A 737 -19.89 -13.11 -16.46
N HIS A 738 -18.75 -13.03 -17.17
CA HIS A 738 -17.68 -12.11 -16.82
C HIS A 738 -17.71 -10.94 -17.82
N LEU A 739 -17.41 -9.74 -17.33
CA LEU A 739 -17.32 -8.51 -18.08
C LEU A 739 -15.84 -8.25 -18.43
N LEU A 740 -15.58 -7.79 -19.65
CA LEU A 740 -14.22 -7.45 -20.08
C LEU A 740 -13.87 -6.05 -19.59
N VAL A 741 -12.88 -5.91 -18.71
CA VAL A 741 -12.26 -4.61 -18.43
C VAL A 741 -11.37 -4.26 -19.62
N VAL A 742 -11.88 -3.36 -20.47
CA VAL A 742 -11.47 -3.27 -21.89
C VAL A 742 -10.01 -2.88 -22.13
N ASP A 743 -9.42 -2.12 -21.21
CA ASP A 743 -8.07 -1.57 -21.25
C ASP A 743 -7.07 -2.36 -20.41
N LEU A 744 -7.55 -3.21 -19.49
CA LEU A 744 -6.73 -4.15 -18.69
C LEU A 744 -6.68 -5.57 -19.30
N ALA A 745 -7.57 -5.89 -20.25
CA ALA A 745 -7.83 -7.26 -20.74
C ALA A 745 -8.08 -8.30 -19.63
N VAL A 746 -8.63 -7.85 -18.50
CA VAL A 746 -9.03 -8.70 -17.38
C VAL A 746 -10.53 -8.96 -17.48
N CYS A 747 -10.91 -10.24 -17.46
CA CYS A 747 -12.30 -10.64 -17.30
C CYS A 747 -12.65 -10.76 -15.81
N LEU A 748 -13.58 -9.91 -15.34
CA LEU A 748 -14.04 -9.85 -13.96
C LEU A 748 -15.55 -10.08 -13.87
N GLN A 749 -16.00 -10.63 -12.75
CA GLN A 749 -17.43 -10.83 -12.45
C GLN A 749 -18.20 -9.52 -12.20
N GLN A 750 -17.49 -8.40 -12.01
CA GLN A 750 -18.03 -7.05 -11.91
C GLN A 750 -16.96 -6.03 -12.27
N CYS A 751 -17.37 -4.87 -12.77
CA CYS A 751 -16.47 -3.74 -12.97
C CYS A 751 -15.85 -3.28 -11.63
N PRO A 752 -14.53 -3.03 -11.60
CA PRO A 752 -13.87 -2.51 -10.41
C PRO A 752 -14.20 -1.02 -10.22
N ASP A 753 -14.00 -0.51 -8.99
CA ASP A 753 -14.18 0.91 -8.69
C ASP A 753 -13.34 1.77 -9.69
N GLY A 754 -13.92 2.86 -10.19
CA GLY A 754 -13.39 3.65 -11.32
C GLY A 754 -13.84 3.19 -12.71
N TYR A 755 -14.73 2.19 -12.81
CA TYR A 755 -15.32 1.70 -14.08
C TYR A 755 -16.84 1.55 -13.95
N TYR A 756 -17.56 1.78 -15.05
CA TYR A 756 -18.98 1.42 -15.17
C TYR A 756 -19.18 0.25 -16.13
N GLU A 757 -20.27 -0.48 -15.93
CA GLU A 757 -20.73 -1.55 -16.81
C GLU A 757 -21.49 -0.95 -18.00
N ASP A 758 -21.06 -1.31 -19.22
CA ASP A 758 -21.86 -1.14 -20.43
C ASP A 758 -22.56 -2.48 -20.73
N PRO A 759 -23.89 -2.57 -20.51
CA PRO A 759 -24.63 -3.82 -20.67
C PRO A 759 -24.82 -4.24 -22.13
N ASP A 760 -24.72 -3.31 -23.09
CA ASP A 760 -24.81 -3.63 -24.52
C ASP A 760 -23.49 -4.20 -25.04
N ALA A 761 -22.36 -3.77 -24.47
CA ALA A 761 -21.02 -4.28 -24.77
C ALA A 761 -20.59 -5.50 -23.92
N ASN A 762 -21.30 -5.80 -22.83
CA ASN A 762 -20.90 -6.78 -21.79
C ASN A 762 -19.46 -6.54 -21.33
N ALA A 763 -19.13 -5.28 -21.05
CA ALA A 763 -17.78 -4.80 -20.80
C ALA A 763 -17.74 -3.65 -19.79
N CYS A 764 -16.59 -3.51 -19.13
CA CYS A 764 -16.34 -2.46 -18.16
C CYS A 764 -15.51 -1.36 -18.81
N PHE A 765 -16.05 -0.14 -18.83
CA PHE A 765 -15.38 1.05 -19.35
C PHE A 765 -14.96 1.96 -18.19
N PRO A 766 -13.79 2.62 -18.28
CA PRO A 766 -13.37 3.56 -17.25
C PRO A 766 -14.33 4.74 -17.17
N CYS A 767 -14.55 5.21 -15.94
CA CYS A 767 -15.27 6.45 -15.67
C CYS A 767 -14.59 7.67 -16.31
N ALA A 768 -15.28 8.81 -16.30
CA ALA A 768 -14.68 10.07 -16.71
C ALA A 768 -13.51 10.48 -15.80
N GLU A 769 -12.63 11.34 -16.30
CA GLU A 769 -11.53 11.89 -15.52
C GLU A 769 -12.06 12.58 -14.25
N HIS A 770 -11.35 12.39 -13.12
CA HIS A 770 -11.72 12.89 -11.78
C HIS A 770 -12.95 12.25 -11.12
N CYS A 771 -13.57 11.28 -11.78
CA CYS A 771 -14.61 10.43 -11.23
C CYS A 771 -13.98 9.24 -10.49
N ASP A 772 -14.37 8.98 -9.24
CA ASP A 772 -13.85 7.85 -8.45
C ASP A 772 -14.80 6.64 -8.52
N THR A 773 -16.11 6.91 -8.60
CA THR A 773 -17.13 5.94 -9.03
C THR A 773 -18.15 6.62 -9.94
N CYS A 774 -18.63 5.90 -10.95
CA CYS A 774 -19.66 6.34 -11.89
C CYS A 774 -20.71 5.24 -12.12
N THR A 775 -21.89 5.65 -12.58
CA THR A 775 -23.04 4.76 -12.82
C THR A 775 -23.58 4.94 -14.24
N GLU A 776 -23.83 3.85 -14.96
CA GLU A 776 -24.41 3.77 -16.33
C GLU A 776 -23.60 4.45 -17.46
N LYS A 777 -22.84 5.51 -17.18
CA LYS A 777 -22.04 6.30 -18.13
C LYS A 777 -20.80 6.86 -17.47
N ALA A 778 -19.78 7.15 -18.29
CA ALA A 778 -18.51 7.71 -17.83
C ALA A 778 -18.68 9.01 -17.02
N ASP A 779 -19.51 9.95 -17.51
CA ASP A 779 -19.63 11.30 -16.95
C ASP A 779 -20.66 11.45 -15.82
N LEU A 780 -21.36 10.36 -15.44
CA LEU A 780 -22.35 10.36 -14.36
C LEU A 780 -21.71 9.79 -13.08
N CYS A 781 -21.05 10.67 -12.34
CA CYS A 781 -20.31 10.34 -11.13
C CYS A 781 -21.21 10.18 -9.90
N SER A 782 -21.02 9.08 -9.19
CA SER A 782 -21.54 8.83 -7.84
C SER A 782 -20.56 9.28 -6.75
N SER A 783 -19.25 9.28 -7.01
CA SER A 783 -18.23 9.88 -6.15
C SER A 783 -17.09 10.49 -6.96
N CYS A 784 -16.41 11.47 -6.36
CA CYS A 784 -15.34 12.22 -6.99
C CYS A 784 -13.98 11.91 -6.38
N ALA A 785 -12.94 11.98 -7.21
CA ALA A 785 -11.56 11.82 -6.77
C ALA A 785 -11.21 12.89 -5.72
N HIS A 786 -10.23 12.58 -4.86
CA HIS A 786 -9.83 13.46 -3.77
C HIS A 786 -9.49 14.89 -4.29
N SER A 787 -10.02 15.91 -3.60
CA SER A 787 -9.97 17.34 -3.98
C SER A 787 -10.98 17.82 -5.04
N TYR A 788 -11.90 16.98 -5.51
CA TYR A 788 -13.03 17.38 -6.37
C TYR A 788 -14.36 17.31 -5.60
N VAL A 789 -15.30 18.21 -5.89
CA VAL A 789 -16.63 18.28 -5.29
C VAL A 789 -17.70 17.79 -6.25
N LEU A 790 -18.62 16.94 -5.77
CA LEU A 790 -19.73 16.45 -6.57
C LEU A 790 -20.84 17.50 -6.68
N TYR A 791 -21.28 17.78 -7.91
CA TYR A 791 -22.40 18.67 -8.19
C TYR A 791 -23.18 18.17 -9.41
N ASN A 792 -24.47 17.90 -9.25
CA ASN A 792 -25.36 17.36 -10.30
C ASN A 792 -24.79 16.14 -11.07
N GLY A 793 -24.08 15.25 -10.38
CA GLY A 793 -23.49 14.05 -11.01
C GLY A 793 -22.17 14.30 -11.73
N SER A 794 -21.57 15.49 -11.62
CA SER A 794 -20.25 15.79 -12.20
C SER A 794 -19.26 16.26 -11.13
N CYS A 795 -17.98 15.96 -11.34
CA CYS A 795 -16.90 16.29 -10.41
C CYS A 795 -16.22 17.61 -10.79
N LEU A 796 -16.37 18.63 -9.95
CA LEU A 796 -15.85 19.98 -10.20
C LEU A 796 -14.69 20.31 -9.26
N ALA A 797 -13.73 21.13 -9.72
CA ALA A 797 -12.63 21.60 -8.87
C ALA A 797 -13.07 22.61 -7.79
N ALA A 798 -14.24 23.24 -7.96
CA ALA A 798 -14.82 24.16 -7.00
C ALA A 798 -16.35 24.24 -7.16
N CYS A 799 -17.05 24.64 -6.10
CA CYS A 799 -18.48 24.87 -6.15
C CYS A 799 -18.84 26.08 -7.04
N PRO A 800 -19.98 26.06 -7.76
CA PRO A 800 -20.42 27.17 -8.60
C PRO A 800 -20.83 28.42 -7.77
N PRO A 801 -20.92 29.62 -8.39
CA PRO A 801 -21.38 30.84 -7.73
C PRO A 801 -22.73 30.68 -7.02
N SER A 802 -22.95 31.48 -5.97
CA SER A 802 -24.14 31.39 -5.09
C SER A 802 -24.30 30.06 -4.34
N THR A 803 -23.29 29.17 -4.38
CA THR A 803 -23.19 27.98 -3.55
C THR A 803 -21.90 28.02 -2.72
N TYR A 804 -21.84 27.21 -1.67
CA TYR A 804 -20.66 27.03 -0.83
C TYR A 804 -20.41 25.53 -0.60
N GLN A 805 -19.15 25.19 -0.31
CA GLN A 805 -18.75 23.82 0.00
C GLN A 805 -19.18 23.48 1.43
N LYS A 806 -19.96 22.41 1.62
CA LYS A 806 -20.42 21.97 2.94
C LYS A 806 -19.39 21.09 3.63
N ASP A 807 -18.97 20.05 2.91
CA ASP A 807 -18.08 18.97 3.34
C ASP A 807 -17.12 18.63 2.17
N TYR A 808 -16.32 17.56 2.29
CA TYR A 808 -15.39 17.13 1.23
C TYR A 808 -16.06 16.79 -0.12
N TYR A 809 -17.36 16.49 -0.13
CA TYR A 809 -18.02 15.82 -1.26
C TYR A 809 -19.24 16.54 -1.86
N GLY A 810 -19.55 17.79 -1.49
CA GLY A 810 -20.74 18.45 -2.07
C GLY A 810 -20.92 19.95 -1.84
N CYS A 811 -21.65 20.58 -2.77
CA CYS A 811 -21.97 22.00 -2.80
C CYS A 811 -23.43 22.27 -2.39
N MET A 812 -23.68 23.31 -1.59
CA MET A 812 -25.03 23.72 -1.17
C MET A 812 -25.28 25.21 -1.41
N PRO A 813 -26.53 25.64 -1.68
CA PRO A 813 -26.84 27.05 -1.95
C PRO A 813 -26.61 27.97 -0.74
N CYS A 814 -26.26 29.22 -1.03
CA CYS A 814 -26.19 30.31 -0.05
C CYS A 814 -27.59 30.76 0.42
N HIS A 815 -27.64 31.41 1.60
CA HIS A 815 -28.85 32.08 2.07
C HIS A 815 -29.33 33.17 1.08
N GLU A 816 -30.64 33.34 0.90
CA GLU A 816 -31.22 34.18 -0.17
C GLU A 816 -30.82 35.67 -0.13
N SER A 817 -30.42 36.19 1.03
CA SER A 817 -29.93 37.57 1.18
C SER A 817 -28.46 37.74 0.76
N CYS A 818 -27.68 36.66 0.74
CA CYS A 818 -26.28 36.69 0.33
C CYS A 818 -26.18 36.62 -1.19
N ASP A 819 -25.15 37.26 -1.74
CA ASP A 819 -24.69 37.09 -3.12
C ASP A 819 -23.56 36.05 -3.18
N SER A 820 -22.67 36.06 -2.18
CA SER A 820 -21.73 34.96 -1.89
C SER A 820 -21.64 34.72 -0.39
N CYS A 821 -21.32 33.49 0.01
CA CYS A 821 -21.31 33.04 1.41
C CYS A 821 -20.20 32.02 1.68
N TYR A 822 -19.90 31.81 2.97
CA TYR A 822 -19.04 30.73 3.46
C TYR A 822 -19.81 29.70 4.32
N GLY A 823 -21.15 29.78 4.33
CA GLY A 823 -22.03 28.96 5.15
C GLY A 823 -23.51 29.23 4.86
N PRO A 824 -24.43 28.43 5.42
CA PRO A 824 -25.86 28.47 5.07
C PRO A 824 -26.64 29.58 5.79
N SER A 825 -26.03 30.25 6.76
CA SER A 825 -26.70 31.25 7.60
C SER A 825 -26.75 32.63 6.96
N GLN A 826 -27.78 33.40 7.31
CA GLN A 826 -27.87 34.84 6.99
C GLN A 826 -26.67 35.66 7.52
N ASN A 827 -25.97 35.13 8.53
CA ASN A 827 -24.78 35.74 9.13
C ASN A 827 -23.46 35.20 8.54
N SER A 828 -23.52 34.45 7.43
CA SER A 828 -22.38 33.88 6.71
C SER A 828 -22.17 34.51 5.33
N CYS A 829 -22.75 35.70 5.08
CA CYS A 829 -22.57 36.42 3.83
C CYS A 829 -21.16 37.03 3.73
N VAL A 830 -20.55 36.93 2.55
CA VAL A 830 -19.29 37.58 2.16
C VAL A 830 -19.56 38.79 1.27
N SER A 831 -20.58 38.71 0.41
CA SER A 831 -21.12 39.83 -0.35
C SER A 831 -22.65 39.85 -0.24
N CYS A 832 -23.20 41.06 -0.24
CA CYS A 832 -24.63 41.31 -0.32
C CYS A 832 -25.06 41.58 -1.77
N LYS A 833 -26.34 41.27 -2.05
CA LYS A 833 -26.99 41.64 -3.31
C LYS A 833 -27.01 43.16 -3.47
N ILE A 834 -27.13 43.62 -4.72
CA ILE A 834 -27.06 45.04 -5.08
C ILE A 834 -28.19 45.82 -4.39
N GLY A 835 -27.82 46.73 -3.49
CA GLY A 835 -28.76 47.56 -2.71
C GLY A 835 -28.60 47.41 -1.19
N ASP A 836 -28.03 46.30 -0.74
CA ASP A 836 -27.78 46.00 0.68
C ASP A 836 -26.31 46.21 1.08
N PHE A 837 -26.09 46.38 2.38
CA PHE A 837 -24.79 46.66 3.01
C PHE A 837 -24.47 45.60 4.07
N VAL A 838 -23.20 45.22 4.17
CA VAL A 838 -22.73 44.32 5.23
C VAL A 838 -22.65 45.06 6.58
N PHE A 839 -23.23 44.47 7.61
CA PHE A 839 -23.03 44.83 9.01
C PHE A 839 -22.93 43.55 9.84
N LYS A 840 -21.80 43.34 10.52
CA LYS A 840 -21.53 42.14 11.34
C LYS A 840 -21.82 40.81 10.61
N ASN A 841 -21.37 40.71 9.35
CA ASN A 841 -21.55 39.57 8.44
C ASN A 841 -23.01 39.27 8.02
N GLN A 842 -23.95 40.19 8.31
CA GLN A 842 -25.33 40.14 7.83
C GLN A 842 -25.58 41.24 6.79
N CYS A 843 -26.41 40.95 5.78
CA CYS A 843 -26.84 41.94 4.78
C CYS A 843 -28.07 42.71 5.25
N ILE A 844 -27.98 44.04 5.27
CA ILE A 844 -29.05 44.96 5.69
C ILE A 844 -29.19 46.16 4.74
N SER A 845 -30.41 46.64 4.54
CA SER A 845 -30.70 47.74 3.60
C SER A 845 -30.46 49.15 4.16
N LYS A 846 -30.29 49.30 5.48
CA LYS A 846 -30.02 50.58 6.17
C LYS A 846 -29.10 50.37 7.37
N CYS A 847 -28.03 51.17 7.47
CA CYS A 847 -27.11 51.12 8.60
C CYS A 847 -27.73 51.68 9.91
N PRO A 848 -27.35 51.14 11.08
CA PRO A 848 -27.84 51.61 12.38
C PRO A 848 -27.21 52.94 12.81
N SER A 849 -27.82 53.63 13.78
CA SER A 849 -27.30 54.89 14.36
C SER A 849 -25.87 54.74 14.88
N GLY A 850 -25.05 55.80 14.72
CA GLY A 850 -23.61 55.74 14.96
C GLY A 850 -22.81 55.11 13.81
N PHE A 851 -23.46 54.62 12.75
CA PHE A 851 -22.85 54.13 11.51
C PHE A 851 -23.45 54.82 10.28
N TYR A 852 -22.73 54.85 9.16
CA TYR A 852 -23.20 55.32 7.87
C TYR A 852 -22.89 54.30 6.76
N ALA A 853 -23.72 54.32 5.70
CA ALA A 853 -23.55 53.44 4.55
C ALA A 853 -22.45 53.96 3.62
N ASP A 854 -21.40 53.15 3.39
CA ASP A 854 -20.40 53.43 2.37
C ASP A 854 -20.76 52.67 1.08
N SER A 855 -21.22 53.42 0.08
CA SER A 855 -21.63 52.87 -1.23
C SER A 855 -20.49 52.26 -2.04
N GLN A 856 -19.23 52.62 -1.75
CA GLN A 856 -18.06 52.06 -2.40
C GLN A 856 -17.52 50.80 -1.69
N LYS A 857 -17.74 50.66 -0.38
CA LYS A 857 -17.38 49.45 0.38
C LYS A 857 -18.53 48.44 0.49
N ARG A 858 -19.78 48.86 0.25
CA ARG A 858 -21.02 48.09 0.50
C ARG A 858 -21.09 47.52 1.92
N GLU A 859 -20.64 48.32 2.89
CA GLU A 859 -20.65 48.00 4.32
C GLU A 859 -20.99 49.23 5.16
N CYS A 860 -21.38 49.02 6.41
CA CYS A 860 -21.68 50.10 7.37
C CYS A 860 -20.42 50.49 8.17
N LEU A 861 -20.04 51.78 8.13
CA LEU A 861 -18.86 52.33 8.79
C LEU A 861 -19.21 53.18 10.01
N GLU A 862 -18.36 53.15 11.04
CA GLU A 862 -18.54 53.96 12.25
C GLU A 862 -18.42 55.47 12.00
N CYS A 863 -19.22 56.24 12.74
CA CYS A 863 -19.14 57.70 12.79
C CYS A 863 -17.97 58.18 13.67
N PRO A 864 -17.48 59.43 13.46
CA PRO A 864 -16.42 60.01 14.28
C PRO A 864 -16.74 60.04 15.79
N ILE A 865 -15.70 60.16 16.62
CA ILE A 865 -15.83 60.31 18.09
C ILE A 865 -16.78 61.47 18.42
N GLY A 866 -17.66 61.25 19.40
CA GLY A 866 -18.68 62.22 19.79
C GLY A 866 -19.86 62.37 18.82
N CYS A 867 -19.86 61.72 17.65
CA CYS A 867 -20.91 61.83 16.65
C CYS A 867 -22.01 60.77 16.78
N LEU A 868 -23.26 61.14 16.51
CA LEU A 868 -24.43 60.26 16.52
C LEU A 868 -24.94 59.95 15.11
N VAL A 869 -24.99 60.96 14.22
CA VAL A 869 -25.35 60.80 12.80
C VAL A 869 -24.29 61.50 11.95
N CYS A 870 -23.75 60.78 10.96
CA CYS A 870 -22.71 61.27 10.06
C CYS A 870 -22.97 60.84 8.61
N SER A 871 -22.29 61.49 7.68
CA SER A 871 -22.24 61.12 6.26
C SER A 871 -20.84 61.37 5.72
N TYR A 872 -20.24 60.39 5.03
CA TYR A 872 -18.88 60.46 4.50
C TYR A 872 -17.81 60.90 5.55
N GLY A 873 -17.98 60.50 6.81
CA GLY A 873 -17.10 60.89 7.91
C GLY A 873 -17.29 62.32 8.45
N VAL A 874 -18.23 63.11 7.90
CA VAL A 874 -18.62 64.42 8.42
C VAL A 874 -19.80 64.24 9.37
N CYS A 875 -19.73 64.81 10.58
CA CYS A 875 -20.81 64.72 11.54
C CYS A 875 -21.92 65.75 11.29
N SER A 876 -23.18 65.32 11.36
CA SER A 876 -24.37 66.19 11.31
C SER A 876 -25.06 66.37 12.68
N SER A 877 -24.88 65.45 13.61
CA SER A 877 -25.36 65.60 15.00
C SER A 877 -24.48 64.85 16.00
N CYS A 878 -24.20 65.48 17.13
CA CYS A 878 -23.36 64.93 18.19
C CYS A 878 -24.17 64.10 19.21
N LYS A 879 -23.45 63.37 20.07
CA LYS A 879 -23.99 62.70 21.26
C LYS A 879 -24.30 63.73 22.35
N GLU A 880 -25.04 63.33 23.38
CA GLU A 880 -25.35 64.19 24.53
C GLU A 880 -24.07 64.70 25.21
N GLU A 881 -24.05 65.98 25.64
CA GLU A 881 -22.90 66.72 26.19
C GLU A 881 -21.75 67.00 25.19
N TRP A 882 -22.00 66.89 23.89
CA TRP A 882 -21.03 67.25 22.83
C TRP A 882 -21.62 68.28 21.84
N THR A 883 -20.82 69.28 21.49
CA THR A 883 -21.16 70.36 20.56
C THR A 883 -20.53 70.18 19.18
N LEU A 884 -21.29 70.50 18.13
CA LEU A 884 -20.85 70.39 16.73
C LEU A 884 -20.07 71.63 16.29
N THR A 885 -18.82 71.44 15.88
CA THR A 885 -17.99 72.52 15.31
C THR A 885 -18.36 72.83 13.87
N LYS A 886 -18.04 74.04 13.41
CA LYS A 886 -18.23 74.49 12.01
C LYS A 886 -17.51 73.61 10.96
N GLY A 887 -16.54 72.79 11.39
CA GLY A 887 -15.84 71.81 10.54
C GLY A 887 -16.46 70.41 10.55
N GLY A 888 -17.65 70.20 11.13
CA GLY A 888 -18.33 68.90 11.14
C GLY A 888 -17.73 67.85 12.08
N SER A 889 -17.06 68.28 13.15
CA SER A 889 -16.52 67.42 14.22
C SER A 889 -17.13 67.77 15.57
N CYS A 890 -17.31 66.80 16.46
CA CYS A 890 -17.87 66.99 17.79
C CYS A 890 -16.77 67.14 18.85
N PHE A 891 -16.99 68.00 19.85
CA PHE A 891 -16.15 68.12 21.05
C PHE A 891 -17.04 68.20 22.31
N PRO A 892 -16.56 67.85 23.51
CA PRO A 892 -17.32 68.02 24.75
C PRO A 892 -17.67 69.49 25.02
N ASP A 893 -18.82 69.72 25.64
CA ASP A 893 -19.31 71.08 25.87
C ASP A 893 -18.38 71.93 26.75
N GLY A 894 -17.97 73.08 26.22
CA GLY A 894 -17.05 74.03 26.87
C GLY A 894 -15.58 73.91 26.48
N ASN A 895 -15.15 72.86 25.74
CA ASN A 895 -13.77 72.73 25.25
C ASN A 895 -13.34 73.89 24.31
N GLU A 896 -14.30 74.61 23.73
CA GLU A 896 -14.11 75.81 22.91
C GLU A 896 -13.39 76.98 23.63
N LYS A 897 -13.28 76.91 24.97
CA LYS A 897 -12.65 77.93 25.84
C LYS A 897 -11.27 77.50 26.36
N CYS A 898 -10.80 76.32 26.01
CA CYS A 898 -9.55 75.74 26.47
C CYS A 898 -8.51 75.67 25.33
N ASP A 899 -7.23 75.68 25.69
CA ASP A 899 -6.15 75.49 24.72
C ASP A 899 -6.17 74.06 24.18
N THR A 900 -5.53 73.83 23.02
CA THR A 900 -5.68 72.57 22.27
C THR A 900 -5.28 71.32 23.06
N ASN A 901 -4.29 71.44 23.94
CA ASN A 901 -3.80 70.36 24.81
C ASN A 901 -4.54 70.27 26.15
N GLU A 902 -5.72 70.87 26.28
CA GLU A 902 -6.53 70.87 27.49
C GLU A 902 -7.98 70.41 27.24
N TYR A 903 -8.63 69.92 28.30
CA TYR A 903 -10.05 69.59 28.33
C TYR A 903 -10.78 70.37 29.43
N TYR A 904 -12.06 70.64 29.21
CA TYR A 904 -12.90 71.42 30.13
C TYR A 904 -13.60 70.51 31.15
N GLU A 905 -13.33 70.72 32.44
CA GLU A 905 -13.97 69.94 33.52
C GLU A 905 -14.17 70.81 34.78
N GLY A 906 -15.42 70.86 35.27
CA GLY A 906 -15.74 71.57 36.50
C GLY A 906 -15.50 73.09 36.46
N GLY A 907 -15.63 73.71 35.28
CA GLY A 907 -15.44 75.16 35.11
C GLY A 907 -13.99 75.60 34.95
N ARG A 908 -13.05 74.67 34.74
CA ARG A 908 -11.63 74.96 34.47
C ARG A 908 -11.11 74.06 33.35
N CYS A 909 -10.11 74.56 32.62
CA CYS A 909 -9.33 73.77 31.69
C CYS A 909 -8.26 72.98 32.45
N LYS A 910 -8.01 71.74 32.02
CA LYS A 910 -7.01 70.81 32.60
C LYS A 910 -6.23 70.17 31.45
N ASN A 911 -4.94 69.92 31.66
CA ASN A 911 -4.10 69.33 30.62
C ASN A 911 -4.50 67.88 30.28
N CYS A 912 -4.42 67.55 28.99
CA CYS A 912 -4.59 66.21 28.45
C CYS A 912 -3.49 65.24 28.91
N HIS A 913 -3.74 63.93 28.74
CA HIS A 913 -2.69 62.93 28.83
C HIS A 913 -1.56 63.23 27.82
N SER A 914 -0.30 63.00 28.20
CA SER A 914 0.90 63.43 27.46
C SER A 914 1.05 62.87 26.04
N THR A 915 0.26 61.85 25.68
CA THR A 915 0.21 61.25 24.33
C THR A 915 -0.86 61.87 23.42
N CYS A 916 -1.87 62.53 23.97
CA CYS A 916 -2.91 63.21 23.20
C CYS A 916 -2.44 64.61 22.78
N GLU A 917 -2.77 65.04 21.57
CA GLU A 917 -2.69 66.45 21.17
C GLU A 917 -3.95 67.21 21.60
N LYS A 918 -5.12 66.57 21.45
CA LYS A 918 -6.43 67.04 21.92
C LYS A 918 -7.16 65.89 22.62
N CYS A 919 -7.92 66.18 23.66
CA CYS A 919 -8.64 65.16 24.43
C CYS A 919 -10.04 65.61 24.87
N SER A 920 -10.87 64.64 25.24
CA SER A 920 -12.16 64.81 25.92
C SER A 920 -12.09 64.56 27.43
N GLY A 921 -10.92 64.21 27.97
CA GLY A 921 -10.74 63.75 29.35
C GLY A 921 -9.28 63.50 29.70
N PRO A 922 -8.99 63.14 30.96
CA PRO A 922 -7.62 63.06 31.49
C PRO A 922 -6.85 61.79 31.11
N ASN A 923 -7.51 60.74 30.60
CA ASN A 923 -6.89 59.42 30.45
C ASN A 923 -6.26 59.21 29.06
N GLU A 924 -5.39 58.21 28.94
CA GLU A 924 -4.83 57.77 27.65
C GLU A 924 -5.88 57.25 26.64
N TRP A 925 -7.12 57.02 27.10
CA TRP A 925 -8.27 56.56 26.30
C TRP A 925 -9.26 57.67 25.97
N ASP A 926 -8.94 58.94 26.29
CA ASP A 926 -9.79 60.10 26.03
C ASP A 926 -9.22 61.00 24.90
N CYS A 927 -8.31 60.50 24.07
CA CYS A 927 -7.70 61.28 22.99
C CYS A 927 -8.66 61.48 21.80
N ILE A 928 -8.71 62.71 21.28
CA ILE A 928 -9.43 63.11 20.05
C ILE A 928 -8.44 63.28 18.87
N SER A 929 -7.21 63.70 19.14
CA SER A 929 -6.07 63.68 18.20
C SER A 929 -4.75 63.44 18.94
N CYS A 930 -3.68 63.14 18.19
CA CYS A 930 -2.44 62.61 18.72
C CYS A 930 -1.22 63.45 18.34
N SER A 931 -0.30 63.59 19.28
CA SER A 931 0.97 64.31 19.06
C SER A 931 1.87 63.51 18.13
N SER A 932 2.37 64.13 17.06
CA SER A 932 3.25 63.48 16.08
C SER A 932 4.50 62.88 16.78
N PRO A 933 4.90 61.63 16.49
CA PRO A 933 4.46 60.76 15.37
C PRO A 933 3.32 59.76 15.71
N LEU A 934 2.60 59.92 16.82
CA LEU A 934 1.57 58.95 17.25
C LEU A 934 0.31 58.99 16.38
N LEU A 935 -0.36 57.84 16.27
CA LEU A 935 -1.56 57.60 15.47
C LEU A 935 -2.79 57.44 16.37
N LEU A 936 -3.94 58.01 15.96
CA LEU A 936 -5.20 57.82 16.69
C LEU A 936 -5.87 56.49 16.29
N GLN A 937 -6.05 55.58 17.25
CA GLN A 937 -6.84 54.35 17.11
C GLN A 937 -7.97 54.35 18.13
N GLY A 938 -9.22 54.39 17.66
CA GLY A 938 -10.37 54.68 18.53
C GLY A 938 -10.14 56.03 19.22
N SER A 939 -10.13 56.04 20.55
CA SER A 939 -9.86 57.21 21.39
C SER A 939 -8.47 57.18 22.09
N ARG A 940 -7.51 56.39 21.57
CA ARG A 940 -6.14 56.29 22.12
C ARG A 940 -5.08 56.58 21.08
N CYS A 941 -3.97 57.17 21.53
CA CYS A 941 -2.79 57.39 20.71
C CYS A 941 -1.81 56.22 20.82
N VAL A 942 -1.45 55.63 19.68
CA VAL A 942 -0.57 54.46 19.55
C VAL A 942 0.61 54.76 18.61
N ALA A 943 1.74 54.09 18.80
CA ALA A 943 2.90 54.27 17.91
C ALA A 943 2.71 53.57 16.55
N GLU A 944 2.04 52.42 16.55
CA GLU A 944 1.70 51.61 15.37
C GLU A 944 0.26 51.12 15.52
N CYS A 945 -0.44 50.92 14.40
CA CYS A 945 -1.82 50.44 14.43
C CYS A 945 -1.89 48.96 14.85
N GLY A 946 -2.85 48.63 15.72
CA GLY A 946 -3.10 47.26 16.15
C GLY A 946 -3.72 46.39 15.06
N HIS A 947 -3.71 45.06 15.28
CA HIS A 947 -4.26 44.06 14.38
C HIS A 947 -5.71 44.38 13.96
N GLY A 948 -6.02 44.25 12.67
CA GLY A 948 -7.31 44.64 12.09
C GLY A 948 -7.44 46.12 11.69
N TYR A 949 -6.36 46.90 11.78
CA TYR A 949 -6.32 48.31 11.38
C TYR A 949 -5.08 48.61 10.51
N TYR A 950 -5.17 49.63 9.65
CA TYR A 950 -4.06 50.15 8.85
C TYR A 950 -3.93 51.67 9.00
N GLN A 951 -2.71 52.19 8.79
CA GLN A 951 -2.41 53.61 8.91
C GLN A 951 -3.03 54.41 7.75
N THR A 952 -3.70 55.52 8.06
CA THR A 952 -4.20 56.51 7.10
C THR A 952 -4.17 57.89 7.73
N ALA A 953 -3.34 58.80 7.18
CA ALA A 953 -3.30 60.22 7.53
C ALA A 953 -3.34 60.52 9.04
N GLY A 954 -2.44 59.91 9.83
CA GLY A 954 -2.33 60.13 11.28
C GLY A 954 -3.36 59.36 12.13
N LYS A 955 -4.17 58.49 11.53
CA LYS A 955 -5.17 57.65 12.22
C LYS A 955 -5.05 56.19 11.80
N CYS A 956 -5.60 55.29 12.60
CA CYS A 956 -5.74 53.87 12.31
C CYS A 956 -7.17 53.58 11.85
N SER A 957 -7.32 53.14 10.60
CA SER A 957 -8.62 52.79 9.99
C SER A 957 -8.83 51.29 9.97
N HIS A 958 -10.06 50.82 10.19
CA HIS A 958 -10.39 49.38 10.13
C HIS A 958 -10.13 48.76 8.76
N CYS A 959 -9.63 47.52 8.76
CA CYS A 959 -9.63 46.65 7.59
C CYS A 959 -11.06 46.28 7.14
N PRO A 960 -11.26 45.88 5.87
CA PRO A 960 -12.54 45.35 5.38
C PRO A 960 -13.03 44.17 6.25
N HIS A 961 -14.34 43.97 6.41
CA HIS A 961 -14.86 42.93 7.31
C HIS A 961 -14.45 41.48 6.94
N THR A 962 -14.13 41.22 5.67
CA THR A 962 -13.58 39.94 5.17
C THR A 962 -12.09 39.74 5.48
N CYS A 963 -11.45 40.71 6.13
CA CYS A 963 -10.01 40.84 6.26
C CYS A 963 -9.60 40.98 7.73
N SER A 964 -8.70 40.12 8.20
CA SER A 964 -8.22 40.11 9.58
C SER A 964 -7.02 41.05 9.78
N SER A 965 -6.19 41.24 8.75
CA SER A 965 -5.07 42.20 8.71
C SER A 965 -4.86 42.74 7.30
N CYS A 966 -4.54 44.03 7.17
CA CYS A 966 -4.40 44.74 5.89
C CYS A 966 -3.34 45.84 5.95
N VAL A 967 -2.79 46.20 4.79
CA VAL A 967 -1.86 47.35 4.63
C VAL A 967 -2.59 48.57 4.06
N SER A 968 -3.69 48.36 3.33
CA SER A 968 -4.58 49.43 2.87
C SER A 968 -6.00 48.90 2.65
N ARG A 969 -6.95 49.81 2.40
CA ARG A 969 -8.36 49.50 2.04
C ARG A 969 -8.50 48.41 0.98
N LEU A 970 -7.61 48.38 -0.02
CA LEU A 970 -7.67 47.48 -1.17
C LEU A 970 -6.62 46.37 -1.11
N ASN A 971 -5.78 46.36 -0.08
CA ASN A 971 -4.70 45.40 0.09
C ASN A 971 -4.82 44.72 1.45
N CYS A 972 -5.74 43.75 1.50
CA CYS A 972 -5.80 42.78 2.57
C CYS A 972 -4.57 41.86 2.51
N THR A 973 -4.00 41.54 3.66
CA THR A 973 -2.84 40.63 3.80
C THR A 973 -3.18 39.33 4.52
N SER A 974 -4.31 39.26 5.25
CA SER A 974 -4.84 38.02 5.80
C SER A 974 -6.37 38.11 5.94
N CYS A 975 -7.07 37.03 5.59
CA CYS A 975 -8.53 36.98 5.57
C CYS A 975 -9.15 36.57 6.92
N THR A 976 -10.46 36.74 7.07
CA THR A 976 -11.22 36.22 8.22
C THR A 976 -11.78 34.81 7.93
N GLY A 977 -11.65 33.90 8.90
CA GLY A 977 -12.23 32.56 8.84
C GLY A 977 -11.70 31.72 7.67
N ALA A 978 -12.62 31.09 6.92
CA ALA A 978 -12.31 30.21 5.78
C ALA A 978 -12.18 30.94 4.43
N LEU A 979 -12.13 32.28 4.43
CA LEU A 979 -12.01 33.07 3.20
C LEU A 979 -10.59 33.07 2.65
N ARG A 980 -10.47 33.12 1.32
CA ARG A 980 -9.23 32.95 0.57
C ARG A 980 -8.76 34.27 -0.03
N LEU A 981 -7.49 34.61 0.16
CA LEU A 981 -6.90 35.85 -0.34
C LEU A 981 -6.57 35.74 -1.84
N GLN A 982 -7.16 36.62 -2.65
CA GLN A 982 -6.86 36.76 -4.07
C GLN A 982 -6.60 38.23 -4.40
N SER A 983 -5.36 38.55 -4.78
CA SER A 983 -4.94 39.89 -5.23
C SER A 983 -5.36 41.03 -4.29
N GLY A 984 -5.16 40.86 -2.98
CA GLY A 984 -5.51 41.86 -1.96
C GLY A 984 -6.99 41.85 -1.51
N THR A 985 -7.81 40.93 -2.04
CA THR A 985 -9.24 40.79 -1.70
C THR A 985 -9.56 39.38 -1.17
N CYS A 986 -10.43 39.26 -0.18
CA CYS A 986 -10.83 37.96 0.38
C CYS A 986 -12.11 37.44 -0.29
N ARG A 987 -12.13 36.16 -0.67
CA ARG A 987 -13.21 35.51 -1.44
C ARG A 987 -13.59 34.16 -0.84
N ALA A 988 -14.84 33.75 -1.01
CA ALA A 988 -15.27 32.39 -0.64
C ALA A 988 -14.73 31.32 -1.59
N ILE A 989 -14.73 31.62 -2.89
CA ILE A 989 -14.29 30.72 -3.98
C ILE A 989 -13.28 31.47 -4.85
N CYS A 990 -12.25 30.77 -5.32
CA CYS A 990 -11.25 31.33 -6.22
C CYS A 990 -11.83 31.55 -7.63
N ALA A 991 -11.40 32.59 -8.32
CA ALA A 991 -11.84 32.83 -9.70
C ALA A 991 -11.41 31.68 -10.65
N PRO A 992 -12.12 31.41 -11.75
CA PRO A 992 -11.66 30.49 -12.80
C PRO A 992 -10.23 30.79 -13.25
N GLY A 993 -9.44 29.75 -13.54
CA GLY A 993 -7.99 29.85 -13.71
C GLY A 993 -7.20 30.04 -12.39
N TYR A 994 -7.82 29.84 -11.21
CA TYR A 994 -7.16 29.82 -9.91
C TYR A 994 -7.72 28.69 -9.02
N TYR A 995 -6.84 28.07 -8.22
CA TYR A 995 -7.17 27.04 -7.23
C TYR A 995 -6.88 27.53 -5.80
N PRO A 996 -7.49 26.92 -4.76
CA PRO A 996 -7.23 27.29 -3.37
C PRO A 996 -5.93 26.67 -2.84
N ASP A 997 -5.12 27.50 -2.18
CA ASP A 997 -3.80 27.15 -1.67
C ASP A 997 -3.56 27.86 -0.32
N ASP A 998 -3.62 27.12 0.79
CA ASP A 998 -3.44 27.62 2.17
C ASP A 998 -4.07 29.00 2.49
N GLY A 999 -5.38 29.14 2.21
CA GLY A 999 -6.10 30.41 2.46
C GLY A 999 -5.79 31.53 1.45
N ILE A 1000 -5.15 31.22 0.32
CA ILE A 1000 -4.84 32.09 -0.81
C ILE A 1000 -5.43 31.45 -2.09
N CYS A 1001 -5.64 32.23 -3.15
CA CYS A 1001 -6.02 31.73 -4.47
C CYS A 1001 -4.84 31.85 -5.45
N SER A 1002 -4.22 30.72 -5.78
CA SER A 1002 -3.06 30.59 -6.67
C SER A 1002 -3.49 30.30 -8.11
N LYS A 1003 -2.73 30.75 -9.11
CA LYS A 1003 -3.08 30.54 -10.53
C LYS A 1003 -2.96 29.07 -10.96
N CYS A 1004 -3.89 28.64 -11.81
CA CYS A 1004 -3.76 27.43 -12.59
C CYS A 1004 -2.61 27.51 -13.61
N TYR A 1005 -2.17 26.35 -14.09
CA TYR A 1005 -1.26 26.28 -15.23
C TYR A 1005 -1.95 26.81 -16.50
N LEU A 1006 -1.19 27.42 -17.41
CA LEU A 1006 -1.72 28.24 -18.52
C LEU A 1006 -2.61 27.47 -19.52
N SER A 1007 -2.41 26.15 -19.67
CA SER A 1007 -3.27 25.31 -20.53
C SER A 1007 -4.51 24.76 -19.84
N CYS A 1008 -4.70 25.01 -18.54
CA CYS A 1008 -5.92 24.64 -17.81
C CYS A 1008 -6.90 25.81 -17.81
N GLU A 1009 -8.19 25.52 -17.98
CA GLU A 1009 -9.26 26.50 -17.73
C GLU A 1009 -9.63 26.50 -16.23
N THR A 1010 -9.81 25.31 -15.64
CA THR A 1010 -9.91 25.10 -14.20
C THR A 1010 -8.91 24.05 -13.73
N CYS A 1011 -8.54 24.07 -12.45
CA CYS A 1011 -7.53 23.17 -11.89
C CYS A 1011 -7.76 22.93 -10.39
N THR A 1012 -7.21 21.83 -9.89
CA THR A 1012 -7.11 21.52 -8.45
C THR A 1012 -5.72 21.81 -7.87
N GLY A 1013 -4.77 22.26 -8.69
CA GLY A 1013 -3.42 22.61 -8.27
C GLY A 1013 -2.64 23.37 -9.36
N PRO A 1014 -1.40 23.81 -9.08
CA PRO A 1014 -0.66 24.74 -9.92
C PRO A 1014 -0.07 24.13 -11.19
N ARG A 1015 -0.19 22.81 -11.38
CA ARG A 1015 0.56 22.07 -12.39
C ARG A 1015 -0.24 21.76 -13.64
N ARG A 1016 0.48 21.52 -14.73
CA ARG A 1016 -0.08 21.14 -16.05
C ARG A 1016 -0.93 19.86 -16.03
N ASP A 1017 -0.64 18.93 -15.12
CA ASP A 1017 -1.33 17.64 -14.94
C ASP A 1017 -2.41 17.70 -13.84
N GLN A 1018 -2.75 18.90 -13.36
CA GLN A 1018 -3.81 19.15 -12.40
C GLN A 1018 -4.92 20.01 -13.01
N CYS A 1019 -5.02 20.04 -14.35
CA CYS A 1019 -6.17 20.60 -15.01
C CYS A 1019 -7.40 19.76 -14.68
N ALA A 1020 -8.49 20.44 -14.33
CA ALA A 1020 -9.82 19.88 -14.12
C ALA A 1020 -10.72 20.10 -15.34
N SER A 1021 -10.49 21.18 -16.09
CA SER A 1021 -11.09 21.41 -17.41
C SER A 1021 -10.09 22.07 -18.36
N CYS A 1022 -10.31 21.85 -19.65
CA CYS A 1022 -9.47 22.38 -20.72
C CYS A 1022 -10.18 23.51 -21.48
N PRO A 1023 -9.43 24.49 -22.01
CA PRO A 1023 -9.95 25.45 -22.98
C PRO A 1023 -10.57 24.76 -24.20
N PRO A 1024 -11.44 25.45 -24.96
CA PRO A 1024 -12.01 24.93 -26.21
C PRO A 1024 -10.94 24.39 -27.16
N ASP A 1025 -11.29 23.32 -27.87
CA ASP A 1025 -10.42 22.55 -28.80
C ASP A 1025 -9.22 21.84 -28.15
N TRP A 1026 -9.05 21.89 -26.82
CA TRP A 1026 -8.03 21.14 -26.09
C TRP A 1026 -8.65 19.94 -25.36
N ARG A 1027 -7.92 18.83 -25.34
CA ARG A 1027 -8.33 17.54 -24.79
C ARG A 1027 -7.62 17.26 -23.47
N LEU A 1028 -8.36 16.76 -22.48
CA LEU A 1028 -7.78 16.31 -21.22
C LEU A 1028 -7.17 14.91 -21.39
N ALA A 1029 -5.89 14.77 -21.05
CA ALA A 1029 -5.13 13.53 -21.14
C ALA A 1029 -4.40 13.29 -19.81
N ALA A 1030 -4.95 12.43 -18.94
CA ALA A 1030 -4.41 12.14 -17.60
C ALA A 1030 -4.11 13.43 -16.80
N GLY A 1031 -5.12 14.29 -16.67
CA GLY A 1031 -5.03 15.59 -15.98
C GLY A 1031 -4.33 16.71 -16.76
N GLU A 1032 -3.80 16.47 -17.97
CA GLU A 1032 -3.12 17.48 -18.78
C GLU A 1032 -3.89 17.88 -20.05
N CYS A 1033 -4.14 19.17 -20.23
CA CYS A 1033 -4.76 19.68 -21.46
C CYS A 1033 -3.77 19.78 -22.62
N ARG A 1034 -4.11 19.16 -23.77
CA ARG A 1034 -3.33 19.17 -25.02
C ARG A 1034 -4.21 19.30 -26.27
N PRO A 1035 -3.71 19.88 -27.38
CA PRO A 1035 -4.47 19.91 -28.65
C PRO A 1035 -4.61 18.51 -29.29
N GLU A 1036 -3.63 17.63 -29.11
CA GLU A 1036 -3.61 16.27 -29.67
C GLU A 1036 -3.21 15.24 -28.61
N CYS A 1037 -3.68 13.99 -28.78
CA CYS A 1037 -3.39 12.90 -27.85
C CYS A 1037 -1.96 12.36 -28.01
N PRO A 1038 -1.22 12.12 -26.91
CA PRO A 1038 0.15 11.61 -26.96
C PRO A 1038 0.23 10.12 -27.33
N GLN A 1039 1.42 9.61 -27.68
CA GLN A 1039 1.63 8.17 -27.89
C GLN A 1039 1.18 7.33 -26.69
N ASN A 1040 0.73 6.10 -26.97
CA ASN A 1040 -0.02 5.23 -26.05
C ASN A 1040 -1.39 5.80 -25.62
N PHE A 1041 -1.94 6.80 -26.31
CA PHE A 1041 -3.31 7.29 -26.13
C PHE A 1041 -4.02 7.49 -27.47
N PHE A 1042 -5.34 7.37 -27.47
CA PHE A 1042 -6.22 7.63 -28.62
C PHE A 1042 -7.29 8.67 -28.24
N PRO A 1043 -7.78 9.47 -29.19
CA PRO A 1043 -8.80 10.49 -28.92
C PRO A 1043 -10.16 9.86 -28.59
N TRP A 1044 -10.81 10.38 -27.54
CA TRP A 1044 -12.16 10.01 -27.13
C TRP A 1044 -12.95 11.26 -26.77
N GLU A 1045 -13.97 11.61 -27.56
CA GLU A 1045 -14.84 12.79 -27.32
C GLU A 1045 -14.09 14.11 -27.07
N THR A 1046 -13.92 14.53 -25.82
CA THR A 1046 -13.19 15.72 -25.36
C THR A 1046 -11.92 15.40 -24.55
N SER A 1047 -11.56 14.13 -24.44
CA SER A 1047 -10.39 13.63 -23.70
C SER A 1047 -9.51 12.70 -24.57
N CYS A 1048 -8.47 12.14 -23.95
CA CYS A 1048 -7.59 11.13 -24.53
C CYS A 1048 -7.57 9.90 -23.63
N ARG A 1049 -7.99 8.74 -24.15
CA ARG A 1049 -7.98 7.46 -23.42
C ARG A 1049 -6.71 6.68 -23.74
N ARG A 1050 -6.23 5.88 -22.78
CA ARG A 1050 -4.98 5.13 -22.91
C ARG A 1050 -5.15 3.90 -23.81
N CYS A 1051 -4.10 3.53 -24.53
CA CYS A 1051 -4.00 2.28 -25.27
C CYS A 1051 -3.84 1.07 -24.35
N HIS A 1052 -4.33 -0.07 -24.83
CA HIS A 1052 -4.12 -1.40 -24.24
C HIS A 1052 -2.62 -1.69 -24.00
N HIS A 1053 -2.26 -2.41 -22.92
CA HIS A 1053 -0.85 -2.57 -22.51
C HIS A 1053 0.05 -3.34 -23.50
N TYR A 1054 -0.52 -4.21 -24.33
CA TYR A 1054 0.19 -4.87 -25.43
C TYR A 1054 0.41 -3.97 -26.66
N CYS A 1055 -0.26 -2.82 -26.77
CA CYS A 1055 -0.05 -1.87 -27.86
C CYS A 1055 0.99 -0.81 -27.49
N GLN A 1056 1.85 -0.43 -28.44
CA GLN A 1056 2.66 0.78 -28.33
C GLN A 1056 1.87 2.02 -28.81
N ASP A 1057 1.19 1.90 -29.94
CA ASP A 1057 0.22 2.87 -30.44
C ASP A 1057 -1.09 2.15 -30.77
N CYS A 1058 -2.22 2.84 -30.68
CA CYS A 1058 -3.55 2.26 -30.92
C CYS A 1058 -4.53 3.27 -31.52
N HIS A 1059 -5.69 2.77 -31.93
CA HIS A 1059 -6.85 3.57 -32.37
C HIS A 1059 -8.12 3.30 -31.55
N GLY A 1060 -7.99 2.68 -30.37
CA GLY A 1060 -9.10 2.29 -29.50
C GLY A 1060 -8.60 1.52 -28.26
N ALA A 1061 -9.49 1.29 -27.29
CA ALA A 1061 -9.12 0.74 -25.97
C ALA A 1061 -8.71 -0.73 -25.96
N GLY A 1062 -9.13 -1.54 -26.94
CA GLY A 1062 -8.98 -3.00 -26.88
C GLY A 1062 -7.66 -3.56 -27.45
N PRO A 1063 -7.29 -4.81 -27.12
CA PRO A 1063 -6.04 -5.45 -27.52
C PRO A 1063 -5.89 -5.68 -29.04
N GLN A 1064 -6.98 -5.70 -29.80
CA GLN A 1064 -6.98 -5.76 -31.28
C GLN A 1064 -6.95 -4.38 -31.96
N LYS A 1065 -6.79 -3.30 -31.19
CA LYS A 1065 -6.75 -1.92 -31.71
C LYS A 1065 -5.33 -1.37 -31.82
N CYS A 1066 -4.32 -2.22 -31.68
CA CYS A 1066 -2.93 -1.82 -31.84
C CYS A 1066 -2.65 -1.42 -33.30
N THR A 1067 -1.91 -0.33 -33.46
CA THR A 1067 -1.34 0.10 -34.75
C THR A 1067 0.18 -0.07 -34.77
N SER A 1068 0.81 -0.23 -33.59
CA SER A 1068 2.22 -0.61 -33.44
C SER A 1068 2.43 -1.45 -32.16
N CYS A 1069 3.49 -2.27 -32.14
CA CYS A 1069 3.78 -3.21 -31.06
C CYS A 1069 5.11 -2.91 -30.35
N PRO A 1070 5.22 -3.22 -29.04
CA PRO A 1070 6.49 -3.20 -28.30
C PRO A 1070 7.59 -4.09 -28.92
N PRO A 1071 8.88 -3.88 -28.57
CA PRO A 1071 9.97 -4.73 -29.01
C PRO A 1071 9.73 -6.21 -28.69
N HIS A 1072 10.20 -7.10 -29.57
CA HIS A 1072 9.99 -8.57 -29.55
C HIS A 1072 8.58 -9.07 -29.91
N PHE A 1073 7.61 -8.17 -30.07
CA PHE A 1073 6.28 -8.50 -30.60
C PHE A 1073 6.14 -8.10 -32.08
N SER A 1074 5.39 -8.90 -32.84
CA SER A 1074 4.98 -8.65 -34.22
C SER A 1074 3.50 -8.24 -34.24
N LEU A 1075 3.11 -7.34 -35.13
CA LEU A 1075 1.71 -6.96 -35.32
C LEU A 1075 1.04 -7.92 -36.32
N GLU A 1076 0.03 -8.67 -35.86
CA GLU A 1076 -0.80 -9.56 -36.68
C GLU A 1076 -2.28 -9.25 -36.43
N ASP A 1077 -3.03 -8.91 -37.48
CA ASP A 1077 -4.46 -8.58 -37.45
C ASP A 1077 -4.90 -7.58 -36.35
N GLY A 1078 -4.03 -6.63 -36.02
CA GLY A 1078 -4.28 -5.59 -35.00
C GLY A 1078 -3.92 -5.99 -33.56
N LEU A 1079 -3.44 -7.22 -33.36
CA LEU A 1079 -2.94 -7.77 -32.09
C LEU A 1079 -1.40 -7.85 -32.11
N CYS A 1080 -0.78 -7.67 -30.96
CA CYS A 1080 0.67 -7.85 -30.80
C CYS A 1080 0.98 -9.26 -30.28
N VAL A 1081 1.67 -10.07 -31.09
CA VAL A 1081 1.99 -11.47 -30.83
C VAL A 1081 3.49 -11.70 -30.69
N GLU A 1082 3.90 -12.58 -29.78
CA GLU A 1082 5.30 -12.98 -29.61
C GLU A 1082 5.72 -14.01 -30.68
N CYS A 1083 6.99 -14.05 -31.05
CA CYS A 1083 7.49 -15.03 -32.01
C CYS A 1083 7.44 -16.47 -31.48
N LEU A 1084 6.98 -17.40 -32.32
CA LEU A 1084 7.04 -18.84 -32.04
C LEU A 1084 8.49 -19.29 -31.82
N SER A 1085 8.72 -20.35 -31.05
CA SER A 1085 10.08 -20.83 -30.75
C SER A 1085 10.83 -21.32 -31.99
N SER A 1086 10.12 -21.72 -33.05
CA SER A 1086 10.67 -22.05 -34.37
C SER A 1086 10.99 -20.81 -35.24
N GLN A 1087 10.93 -19.62 -34.64
CA GLN A 1087 11.19 -18.33 -35.26
C GLN A 1087 12.08 -17.46 -34.35
N TYR A 1088 12.72 -16.44 -34.93
CA TYR A 1088 13.46 -15.42 -34.20
C TYR A 1088 12.94 -14.02 -34.56
N TYR A 1089 13.03 -13.07 -33.63
CA TYR A 1089 12.62 -11.68 -33.85
C TYR A 1089 13.70 -10.90 -34.60
N GLU A 1090 13.42 -10.47 -35.83
CA GLU A 1090 14.36 -9.65 -36.61
C GLU A 1090 14.16 -8.16 -36.33
N VAL A 1091 14.99 -7.60 -35.45
CA VAL A 1091 14.92 -6.21 -34.96
C VAL A 1091 14.84 -5.16 -36.08
N ARG A 1092 15.47 -5.39 -37.24
CA ARG A 1092 15.47 -4.46 -38.38
C ARG A 1092 14.13 -4.37 -39.11
N THR A 1093 13.37 -5.46 -39.15
CA THR A 1093 12.09 -5.55 -39.88
C THR A 1093 10.88 -5.58 -38.94
N ARG A 1094 11.12 -5.74 -37.62
CA ARG A 1094 10.09 -5.92 -36.58
C ARG A 1094 9.12 -7.07 -36.90
N LYS A 1095 9.64 -8.15 -37.46
CA LYS A 1095 8.88 -9.36 -37.81
C LYS A 1095 9.58 -10.61 -37.29
N CYS A 1096 8.77 -11.61 -36.97
CA CYS A 1096 9.26 -12.95 -36.70
C CYS A 1096 9.67 -13.62 -38.02
N ARG A 1097 10.82 -14.32 -38.02
CA ARG A 1097 11.31 -15.08 -39.17
C ARG A 1097 11.66 -16.51 -38.77
N PRO A 1098 11.45 -17.51 -39.63
CA PRO A 1098 11.74 -18.91 -39.32
C PRO A 1098 13.21 -19.14 -39.01
N CYS A 1099 13.45 -20.10 -38.11
CA CYS A 1099 14.77 -20.66 -37.85
C CYS A 1099 15.30 -21.47 -39.04
N HIS A 1100 16.61 -21.74 -39.03
CA HIS A 1100 17.22 -22.70 -39.95
C HIS A 1100 16.67 -24.11 -39.70
N ASP A 1101 16.43 -24.91 -40.76
CA ASP A 1101 15.70 -26.19 -40.71
C ASP A 1101 16.27 -27.24 -39.74
N SER A 1102 17.56 -27.14 -39.39
CA SER A 1102 18.22 -28.01 -38.40
C SER A 1102 17.88 -27.65 -36.95
N CYS A 1103 17.46 -26.41 -36.70
CA CYS A 1103 17.11 -25.90 -35.38
C CYS A 1103 15.61 -26.12 -35.10
N ARG A 1104 15.27 -26.57 -33.89
CA ARG A 1104 13.90 -26.50 -33.37
C ARG A 1104 13.58 -25.13 -32.76
N SER A 1105 14.60 -24.47 -32.21
CA SER A 1105 14.54 -23.05 -31.85
C SER A 1105 15.87 -22.36 -32.08
N CYS A 1106 15.87 -21.04 -32.27
CA CYS A 1106 17.04 -20.28 -32.67
C CYS A 1106 17.05 -18.83 -32.15
N SER A 1107 18.23 -18.22 -32.16
CA SER A 1107 18.45 -16.78 -31.92
C SER A 1107 18.67 -15.98 -33.22
N GLY A 1108 18.63 -16.64 -34.38
CA GLY A 1108 18.92 -16.06 -35.70
C GLY A 1108 18.71 -17.07 -36.83
N SER A 1109 18.79 -16.60 -38.07
CA SER A 1109 18.58 -17.41 -39.29
C SER A 1109 19.72 -18.37 -39.66
N GLY A 1110 20.83 -18.35 -38.94
CA GLY A 1110 22.02 -19.15 -39.25
C GLY A 1110 21.96 -20.59 -38.70
N PRO A 1111 22.62 -21.56 -39.36
CA PRO A 1111 22.76 -22.93 -38.84
C PRO A 1111 23.59 -23.03 -37.55
N THR A 1112 24.30 -21.96 -37.17
CA THR A 1112 25.05 -21.79 -35.91
C THR A 1112 24.34 -20.84 -34.93
N SER A 1113 23.01 -20.69 -35.08
CA SER A 1113 22.17 -19.88 -34.19
C SER A 1113 21.10 -20.74 -33.50
N CYS A 1114 21.27 -22.06 -33.48
CA CYS A 1114 20.32 -22.97 -32.85
C CYS A 1114 20.42 -22.90 -31.32
N VAL A 1115 19.27 -22.77 -30.66
CA VAL A 1115 19.08 -22.86 -29.20
C VAL A 1115 18.59 -24.26 -28.81
N THR A 1116 17.76 -24.90 -29.65
CA THR A 1116 17.42 -26.32 -29.56
C THR A 1116 17.38 -26.96 -30.95
N CYS A 1117 17.46 -28.28 -31.02
CA CYS A 1117 17.60 -29.02 -32.28
C CYS A 1117 16.35 -29.80 -32.69
N ALA A 1118 16.15 -29.90 -34.00
CA ALA A 1118 15.14 -30.79 -34.57
C ALA A 1118 15.56 -32.25 -34.37
N HIS A 1119 14.67 -33.10 -33.87
CA HIS A 1119 14.96 -34.52 -33.66
C HIS A 1119 15.28 -35.21 -35.00
N PRO A 1120 16.31 -36.09 -35.10
CA PRO A 1120 17.13 -36.67 -34.04
C PRO A 1120 18.46 -35.93 -33.77
N LEU A 1121 18.63 -34.70 -34.26
CA LEU A 1121 19.87 -33.94 -34.09
C LEU A 1121 20.05 -33.49 -32.65
N GLN A 1122 21.30 -33.44 -32.20
CA GLN A 1122 21.72 -32.96 -30.88
C GLN A 1122 22.45 -31.62 -31.01
N LEU A 1123 22.36 -30.80 -29.98
CA LEU A 1123 22.99 -29.48 -29.97
C LEU A 1123 24.47 -29.60 -29.61
N ASP A 1124 25.33 -29.19 -30.54
CA ASP A 1124 26.69 -28.79 -30.22
C ASP A 1124 26.64 -27.45 -29.49
N ARG A 1125 26.73 -27.50 -28.15
CA ARG A 1125 26.69 -26.34 -27.26
C ARG A 1125 27.88 -25.38 -27.43
N VAL A 1126 28.94 -25.78 -28.15
CA VAL A 1126 30.12 -24.93 -28.40
C VAL A 1126 29.90 -24.07 -29.65
N ASN A 1127 29.28 -24.62 -30.69
CA ASN A 1127 29.08 -23.96 -31.98
C ASN A 1127 27.62 -23.54 -32.26
N TYR A 1128 26.70 -23.77 -31.32
CA TYR A 1128 25.25 -23.52 -31.45
C TYR A 1128 24.65 -24.10 -32.75
N LYS A 1129 25.15 -25.29 -33.13
CA LYS A 1129 24.82 -26.01 -34.36
C LYS A 1129 24.20 -27.37 -34.03
N CYS A 1130 23.24 -27.81 -34.81
CA CYS A 1130 22.58 -29.10 -34.62
C CYS A 1130 23.22 -30.19 -35.47
N LEU A 1131 23.72 -31.25 -34.83
CA LEU A 1131 24.51 -32.32 -35.45
C LEU A 1131 23.93 -33.71 -35.08
N PRO A 1132 23.99 -34.72 -35.97
CA PRO A 1132 23.61 -36.09 -35.66
C PRO A 1132 24.60 -36.77 -34.69
N CYS A 1133 24.14 -37.81 -33.98
CA CYS A 1133 25.00 -38.67 -33.18
C CYS A 1133 25.90 -39.55 -34.05
N CYS A 1134 27.17 -39.70 -33.68
CA CYS A 1134 28.08 -40.64 -34.36
C CYS A 1134 27.65 -42.10 -34.09
N LEU A 1135 27.62 -42.95 -35.13
CA LEU A 1135 27.27 -44.37 -35.02
C LEU A 1135 28.50 -45.19 -34.61
N GLU A 1136 28.43 -45.91 -33.48
CA GLU A 1136 29.54 -46.68 -32.89
C GLU A 1136 30.00 -47.92 -33.70
N ASN A 1137 29.53 -48.12 -34.94
CA ASN A 1137 29.73 -49.39 -35.67
C ASN A 1137 30.25 -49.22 -37.11
N MET A 1138 31.24 -48.34 -37.30
CA MET A 1138 32.08 -48.26 -38.51
C MET A 1138 33.58 -48.13 -38.18
N ALA A 1139 34.05 -48.92 -37.20
CA ALA A 1139 35.48 -49.04 -36.87
C ALA A 1139 36.28 -49.88 -37.89
N SER A 1140 35.66 -50.32 -38.98
CA SER A 1140 36.32 -50.99 -40.10
C SER A 1140 35.56 -50.72 -41.40
N ILE A 1141 36.34 -50.61 -42.50
CA ILE A 1141 35.94 -50.42 -43.91
C ILE A 1141 35.97 -48.94 -44.41
N TYR A 1142 36.93 -48.70 -45.32
CA TYR A 1142 37.23 -47.52 -46.14
C TYR A 1142 37.83 -46.24 -45.52
N LEU A 1143 39.17 -46.20 -45.60
CA LEU A 1143 39.91 -45.00 -46.00
C LEU A 1143 39.41 -44.46 -47.36
N THR A 1144 39.66 -43.17 -47.60
CA THR A 1144 39.45 -42.39 -48.85
C THR A 1144 38.02 -42.03 -49.25
N VAL A 1145 37.41 -41.03 -48.58
CA VAL A 1145 36.96 -39.75 -49.18
C VAL A 1145 37.06 -38.65 -48.10
N ASN A 1146 37.35 -37.42 -48.51
CA ASN A 1146 37.67 -36.28 -47.65
C ASN A 1146 36.42 -35.45 -47.28
N GLU A 1147 35.44 -36.06 -46.60
CA GLU A 1147 34.32 -35.36 -45.97
C GLU A 1147 34.31 -35.68 -44.48
N THR A 1148 34.57 -34.67 -43.64
CA THR A 1148 34.39 -34.79 -42.20
C THR A 1148 32.90 -34.91 -41.90
N SER A 1149 32.45 -36.11 -41.54
CA SER A 1149 31.11 -36.31 -41.00
C SER A 1149 30.96 -35.48 -39.72
N ASP A 1150 30.24 -34.36 -39.83
CA ASP A 1150 29.87 -33.47 -38.73
C ASP A 1150 28.85 -34.18 -37.83
N CYS A 1151 29.30 -35.18 -37.09
CA CYS A 1151 28.56 -35.85 -36.03
C CYS A 1151 29.21 -35.55 -34.67
N CYS A 1152 28.44 -35.70 -33.59
CA CYS A 1152 28.96 -35.53 -32.24
C CYS A 1152 28.72 -36.77 -31.37
N HIS A 1153 29.57 -36.96 -30.36
CA HIS A 1153 29.46 -38.10 -29.44
C HIS A 1153 28.37 -37.82 -28.40
N CYS A 1154 27.25 -38.52 -28.53
CA CYS A 1154 26.07 -38.36 -27.69
C CYS A 1154 26.17 -39.24 -26.42
N ASP A 1155 25.98 -38.61 -25.26
CA ASP A 1155 25.85 -39.29 -23.98
C ASP A 1155 24.42 -39.83 -23.78
N LYS A 1156 24.28 -41.03 -23.19
CA LYS A 1156 22.98 -41.68 -22.95
C LYS A 1156 22.29 -41.25 -21.65
N ASP A 1157 23.04 -40.75 -20.68
CA ASP A 1157 22.57 -40.36 -19.35
C ASP A 1157 22.36 -38.83 -19.25
N ILE A 1158 23.13 -38.05 -20.01
CA ILE A 1158 23.11 -36.57 -19.98
C ILE A 1158 22.20 -35.96 -21.08
N GLY A 1159 21.90 -36.72 -22.15
CA GLY A 1159 21.02 -36.25 -23.23
C GLY A 1159 21.60 -35.10 -24.06
N GLY A 1160 22.90 -35.13 -24.34
CA GLY A 1160 23.60 -34.11 -25.12
C GLY A 1160 24.95 -34.60 -25.66
N CYS A 1161 25.61 -33.77 -26.48
CA CYS A 1161 26.90 -34.10 -27.07
C CYS A 1161 28.08 -33.68 -26.19
N LEU A 1162 29.01 -34.62 -25.96
CA LEU A 1162 30.14 -34.50 -25.03
C LEU A 1162 31.34 -33.74 -25.59
N ASN A 1163 31.57 -33.83 -26.89
CA ASN A 1163 32.71 -33.19 -27.56
C ASN A 1163 32.32 -32.78 -28.98
N GLY A 1164 32.64 -31.52 -29.33
CA GLY A 1164 32.62 -31.05 -30.71
C GLY A 1164 33.69 -31.76 -31.55
N SER A 1165 33.39 -31.99 -32.84
CA SER A 1165 34.26 -32.73 -33.75
C SER A 1165 35.64 -32.08 -33.93
N SER A 1166 36.64 -32.87 -34.32
CA SER A 1166 38.07 -32.53 -34.33
C SER A 1166 38.51 -31.50 -35.40
N ALA A 1167 37.56 -30.87 -36.11
CA ALA A 1167 37.80 -29.85 -37.12
C ALA A 1167 38.36 -28.51 -36.56
N GLY A 1168 38.20 -28.23 -35.27
CA GLY A 1168 38.63 -26.95 -34.66
C GLY A 1168 40.16 -26.78 -34.49
N LYS A 1169 40.95 -27.86 -34.50
CA LYS A 1169 42.41 -27.79 -34.25
C LYS A 1169 43.24 -27.46 -35.51
N ARG A 1170 42.96 -26.33 -36.17
CA ARG A 1170 43.86 -25.72 -37.18
C ARG A 1170 43.50 -24.26 -37.48
N ARG A 1171 44.00 -23.33 -36.65
CA ARG A 1171 44.47 -21.95 -37.00
C ARG A 1171 44.78 -21.12 -35.76
N ILE A 1172 45.98 -21.26 -35.19
CA ILE A 1172 46.69 -20.15 -34.54
C ILE A 1172 48.17 -20.29 -34.87
N ALA A 1173 48.70 -19.37 -35.68
CA ALA A 1173 50.05 -18.79 -35.57
C ALA A 1173 50.25 -17.70 -36.64
N GLU A 1174 50.89 -16.60 -36.25
CA GLU A 1174 51.47 -15.51 -37.07
C GLU A 1174 50.50 -14.63 -37.90
N ASN A 1175 50.46 -13.30 -37.78
CA ASN A 1175 51.18 -12.32 -36.96
C ASN A 1175 50.14 -11.33 -36.35
N ILE A 1176 50.33 -10.77 -35.15
CA ILE A 1176 51.20 -9.61 -34.89
C ILE A 1176 51.72 -9.60 -33.42
N ARG A 1177 53.02 -9.32 -33.27
CA ARG A 1177 53.76 -8.90 -32.05
C ARG A 1177 53.01 -7.79 -31.27
N THR A 1178 53.11 -7.56 -29.95
CA THR A 1178 54.09 -7.83 -28.86
C THR A 1178 53.41 -7.35 -27.55
N HIS A 1179 53.78 -7.63 -26.29
CA HIS A 1179 55.04 -8.05 -25.62
C HIS A 1179 54.71 -8.74 -24.26
N ILE A 1180 55.40 -9.85 -23.92
CA ILE A 1180 56.14 -10.15 -22.63
C ILE A 1180 55.44 -9.90 -21.27
N THR A 1181 55.44 -10.74 -20.21
CA THR A 1181 55.81 -12.14 -19.82
C THR A 1181 55.19 -12.37 -18.41
N ALA A 1182 54.60 -13.49 -17.98
CA ALA A 1182 55.09 -14.88 -17.82
C ALA A 1182 56.07 -15.15 -16.63
N SER A 1183 55.50 -15.33 -15.42
CA SER A 1183 55.63 -16.46 -14.44
C SER A 1183 56.98 -17.07 -13.93
N TYR A 1184 56.88 -17.75 -12.76
CA TYR A 1184 57.82 -18.64 -12.03
C TYR A 1184 58.89 -17.96 -11.13
N PHE A 1185 59.35 -18.48 -9.95
CA PHE A 1185 59.43 -19.86 -9.38
C PHE A 1185 59.45 -19.90 -7.79
N ILE A 1186 58.85 -20.96 -7.18
CA ILE A 1186 59.30 -21.85 -6.05
C ILE A 1186 59.48 -21.42 -4.54
N GLU A 1187 58.82 -22.24 -3.68
CA GLU A 1187 59.12 -22.87 -2.35
C GLU A 1187 59.40 -22.16 -0.98
N ASP A 1188 58.65 -22.66 0.02
CA ASP A 1188 58.96 -23.09 1.41
C ASP A 1188 59.53 -22.23 2.57
N SER A 1189 58.66 -22.11 3.60
CA SER A 1189 58.84 -22.61 5.00
C SER A 1189 59.21 -21.68 6.17
N LYS A 1190 58.42 -21.86 7.25
CA LYS A 1190 58.69 -21.87 8.71
C LYS A 1190 59.26 -20.65 9.47
N ASP A 1191 58.47 -20.28 10.50
CA ASP A 1191 58.84 -20.07 11.92
C ASP A 1191 60.24 -19.56 12.29
N SER A 1192 60.30 -18.41 12.96
CA SER A 1192 60.91 -18.29 14.30
C SER A 1192 60.60 -16.93 14.96
N ALA A 1193 60.67 -16.89 16.29
CA ALA A 1193 60.28 -15.76 17.11
C ALA A 1193 61.48 -15.03 17.73
N ASP A 1194 61.16 -13.85 18.30
CA ASP A 1194 61.82 -13.14 19.39
C ASP A 1194 63.26 -12.60 19.26
N THR A 1195 63.38 -11.39 19.82
CA THR A 1195 64.47 -10.80 20.65
C THR A 1195 65.01 -9.46 20.13
N ILE A 1196 65.35 -8.44 20.93
CA ILE A 1196 64.96 -7.94 22.27
C ILE A 1196 65.76 -6.62 22.50
N ASP A 1197 65.08 -5.59 23.04
CA ASP A 1197 65.54 -4.63 24.07
C ASP A 1197 66.30 -3.27 23.92
N LEU A 1198 65.83 -2.36 24.80
CA LEU A 1198 66.53 -1.40 25.70
C LEU A 1198 67.23 -0.13 25.15
N ASN A 1199 67.23 1.03 25.83
CA ASN A 1199 66.45 1.53 27.00
C ASN A 1199 66.66 3.05 27.22
N TYR A 1200 65.84 3.70 28.08
CA TYR A 1200 66.23 4.63 29.19
C TYR A 1200 64.92 5.16 29.88
N VAL A 1201 64.56 4.71 31.10
CA VAL A 1201 64.83 5.32 32.45
C VAL A 1201 64.08 6.65 32.74
N ILE A 1202 63.49 6.97 33.91
CA ILE A 1202 62.76 6.23 34.99
C ILE A 1202 62.15 7.27 35.99
N ILE A 1203 60.87 7.09 36.37
CA ILE A 1203 60.17 7.39 37.67
C ILE A 1203 60.36 8.76 38.39
N TRP A 1204 59.25 9.40 38.82
CA TRP A 1204 58.89 9.64 40.25
C TRP A 1204 57.39 10.03 40.42
N SER A 1205 56.87 9.70 41.59
CA SER A 1205 55.49 9.31 41.93
C SER A 1205 54.44 10.40 42.25
N ALA A 1206 53.17 9.96 42.19
CA ALA A 1206 52.11 10.13 43.21
C ALA A 1206 50.97 11.18 43.05
N ALA A 1207 49.77 10.66 43.33
CA ALA A 1207 48.61 11.28 43.97
C ALA A 1207 47.57 12.11 43.18
N ALA A 1208 46.33 11.59 43.26
CA ALA A 1208 45.10 12.31 43.68
C ALA A 1208 43.99 12.63 42.65
N THR A 1209 43.18 11.62 42.33
CA THR A 1209 41.77 11.48 42.79
C THR A 1209 40.92 12.73 43.12
N VAL A 1210 41.00 13.84 42.38
CA VAL A 1210 40.15 15.05 42.62
C VAL A 1210 39.21 15.40 41.44
N ILE A 1211 39.58 15.07 40.20
CA ILE A 1211 38.89 15.62 39.01
C ILE A 1211 37.51 14.99 38.74
N VAL A 1212 37.28 13.72 39.11
CA VAL A 1212 36.02 13.01 38.81
C VAL A 1212 34.84 13.45 39.70
N ILE A 1213 35.10 13.91 40.93
CA ILE A 1213 34.04 14.27 41.89
C ILE A 1213 33.44 15.67 41.59
N VAL A 1214 34.22 16.59 41.02
CA VAL A 1214 33.75 17.96 40.72
C VAL A 1214 32.74 17.97 39.56
N ILE A 1215 32.96 17.14 38.52
CA ILE A 1215 32.10 17.10 37.33
C ILE A 1215 30.69 16.55 37.66
N VAL A 1216 30.62 15.52 38.52
CA VAL A 1216 29.33 14.93 38.94
C VAL A 1216 28.50 15.88 39.82
N ILE A 1217 29.16 16.71 40.66
CA ILE A 1217 28.47 17.69 41.52
C ILE A 1217 27.92 18.88 40.72
N ILE A 1218 28.55 19.27 39.61
CA ILE A 1218 28.06 20.35 38.74
C ILE A 1218 26.80 19.90 37.98
N ILE A 1219 26.78 18.67 37.46
CA ILE A 1219 25.64 18.14 36.68
C ILE A 1219 24.40 17.93 37.57
N LEU A 1220 24.57 17.55 38.84
CA LEU A 1220 23.45 17.30 39.77
C LEU A 1220 22.84 18.56 40.43
N LYS A 1221 23.39 19.77 40.21
CA LYS A 1221 22.87 21.00 40.83
C LYS A 1221 22.03 21.92 39.93
N VAL A 1222 21.90 21.62 38.64
CA VAL A 1222 21.19 22.49 37.68
C VAL A 1222 19.70 22.14 37.52
N LYS A 1223 19.25 20.94 37.89
CA LYS A 1223 17.87 20.47 37.64
C LYS A 1223 16.82 20.89 38.70
N SER A 1224 17.09 21.92 39.51
CA SER A 1224 16.10 22.48 40.44
C SER A 1224 16.37 23.94 40.84
N ARG A 1225 15.76 24.90 40.10
CA ARG A 1225 15.08 26.11 40.63
C ARG A 1225 14.50 27.03 39.53
N LYS A 1226 13.16 27.03 39.46
CA LYS A 1226 12.26 28.18 39.19
C LYS A 1226 12.51 29.14 38.02
N CYS A 1227 11.63 29.02 37.03
CA CYS A 1227 10.61 30.01 36.63
C CYS A 1227 10.72 31.48 37.15
N MET A 1228 10.42 32.40 36.22
CA MET A 1228 10.02 33.82 36.32
C MET A 1228 11.06 34.95 36.20
N ARG A 1229 10.72 35.84 35.23
CA ARG A 1229 10.93 37.30 35.12
C ARG A 1229 12.21 37.89 34.48
N ARG A 1230 11.97 38.35 33.24
CA ARG A 1230 12.04 39.77 32.77
C ARG A 1230 13.39 40.52 32.77
N THR A 1231 13.77 40.91 31.55
CA THR A 1231 14.29 42.23 31.11
C THR A 1231 15.52 42.84 31.80
N LEU A 1232 16.60 43.05 31.04
CA LEU A 1232 17.08 44.39 30.64
C LEU A 1232 18.26 44.32 29.63
N PHE A 1233 18.24 45.21 28.64
CA PHE A 1233 19.33 45.54 27.70
C PHE A 1233 20.38 46.43 28.42
N PRO A 1234 21.68 46.47 27.99
CA PRO A 1234 22.06 47.29 26.82
C PRO A 1234 23.27 46.82 25.94
N LYS A 1235 23.27 47.35 24.70
CA LYS A 1235 24.39 47.89 23.86
C LYS A 1235 25.83 47.72 24.41
N ALA A 1236 26.92 47.55 23.65
CA ALA A 1236 27.32 47.53 22.24
C ALA A 1236 28.85 47.12 22.25
N GLN A 1237 29.72 47.12 21.22
CA GLN A 1237 29.86 47.93 20.00
C GLN A 1237 30.94 47.30 19.06
N TYR A 1238 31.09 47.87 17.86
CA TYR A 1238 32.06 47.58 16.76
C TYR A 1238 31.76 46.35 15.86
N SER A 1239 32.03 46.37 14.53
CA SER A 1239 31.96 47.43 13.48
C SER A 1239 32.38 46.86 12.10
N GLN A 1240 31.94 47.47 11.00
CA GLN A 1240 32.40 47.27 9.60
C GLN A 1240 32.05 45.89 8.99
N LEU A 1241 31.60 45.75 7.73
CA LEU A 1241 32.13 46.31 6.49
C LEU A 1241 31.02 46.54 5.45
N THR A 1242 31.17 47.59 4.62
CA THR A 1242 30.35 47.84 3.42
C THR A 1242 31.15 47.52 2.16
N THR A 1243 30.58 46.63 1.34
CA THR A 1243 30.56 46.58 -0.15
C THR A 1243 31.65 47.30 -0.96
N ILE A 1244 32.20 46.55 -1.93
CA ILE A 1244 32.81 47.07 -3.17
C ILE A 1244 31.86 46.73 -4.33
N ASP A 1245 31.67 47.67 -5.25
CA ASP A 1245 30.95 47.55 -6.52
C ASP A 1245 31.95 47.33 -7.67
N GLU A 1246 31.50 46.67 -8.74
CA GLU A 1246 31.91 47.03 -10.11
C GLU A 1246 30.71 46.83 -11.05
N ASP A 1247 30.34 47.90 -11.76
CA ASP A 1247 29.96 47.80 -13.17
C ASP A 1247 30.24 49.14 -13.87
N LEU A 1248 30.64 49.07 -15.13
CA LEU A 1248 31.27 50.18 -15.85
C LEU A 1248 30.31 50.82 -16.88
N ILE A 1249 30.58 52.09 -17.23
CA ILE A 1249 30.22 52.80 -18.50
C ILE A 1249 29.08 53.86 -18.47
N LEU A 1250 29.52 55.13 -18.61
CA LEU A 1250 28.90 56.30 -19.28
C LEU A 1250 27.46 56.77 -18.93
N LEU A 1251 27.36 57.92 -18.23
CA LEU A 1251 27.17 59.24 -18.90
C LEU A 1251 27.20 60.44 -17.91
N THR A 1252 27.94 61.47 -18.32
CA THR A 1252 28.04 62.86 -17.80
C THR A 1252 26.68 63.58 -17.67
N THR A 1253 26.41 64.59 -16.83
CA THR A 1253 27.17 65.42 -15.86
C THR A 1253 26.18 66.36 -15.13
N SER A 1254 26.37 66.68 -13.85
CA SER A 1254 26.16 68.04 -13.31
C SER A 1254 26.71 68.17 -11.87
N THR A 1255 27.41 69.27 -11.58
CA THR A 1255 28.22 69.43 -10.36
C THR A 1255 27.62 70.40 -9.34
N SER A 1256 27.79 70.04 -8.06
CA SER A 1256 28.06 70.87 -6.86
C SER A 1256 27.78 72.38 -6.90
N LEU A 1257 27.12 72.87 -5.83
CA LEU A 1257 27.00 74.29 -5.49
C LEU A 1257 27.68 74.62 -4.17
N LYS A 1258 28.68 75.51 -4.19
CA LYS A 1258 28.66 76.76 -3.39
C LYS A 1258 29.79 77.76 -3.69
N SER A 1259 29.36 78.97 -4.07
CA SER A 1259 29.90 80.32 -3.77
C SER A 1259 31.36 80.70 -4.07
N ASN A 1260 31.46 81.61 -5.05
CA ASN A 1260 32.22 82.87 -5.09
C ASN A 1260 33.76 82.96 -5.25
N GLU A 1261 34.09 83.75 -6.28
CA GLU A 1261 35.09 84.83 -6.37
C GLU A 1261 36.59 84.51 -6.60
N ASP A 1262 36.96 84.82 -7.85
CA ASP A 1262 38.09 85.64 -8.30
C ASP A 1262 39.49 85.06 -8.65
N GLN A 1263 39.77 85.24 -9.96
CA GLN A 1263 41.00 85.77 -10.56
C GLN A 1263 42.25 84.88 -10.76
N ASN A 1264 42.37 84.47 -12.04
CA ASN A 1264 43.50 84.70 -12.95
C ASN A 1264 44.85 83.95 -12.83
N VAL A 1265 45.14 83.27 -13.96
CA VAL A 1265 46.42 83.24 -14.71
C VAL A 1265 47.60 82.48 -14.07
N GLY A 1266 48.17 81.52 -14.80
CA GLY A 1266 49.49 81.01 -14.47
C GLY A 1266 49.85 79.64 -15.02
N GLU A 1267 50.24 79.62 -16.29
CA GLU A 1267 51.03 78.61 -17.01
C GLU A 1267 52.38 78.24 -16.31
N PRO A 1268 53.22 77.31 -16.81
CA PRO A 1268 53.29 75.94 -16.27
C PRO A 1268 54.70 75.50 -15.79
N THR A 1269 54.77 74.41 -15.01
CA THR A 1269 55.88 73.43 -14.98
C THR A 1269 55.42 72.15 -14.29
#